data_AF-A0A0P7Y4W7-F1
#
_entry.id   AF-A0A0P7Y4W7-F1
#
_cell.length_a   1.000
_cell.length_b   1.000
_cell.length_c   1.000
_cell.angle_alpha   90.00
_cell.angle_beta   90.00
_cell.angle_gamma   90.00
#
_symmetry.space_group_name_H-M   'P 1'
#
loop_
_entity.id
_entity.type
_entity.pdbx_description
1 polymer ?
#
loop_
_entity_poly.entity_id
_entity_poly.type
_entity_poly.pdbx_seq_one_letter_code
_entity_poly.pdbx_strand_id
1 'polypeptide(L)'
;MRDSLTALAAIVILILVAALAIPPFVDWEERRLDLEAALSRAAGIPVETRGTIDLRLLPSPRMRVDGLTIGIPDGASPSLVAQGVAAEMELTALLRGQVRFSNIGIARADLRLPMEEGALRFPERMREGPEALGGLAFDDLAITALSVTTITPEFGAMRRAEIADLRLNAPSLAGPWRIEGVYGGDTFRLGTGTLSDDLSMEMRLVGGVDTPLRYDIDATLQLLPEAARYRPLLDGEMRIVALPNAETEAEPATQDPIVLSGDFASEGPGFALSALRLELGDPSLGSQLEGSGFLRLDDPRLALELAGRRLALDTIMAGPRAGLLTSWFGEQGPRTPLPPIDLALELGSVGFAGEELLDVALRTMLENGELQIAQSAVTLPGEARLSFAGAVDLTAGDRIAGDARLVAADGDRLARYLGRIGLEGPWLGLVRGPELDIAGQVAIDPEGVSVDDLAFRAGAAQIGGSVEYRAPQIGQRGRVEAQIRADGIDLEDLPPLDAVPLTAGENDLVIGLVARDVRHGDEGGGRIDARLRSEGETLVVDRFDIAGLAGAEASLSGRINPDGAGLISGRLQAVRAAPLLSLLGRFQRDGLVGLAPPFIREGGLDLAISIDRLPPGDELASGALRLSLEGEVAGGPFSATAATLGGRTESFRFFLATRDTRDWVDLDHPAVAGQSSNLTMEMRRSGADRYAATASGDMAGLRFRTTRALSIDAITREIWDGEIRLSSEDLRPALGLFALGDAGLDTAPGEMRVSVAREPGATQLELDGRIAGERVRGDLRLGRETLSGELAVAALSLPALIDVLLTDTGGDSPENGWSEAPFGRVALPFRSGRIGISAGNVALGRGQVAREAQFDLVLLTDGLAVENFASGFGEGGLSGALSLRRAPDGPLAAVGEVEFSGLSAQALMPDAPFSAQLTGALDFGASGESLAGAIADLSGGGNLLLEDLVVTGMAPDAITLGLERALREEDPLGGRRLQGHVESALDDDIFDADTVTAPVTLVGGSLRLEPLAVPDPNTEEAGWRGAAAFDLIAGGVDIRGSLRAASAPPGWSGPAPRITLGWTGAVGAMTRDVDTGPLTNGVAQIVLQRELDRIEAFEREAGERTRRLEQLRMERAREAARQEWEALLEERARRAAEVRPAVIEAAQAIARARRAEIEAQRAAEEEARRAQEEAERLAAEEAARAEEEARLAREEAARAAEAEAARQAEAAAQEAERTRMQDDIRRLLERERERDFWPGLFEDGSPGSGDEAPMLLLPPGFADPASN
;
A
#
# COMPACT_ATOMS: atom_id res chain seq x y z
N MET A 1 103.45 -68.18 4.08
CA MET A 1 102.32 -67.26 3.76
C MET A 1 101.62 -67.63 2.45
N ARG A 2 102.34 -67.89 1.35
CA ARG A 2 101.71 -68.32 0.08
C ARG A 2 101.00 -69.68 0.22
N ASP A 3 101.59 -70.66 0.90
CA ASP A 3 100.98 -72.00 1.03
C ASP A 3 99.77 -72.02 1.98
N SER A 4 99.77 -71.19 3.03
CA SER A 4 98.65 -71.06 3.96
C SER A 4 97.46 -70.28 3.35
N LEU A 5 97.74 -69.25 2.54
CA LEU A 5 96.70 -68.56 1.76
C LEU A 5 96.16 -69.45 0.64
N THR A 6 96.99 -70.28 0.02
CA THR A 6 96.53 -71.22 -1.01
C THR A 6 95.70 -72.36 -0.40
N ALA A 7 96.07 -72.87 0.77
CA ALA A 7 95.27 -73.85 1.50
C ALA A 7 93.93 -73.26 1.99
N LEU A 8 93.94 -72.01 2.49
CA LEU A 8 92.72 -71.33 2.94
C LEU A 8 91.83 -70.96 1.75
N ALA A 9 92.40 -70.49 0.63
CA ALA A 9 91.67 -70.29 -0.62
C ALA A 9 91.13 -71.62 -1.16
N ALA A 10 91.88 -72.73 -1.10
CA ALA A 10 91.40 -74.04 -1.50
C ALA A 10 90.29 -74.57 -0.59
N ILE A 11 90.35 -74.34 0.72
CA ILE A 11 89.28 -74.66 1.67
C ILE A 11 88.05 -73.79 1.41
N VAL A 12 88.22 -72.48 1.20
CA VAL A 12 87.12 -71.57 0.86
C VAL A 12 86.51 -71.93 -0.49
N ILE A 13 87.32 -72.25 -1.50
CA ILE A 13 86.83 -72.76 -2.79
C ILE A 13 86.13 -74.10 -2.60
N LEU A 14 86.64 -75.01 -1.77
CA LEU A 14 85.98 -76.29 -1.46
C LEU A 14 84.64 -76.07 -0.75
N ILE A 15 84.56 -75.12 0.19
CA ILE A 15 83.34 -74.73 0.90
C ILE A 15 82.36 -74.05 -0.07
N LEU A 16 82.82 -73.20 -0.97
CA LEU A 16 81.99 -72.54 -1.98
C LEU A 16 81.50 -73.52 -3.05
N VAL A 17 82.36 -74.44 -3.50
CA VAL A 17 81.98 -75.53 -4.42
C VAL A 17 81.01 -76.47 -3.71
N ALA A 18 81.22 -76.78 -2.43
CA ALA A 18 80.28 -77.56 -1.63
C ALA A 18 78.93 -76.83 -1.47
N ALA A 19 78.94 -75.55 -1.15
CA ALA A 19 77.75 -74.71 -1.04
C ALA A 19 77.04 -74.47 -2.39
N LEU A 20 77.73 -74.66 -3.52
CA LEU A 20 77.14 -74.56 -4.86
C LEU A 20 76.60 -75.91 -5.36
N ALA A 21 77.38 -76.98 -5.17
CA ALA A 21 77.09 -78.29 -5.74
C ALA A 21 76.22 -79.15 -4.82
N ILE A 22 76.36 -79.09 -3.49
CA ILE A 22 75.65 -79.98 -2.56
C ILE A 22 74.16 -79.64 -2.41
N PRO A 23 73.73 -78.37 -2.22
CA PRO A 23 72.32 -78.05 -1.97
C PRO A 23 71.31 -78.60 -2.99
N PRO A 24 71.55 -78.59 -4.32
CA PRO A 24 70.59 -79.17 -5.27
C PRO A 24 70.53 -80.71 -5.26
N PHE A 25 71.47 -81.41 -4.61
CA PHE A 25 71.41 -82.87 -4.40
C PHE A 25 70.87 -83.26 -3.02
N VAL A 26 70.62 -82.30 -2.13
CA VAL A 26 69.97 -82.53 -0.83
C VAL A 26 68.46 -82.43 -1.03
N ASP A 27 67.73 -83.48 -0.67
CA ASP A 27 66.28 -83.40 -0.57
C ASP A 27 65.91 -82.60 0.68
N TRP A 28 65.59 -81.32 0.47
CA TRP A 28 65.19 -80.41 1.54
C TRP A 28 63.83 -80.78 2.14
N GLU A 29 63.02 -81.61 1.47
CA GLU A 29 61.75 -82.11 1.99
C GLU A 29 61.98 -83.16 3.10
N GLU A 30 62.99 -84.02 2.97
CA GLU A 30 63.39 -84.97 4.04
C GLU A 30 63.98 -84.28 5.28
N ARG A 31 64.53 -83.06 5.10
CA ARG A 31 65.12 -82.22 6.16
C ARG A 31 64.19 -81.11 6.65
N ARG A 32 62.89 -81.19 6.31
CA ARG A 32 61.88 -80.18 6.66
C ARG A 32 61.90 -79.79 8.15
N LEU A 33 61.94 -80.77 9.06
CA LEU A 33 61.90 -80.53 10.51
C LEU A 33 63.10 -79.70 11.01
N ASP A 34 64.29 -79.89 10.43
CA ASP A 34 65.48 -79.13 10.80
C ASP A 34 65.39 -77.68 10.32
N LEU A 35 64.83 -77.47 9.12
CA LEU A 35 64.55 -76.14 8.56
C LEU A 35 63.47 -75.41 9.37
N GLU A 36 62.37 -76.08 9.68
CA GLU A 36 61.29 -75.56 10.52
C GLU A 36 61.78 -75.19 11.91
N ALA A 37 62.63 -76.00 12.55
CA ALA A 37 63.23 -75.68 13.84
C ALA A 37 64.20 -74.47 13.77
N ALA A 38 64.89 -74.27 12.64
CA ALA A 38 65.74 -73.11 12.42
C ALA A 38 64.89 -71.84 12.18
N LEU A 39 63.86 -71.92 11.34
CA LEU A 39 62.93 -70.83 11.06
C LEU A 39 62.11 -70.46 12.30
N SER A 40 61.66 -71.44 13.10
CA SER A 40 60.94 -71.21 14.36
C SER A 40 61.82 -70.47 15.37
N ARG A 41 63.10 -70.85 15.47
CA ARG A 41 64.07 -70.11 16.30
C ARG A 41 64.36 -68.72 15.78
N ALA A 42 64.25 -68.45 14.47
CA ALA A 42 64.46 -67.13 13.87
C ALA A 42 63.20 -66.24 13.94
N ALA A 43 62.00 -66.81 13.86
CA ALA A 43 60.72 -66.10 13.97
C ALA A 43 60.27 -65.90 15.43
N GLY A 44 60.72 -66.77 16.35
CA GLY A 44 60.32 -66.72 17.76
C GLY A 44 58.94 -67.34 18.03
N ILE A 45 58.34 -67.93 16.99
CA ILE A 45 57.04 -68.61 16.99
C ILE A 45 57.15 -69.86 16.10
N PRO A 46 56.34 -70.91 16.33
CA PRO A 46 56.38 -72.14 15.52
C PRO A 46 56.21 -71.84 14.02
N VAL A 47 57.06 -72.41 13.17
CA VAL A 47 56.98 -72.29 11.71
C VAL A 47 56.81 -73.67 11.12
N GLU A 48 55.75 -73.84 10.31
CA GLU A 48 55.47 -75.06 9.55
C GLU A 48 55.49 -74.76 8.05
N THR A 49 56.06 -75.67 7.26
CA THR A 49 56.16 -75.57 5.81
C THR A 49 55.32 -76.67 5.15
N ARG A 50 54.66 -76.34 4.03
CA ARG A 50 53.79 -77.25 3.26
C ARG A 50 54.18 -77.22 1.79
N GLY A 51 54.14 -78.38 1.13
CA GLY A 51 54.52 -78.53 -0.29
C GLY A 51 56.03 -78.64 -0.51
N THR A 52 56.48 -78.25 -1.69
CA THR A 52 57.89 -78.37 -2.12
C THR A 52 58.77 -77.27 -1.52
N ILE A 53 60.04 -77.62 -1.24
CA ILE A 53 61.05 -76.70 -0.67
C ILE A 53 62.29 -76.72 -1.57
N ASP A 54 62.64 -75.59 -2.18
CA ASP A 54 63.89 -75.41 -2.95
C ASP A 54 64.78 -74.40 -2.22
N LEU A 55 65.98 -74.83 -1.80
CA LEU A 55 66.97 -73.98 -1.14
C LEU A 55 68.30 -74.00 -1.91
N ARG A 56 68.79 -72.83 -2.29
CA ARG A 56 70.08 -72.66 -3.00
C ARG A 56 70.90 -71.61 -2.29
N LEU A 57 72.17 -71.90 -2.01
CA LEU A 57 73.04 -70.99 -1.24
C LEU A 57 73.88 -70.04 -2.09
N LEU A 58 74.16 -70.39 -3.35
CA LEU A 58 75.01 -69.61 -4.27
C LEU A 58 74.34 -69.41 -5.64
N PRO A 59 74.62 -68.30 -6.36
CA PRO A 59 75.51 -67.19 -6.01
C PRO A 59 75.00 -66.29 -4.87
N SER A 60 73.69 -66.29 -4.64
CA SER A 60 73.02 -65.71 -3.47
C SER A 60 72.14 -66.76 -2.78
N PRO A 61 72.02 -66.72 -1.43
CA PRO A 61 71.11 -67.58 -0.69
C PRO A 61 69.65 -67.27 -1.03
N ARG A 62 68.93 -68.24 -1.59
CA ARG A 62 67.50 -68.13 -1.93
C ARG A 62 66.73 -69.38 -1.51
N MET A 63 65.49 -69.17 -1.10
CA MET A 63 64.57 -70.17 -0.60
C MET A 63 63.21 -70.01 -1.28
N ARG A 64 62.62 -71.10 -1.76
CA ARG A 64 61.25 -71.13 -2.26
C ARG A 64 60.45 -72.21 -1.53
N VAL A 65 59.26 -71.85 -1.05
CA VAL A 65 58.34 -72.73 -0.32
C VAL A 65 56.92 -72.52 -0.84
N ASP A 66 56.20 -73.60 -1.15
CA ASP A 66 54.83 -73.51 -1.67
C ASP A 66 53.83 -72.99 -0.63
N GLY A 67 53.97 -73.39 0.63
CA GLY A 67 53.15 -72.92 1.75
C GLY A 67 53.96 -72.75 3.02
N LEU A 68 53.79 -71.62 3.71
CA LEU A 68 54.46 -71.28 4.95
C LEU A 68 53.40 -70.88 5.97
N THR A 69 53.39 -71.52 7.14
CA THR A 69 52.55 -71.15 8.27
C THR A 69 53.45 -70.73 9.41
N ILE A 70 53.27 -69.52 9.91
CA ILE A 70 54.00 -68.96 11.04
C ILE A 70 52.98 -68.76 12.17
N GLY A 71 53.22 -69.33 13.34
CA GLY A 71 52.28 -69.37 14.47
C GLY A 71 51.26 -70.52 14.36
N ILE A 72 50.44 -70.67 15.41
CA ILE A 72 49.36 -71.66 15.47
C ILE A 72 48.07 -70.96 15.04
N PRO A 73 47.38 -71.42 13.98
CA PRO A 73 46.13 -70.81 13.51
C PRO A 73 44.93 -71.25 14.38
N ASP A 74 45.05 -71.11 15.70
CA ASP A 74 44.02 -71.46 16.70
C ASP A 74 43.05 -70.30 17.00
N GLY A 75 43.35 -69.10 16.51
CA GLY A 75 42.58 -67.87 16.76
C GLY A 75 42.87 -67.19 18.09
N ALA A 76 43.74 -67.78 18.94
CA ALA A 76 44.18 -67.21 20.23
C ALA A 76 45.60 -66.64 20.17
N SER A 77 46.37 -67.02 19.14
CA SER A 77 47.73 -66.53 18.88
C SER A 77 47.82 -65.87 17.49
N PRO A 78 48.69 -64.86 17.30
CA PRO A 78 48.93 -64.29 15.97
C PRO A 78 49.50 -65.36 15.04
N SER A 79 48.97 -65.45 13.83
CA SER A 79 49.41 -66.44 12.83
C SER A 79 49.44 -65.86 11.42
N LEU A 80 50.41 -66.25 10.60
CA LEU A 80 50.53 -65.87 9.19
C LEU A 80 50.55 -67.12 8.33
N VAL A 81 49.61 -67.24 7.39
CA VAL A 81 49.59 -68.31 6.38
C VAL A 81 49.93 -67.71 5.03
N ALA A 82 51.13 -67.99 4.52
CA ALA A 82 51.62 -67.53 3.23
C ALA A 82 51.68 -68.67 2.20
N GLN A 83 51.47 -68.35 0.92
CA GLN A 83 51.53 -69.26 -0.21
C GLN A 83 52.47 -68.71 -1.29
N GLY A 84 53.22 -69.60 -1.94
CA GLY A 84 54.16 -69.28 -3.01
C GLY A 84 55.28 -68.34 -2.57
N VAL A 85 55.89 -68.61 -1.41
CA VAL A 85 56.95 -67.76 -0.83
C VAL A 85 58.26 -68.00 -1.57
N ALA A 86 58.86 -66.94 -2.08
CA ALA A 86 60.21 -66.94 -2.63
C ALA A 86 61.02 -65.84 -1.96
N ALA A 87 62.14 -66.17 -1.32
CA ALA A 87 62.95 -65.23 -0.55
C ALA A 87 64.42 -65.32 -0.97
N GLU A 88 65.09 -64.19 -1.08
CA GLU A 88 66.53 -64.03 -1.30
C GLU A 88 67.14 -63.31 -0.09
N MET A 89 68.25 -63.84 0.43
CA MET A 89 68.90 -63.38 1.67
C MET A 89 70.34 -62.92 1.40
N GLU A 90 70.81 -61.97 2.19
CA GLU A 90 72.19 -61.48 2.11
C GLU A 90 73.17 -62.45 2.78
N LEU A 91 74.10 -63.03 2.02
CA LEU A 91 75.08 -64.00 2.52
C LEU A 91 75.97 -63.42 3.64
N THR A 92 76.40 -62.16 3.51
CA THR A 92 77.24 -61.47 4.50
C THR A 92 76.51 -61.20 5.81
N ALA A 93 75.21 -60.93 5.77
CA ALA A 93 74.38 -60.77 6.97
C ALA A 93 74.21 -62.12 7.69
N LEU A 94 73.91 -63.20 6.94
CA LEU A 94 73.74 -64.55 7.51
C LEU A 94 74.99 -65.04 8.25
N LEU A 95 76.19 -64.76 7.72
CA LEU A 95 77.46 -65.07 8.38
C LEU A 95 77.69 -64.28 9.67
N ARG A 96 77.06 -63.11 9.83
CA ARG A 96 77.08 -62.28 11.05
C ARG A 96 75.95 -62.64 12.03
N GLY A 97 75.13 -63.65 11.73
CA GLY A 97 73.96 -64.02 12.52
C GLY A 97 72.75 -63.08 12.35
N GLN A 98 72.77 -62.21 11.35
CA GLN A 98 71.65 -61.33 10.99
C GLN A 98 70.90 -61.91 9.80
N VAL A 99 69.57 -61.75 9.75
CA VAL A 99 68.77 -62.23 8.64
C VAL A 99 68.23 -61.02 7.88
N ARG A 100 68.88 -60.70 6.76
CA ARG A 100 68.46 -59.62 5.87
C ARG A 100 67.99 -60.20 4.55
N PHE A 101 66.75 -59.91 4.20
CA PHE A 101 66.13 -60.33 2.95
C PHE A 101 66.23 -59.20 1.93
N SER A 102 66.92 -59.46 0.82
CA SER A 102 67.06 -58.50 -0.28
C SER A 102 65.81 -58.43 -1.14
N ASN A 103 65.11 -59.56 -1.32
CA ASN A 103 63.86 -59.64 -2.06
C ASN A 103 63.01 -60.80 -1.51
N ILE A 104 61.74 -60.56 -1.20
CA ILE A 104 60.75 -61.60 -0.89
C ILE A 104 59.51 -61.39 -1.74
N GLY A 105 59.07 -62.41 -2.46
CA GLY A 105 57.78 -62.48 -3.13
C GLY A 105 56.85 -63.47 -2.44
N ILE A 106 55.62 -63.04 -2.14
CA ILE A 106 54.54 -63.88 -1.60
C ILE A 106 53.31 -63.74 -2.51
N ALA A 107 52.79 -64.86 -3.01
CA ALA A 107 51.62 -64.82 -3.87
C ALA A 107 50.33 -64.51 -3.09
N ARG A 108 50.14 -65.14 -1.93
CA ARG A 108 49.02 -64.85 -1.02
C ARG A 108 49.45 -64.96 0.43
N ALA A 109 48.95 -64.09 1.29
CA ALA A 109 49.18 -64.13 2.73
C ALA A 109 47.86 -63.91 3.49
N ASP A 110 47.58 -64.70 4.52
CA ASP A 110 46.49 -64.50 5.49
C ASP A 110 47.11 -64.26 6.86
N LEU A 111 47.11 -63.01 7.32
CA LEU A 111 47.60 -62.58 8.62
C LEU A 111 46.43 -62.52 9.60
N ARG A 112 46.47 -63.33 10.65
CA ARG A 112 45.45 -63.36 11.70
C ARG A 112 45.99 -62.73 12.97
N LEU A 113 45.30 -61.72 13.47
CA LEU A 113 45.66 -60.98 14.67
C LEU A 113 44.53 -61.10 15.70
N PRO A 114 44.73 -61.81 16.83
CA PRO A 114 43.74 -61.84 17.90
C PRO A 114 43.74 -60.49 18.64
N MET A 115 42.55 -59.96 18.88
CA MET A 115 42.32 -58.70 19.59
C MET A 115 41.30 -58.92 20.71
N GLU A 116 41.59 -58.42 21.92
CA GLU A 116 40.76 -58.59 23.11
C GLU A 116 40.65 -57.21 23.79
N GLU A 117 39.43 -56.68 23.97
CA GLU A 117 39.20 -55.32 24.51
C GLU A 117 40.06 -54.21 23.86
N GLY A 118 40.34 -54.31 22.55
CA GLY A 118 41.16 -53.35 21.81
C GLY A 118 42.68 -53.52 21.98
N ALA A 119 43.13 -54.50 22.76
CA ALA A 119 44.55 -54.81 22.93
C ALA A 119 45.00 -55.95 21.98
N LEU A 120 46.12 -55.74 21.29
CA LEU A 120 46.74 -56.69 20.38
C LEU A 120 47.75 -57.58 21.10
N ARG A 121 47.81 -58.85 20.72
CA ARG A 121 48.81 -59.79 21.22
C ARG A 121 49.94 -59.95 20.19
N PHE A 122 51.11 -59.39 20.50
CA PHE A 122 52.31 -59.52 19.66
C PHE A 122 53.15 -60.77 20.00
N PRO A 123 53.98 -61.28 19.07
CA PRO A 123 54.93 -62.37 19.32
C PRO A 123 55.91 -62.05 20.46
N GLU A 124 56.42 -63.07 21.16
CA GLU A 124 57.30 -62.90 22.33
C GLU A 124 58.54 -62.03 22.04
N ARG A 125 59.13 -62.15 20.86
CA ARG A 125 60.28 -61.32 20.43
C ARG A 125 59.99 -59.82 20.33
N MET A 126 58.76 -59.42 19.99
CA MET A 126 58.38 -58.01 19.97
C MET A 126 58.23 -57.43 21.39
N ARG A 127 58.23 -58.28 22.43
CA ARG A 127 58.11 -57.89 23.85
C ARG A 127 59.46 -57.63 24.52
N GLU A 128 60.56 -58.04 23.89
CA GLU A 128 61.93 -57.88 24.40
C GLU A 128 62.52 -56.48 24.17
N GLY A 129 61.80 -55.59 23.45
CA GLY A 129 62.17 -54.20 23.19
C GLY A 129 62.70 -53.95 21.77
N PRO A 130 62.88 -52.67 21.37
CA PRO A 130 63.25 -52.29 20.01
C PRO A 130 64.63 -52.83 19.57
N GLU A 131 65.59 -53.01 20.49
CA GLU A 131 66.90 -53.58 20.19
C GLU A 131 66.82 -55.04 19.70
N ALA A 132 65.89 -55.84 20.24
CA ALA A 132 65.70 -57.24 19.85
C ALA A 132 65.16 -57.41 18.41
N LEU A 133 64.58 -56.33 17.85
CA LEU A 133 63.98 -56.29 16.52
C LEU A 133 64.98 -55.87 15.43
N GLY A 134 66.16 -55.37 15.78
CA GLY A 134 67.17 -54.92 14.82
C GLY A 134 67.87 -56.01 13.99
N GLY A 135 67.65 -57.30 14.30
CA GLY A 135 68.32 -58.42 13.64
C GLY A 135 67.67 -58.91 12.34
N LEU A 136 66.47 -58.42 12.01
CA LEU A 136 65.68 -58.81 10.83
C LEU A 136 65.39 -57.59 9.96
N ALA A 137 65.72 -57.67 8.67
CA ALA A 137 65.54 -56.58 7.71
C ALA A 137 64.95 -57.08 6.39
N PHE A 138 64.07 -56.28 5.79
CA PHE A 138 63.41 -56.52 4.51
C PHE A 138 63.66 -55.34 3.58
N ASP A 139 64.49 -55.50 2.55
CA ASP A 139 64.74 -54.43 1.58
C ASP A 139 63.59 -54.30 0.57
N ASP A 140 62.98 -55.42 0.14
CA ASP A 140 61.85 -55.45 -0.78
C ASP A 140 60.98 -56.69 -0.52
N LEU A 141 59.86 -56.52 0.19
CA LEU A 141 58.84 -57.56 0.39
C LEU A 141 57.62 -57.22 -0.46
N ALA A 142 57.31 -58.04 -1.46
CA ALA A 142 56.13 -57.91 -2.31
C ALA A 142 55.12 -59.03 -2.02
N ILE A 143 53.88 -58.66 -1.72
CA ILE A 143 52.75 -59.56 -1.49
C ILE A 143 51.64 -59.23 -2.48
N THR A 144 51.31 -60.15 -3.39
CA THR A 144 50.27 -59.90 -4.42
C THR A 144 48.88 -59.77 -3.81
N ALA A 145 48.54 -60.59 -2.82
CA ALA A 145 47.29 -60.49 -2.07
C ALA A 145 47.50 -60.80 -0.59
N LEU A 146 47.26 -59.81 0.26
CA LEU A 146 47.30 -59.92 1.71
C LEU A 146 45.88 -59.81 2.27
N SER A 147 45.45 -60.81 3.03
CA SER A 147 44.25 -60.75 3.86
C SER A 147 44.69 -60.56 5.30
N VAL A 148 44.20 -59.52 5.98
CA VAL A 148 44.42 -59.30 7.42
C VAL A 148 43.10 -59.57 8.12
N THR A 149 43.06 -60.62 8.94
CA THR A 149 41.88 -61.01 9.71
C THR A 149 42.11 -60.69 11.19
N THR A 150 41.43 -59.69 11.73
CA THR A 150 41.38 -59.45 13.18
C THR A 150 40.27 -60.29 13.80
N ILE A 151 40.60 -61.10 14.80
CA ILE A 151 39.67 -62.01 15.47
C ILE A 151 39.43 -61.49 16.88
N THR A 152 38.18 -61.16 17.20
CA THR A 152 37.78 -60.78 18.57
C THR A 152 37.08 -61.98 19.24
N PRO A 153 37.72 -62.68 20.20
CA PRO A 153 37.19 -63.94 20.76
C PRO A 153 35.86 -63.80 21.49
N GLU A 154 35.61 -62.62 22.07
CA GLU A 154 34.44 -62.32 22.91
C GLU A 154 33.13 -62.17 22.13
N PHE A 155 33.22 -61.67 20.88
CA PHE A 155 32.05 -61.29 20.07
C PHE A 155 31.89 -62.15 18.80
N GLY A 156 32.82 -63.06 18.51
CA GLY A 156 32.82 -63.85 17.27
C GLY A 156 33.01 -63.03 15.98
N ALA A 157 33.27 -61.73 16.12
CA ALA A 157 33.46 -60.80 15.01
C ALA A 157 34.83 -61.04 14.35
N MET A 158 34.80 -61.28 13.04
CA MET A 158 35.99 -61.36 12.19
C MET A 158 36.01 -60.13 11.29
N ARG A 159 37.01 -59.27 11.45
CA ARG A 159 37.25 -58.17 10.50
C ARG A 159 38.29 -58.63 9.51
N ARG A 160 37.96 -58.63 8.22
CA ARG A 160 38.89 -58.98 7.15
C ARG A 160 39.15 -57.76 6.29
N ALA A 161 40.41 -57.35 6.21
CA ALA A 161 40.89 -56.36 5.26
C ALA A 161 41.64 -57.10 4.13
N GLU A 162 41.35 -56.76 2.89
CA GLU A 162 42.05 -57.30 1.72
C GLU A 162 42.89 -56.20 1.08
N ILE A 163 44.19 -56.44 0.98
CA ILE A 163 45.17 -55.52 0.41
C ILE A 163 45.83 -56.22 -0.79
N ALA A 164 45.78 -55.58 -1.95
CA ALA A 164 46.42 -56.06 -3.17
C ALA A 164 47.78 -55.36 -3.39
N ASP A 165 48.70 -56.05 -4.05
CA ASP A 165 50.01 -55.54 -4.48
C ASP A 165 50.80 -54.78 -3.40
N LEU A 166 50.82 -55.32 -2.18
CA LEU A 166 51.53 -54.73 -1.06
C LEU A 166 53.05 -54.84 -1.25
N ARG A 167 53.75 -53.72 -1.14
CA ARG A 167 55.21 -53.63 -1.05
C ARG A 167 55.62 -53.07 0.31
N LEU A 168 56.56 -53.73 0.97
CA LEU A 168 57.13 -53.33 2.26
C LEU A 168 58.65 -53.20 2.14
N ASN A 169 59.17 -52.04 2.52
CA ASN A 169 60.58 -51.80 2.81
C ASN A 169 60.74 -51.54 4.31
N ALA A 170 61.46 -52.40 5.01
CA ALA A 170 61.70 -52.35 6.44
C ALA A 170 63.18 -52.70 6.73
N PRO A 171 64.11 -51.71 6.67
CA PRO A 171 65.52 -51.91 6.99
C PRO A 171 65.78 -52.45 8.42
N SER A 172 64.78 -52.37 9.29
CA SER A 172 64.72 -53.01 10.61
C SER A 172 63.26 -53.30 10.97
N LEU A 173 62.99 -54.37 11.72
CA LEU A 173 61.67 -54.58 12.33
C LEU A 173 61.32 -53.52 13.39
N ALA A 174 62.25 -52.69 13.85
CA ALA A 174 61.95 -51.54 14.71
C ALA A 174 61.59 -50.27 13.91
N GLY A 175 61.58 -50.32 12.58
CA GLY A 175 61.37 -49.16 11.72
C GLY A 175 62.66 -48.46 11.28
N PRO A 176 62.60 -47.47 10.39
CA PRO A 176 61.39 -46.95 9.73
C PRO A 176 60.84 -47.94 8.70
N TRP A 177 59.51 -48.06 8.60
CA TRP A 177 58.84 -48.86 7.57
C TRP A 177 58.24 -47.97 6.49
N ARG A 178 58.35 -48.40 5.24
CA ARG A 178 57.62 -47.83 4.10
C ARG A 178 56.78 -48.93 3.46
N ILE A 179 55.46 -48.75 3.51
CA ILE A 179 54.47 -49.67 2.98
C ILE A 179 53.72 -48.96 1.85
N GLU A 180 53.56 -49.62 0.71
CA GLU A 180 52.71 -49.18 -0.41
C GLU A 180 51.80 -50.34 -0.79
N GLY A 181 50.52 -50.08 -1.09
CA GLY A 181 49.59 -51.15 -1.49
C GLY A 181 48.27 -50.58 -1.96
N VAL A 182 47.36 -51.47 -2.38
CA VAL A 182 46.02 -51.10 -2.85
C VAL A 182 44.97 -51.67 -1.89
N TYR A 183 44.13 -50.81 -1.32
CA TYR A 183 43.03 -51.18 -0.42
C TYR A 183 41.73 -50.55 -0.93
N GLY A 184 40.66 -51.34 -1.06
CA GLY A 184 39.36 -50.82 -1.55
C GLY A 184 39.36 -50.30 -2.99
N GLY A 185 40.44 -50.54 -3.75
CA GLY A 185 40.65 -49.96 -5.09
C GLY A 185 41.62 -48.76 -5.09
N ASP A 186 41.98 -48.24 -3.91
CA ASP A 186 42.79 -47.03 -3.78
C ASP A 186 44.23 -47.37 -3.38
N THR A 187 45.20 -46.74 -4.03
CA THR A 187 46.61 -46.83 -3.64
C THR A 187 46.86 -46.03 -2.36
N PHE A 188 47.46 -46.67 -1.36
CA PHE A 188 47.91 -46.02 -0.13
C PHE A 188 49.42 -46.19 0.07
N ARG A 189 50.01 -45.22 0.78
CA ARG A 189 51.40 -45.21 1.24
C ARG A 189 51.43 -44.91 2.73
N LEU A 190 51.99 -45.83 3.50
CA LEU A 190 52.20 -45.69 4.93
C LEU A 190 53.71 -45.61 5.21
N GLY A 191 54.16 -44.47 5.71
CA GLY A 191 55.50 -44.27 6.26
C GLY A 191 55.45 -44.30 7.78
N THR A 192 56.46 -44.89 8.41
CA THR A 192 56.60 -44.91 9.87
C THR A 192 58.02 -44.54 10.30
N GLY A 193 58.15 -43.97 11.50
CA GLY A 193 59.42 -43.68 12.17
C GLY A 193 60.04 -44.93 12.81
N THR A 194 61.10 -44.72 13.59
CA THR A 194 61.68 -45.78 14.43
C THR A 194 60.92 -45.88 15.75
N LEU A 195 60.65 -47.09 16.21
CA LEU A 195 60.06 -47.35 17.53
C LEU A 195 61.02 -46.87 18.61
N SER A 196 60.53 -45.98 19.48
CA SER A 196 61.27 -45.44 20.62
C SER A 196 61.25 -46.37 21.84
N ASP A 197 61.99 -46.01 22.88
CA ASP A 197 62.04 -46.76 24.15
C ASP A 197 60.71 -46.76 24.91
N ASP A 198 59.87 -45.73 24.72
CA ASP A 198 58.52 -45.62 25.28
C ASP A 198 57.44 -46.29 24.41
N LEU A 199 57.86 -47.06 23.41
CA LEU A 199 56.98 -47.78 22.47
C LEU A 199 56.07 -46.84 21.66
N SER A 200 56.57 -45.65 21.32
CA SER A 200 55.91 -44.70 20.42
C SER A 200 56.57 -44.65 19.05
N MET A 201 55.79 -44.34 18.02
CA MET A 201 56.25 -44.28 16.63
C MET A 201 55.41 -43.28 15.83
N GLU A 202 56.06 -42.34 15.14
CA GLU A 202 55.40 -41.45 14.18
C GLU A 202 54.97 -42.23 12.93
N MET A 203 53.81 -41.91 12.38
CA MET A 203 53.21 -42.55 11.23
C MET A 203 52.59 -41.50 10.31
N ARG A 204 52.79 -41.64 9.00
CA ARG A 204 52.11 -40.84 7.98
C ARG A 204 51.45 -41.76 6.96
N LEU A 205 50.13 -41.64 6.82
CA LEU A 205 49.33 -42.37 5.86
C LEU A 205 48.80 -41.40 4.80
N VAL A 206 49.20 -41.62 3.54
CA VAL A 206 48.69 -40.87 2.39
C VAL A 206 48.03 -41.86 1.43
N GLY A 207 46.83 -41.55 0.94
CA GLY A 207 46.19 -42.38 -0.07
C GLY A 207 45.15 -41.65 -0.91
N GLY A 208 44.66 -42.36 -1.92
CA GLY A 208 43.67 -41.83 -2.86
C GLY A 208 44.24 -40.82 -3.87
N VAL A 209 45.54 -40.93 -4.18
CA VAL A 209 46.24 -40.01 -5.12
C VAL A 209 45.58 -40.00 -6.51
N ASP A 210 45.10 -41.15 -6.95
CA ASP A 210 44.46 -41.39 -8.24
C ASP A 210 42.93 -41.35 -8.17
N THR A 211 42.36 -40.92 -7.03
CA THR A 211 40.92 -40.86 -6.81
C THR A 211 40.45 -39.44 -6.46
N PRO A 212 39.14 -39.16 -6.62
CA PRO A 212 38.53 -37.90 -6.20
C PRO A 212 38.70 -37.62 -4.70
N LEU A 213 38.78 -38.67 -3.87
CA LEU A 213 39.03 -38.56 -2.44
C LEU A 213 40.50 -38.80 -2.13
N ARG A 214 41.17 -37.82 -1.52
CA ARG A 214 42.56 -37.88 -1.04
C ARG A 214 42.57 -37.77 0.47
N TYR A 215 43.38 -38.55 1.15
CA TYR A 215 43.55 -38.48 2.60
C TYR A 215 45.04 -38.44 2.97
N ASP A 216 45.37 -37.60 3.93
CA ASP A 216 46.70 -37.41 4.50
C ASP A 216 46.54 -37.37 6.02
N ILE A 217 47.11 -38.35 6.72
CA ILE A 217 46.94 -38.56 8.15
C ILE A 217 48.33 -38.65 8.75
N ASP A 218 48.67 -37.70 9.62
CA ASP A 218 49.91 -37.65 10.38
C ASP A 218 49.58 -38.00 11.84
N ALA A 219 50.16 -39.07 12.38
CA ALA A 219 49.78 -39.61 13.69
C ALA A 219 50.96 -40.18 14.47
N THR A 220 50.82 -40.23 15.78
CA THR A 220 51.71 -40.95 16.70
C THR A 220 50.99 -42.19 17.20
N LEU A 221 51.56 -43.37 16.94
CA LEU A 221 51.13 -44.62 17.52
C LEU A 221 51.90 -44.88 18.81
N GLN A 222 51.18 -45.01 19.92
CA GLN A 222 51.72 -45.43 21.22
C GLN A 222 51.17 -46.81 21.59
N LEU A 223 52.05 -47.74 21.93
CA LEU A 223 51.66 -49.09 22.37
C LEU A 223 51.69 -49.18 23.90
N LEU A 224 50.53 -49.00 24.54
CA LEU A 224 50.42 -49.12 25.99
C LEU A 224 50.45 -50.59 26.43
N PRO A 225 51.39 -51.01 27.30
CA PRO A 225 51.49 -52.40 27.75
C PRO A 225 50.37 -52.78 28.73
N GLU A 226 49.62 -53.83 28.42
CA GLU A 226 48.56 -54.42 29.25
C GLU A 226 48.82 -55.91 29.46
N ALA A 227 49.57 -56.24 30.52
CA ALA A 227 50.02 -57.60 30.85
C ALA A 227 50.77 -58.31 29.69
N ALA A 228 50.10 -59.16 28.92
CA ALA A 228 50.66 -59.87 27.77
C ALA A 228 50.18 -59.31 26.41
N ARG A 229 49.51 -58.15 26.43
CA ARG A 229 48.92 -57.46 25.28
C ARG A 229 49.41 -56.01 25.23
N TYR A 230 49.19 -55.35 24.10
CA TYR A 230 49.51 -53.95 23.90
C TYR A 230 48.29 -53.25 23.30
N ARG A 231 47.83 -52.17 23.92
CA ARG A 231 46.76 -51.34 23.40
C ARG A 231 47.34 -50.25 22.50
N PRO A 232 47.04 -50.24 21.19
CA PRO A 232 47.44 -49.17 20.30
C PRO A 232 46.58 -47.94 20.58
N LEU A 233 47.22 -46.83 20.94
CA LEU A 233 46.62 -45.50 20.93
C LEU A 233 47.22 -44.72 19.77
N LEU A 234 46.35 -44.18 18.92
CA LEU A 234 46.72 -43.18 17.92
C LEU A 234 46.22 -41.80 18.36
N ASP A 235 47.08 -40.82 18.17
CA ASP A 235 46.82 -39.39 18.35
C ASP A 235 47.46 -38.65 17.16
N GLY A 236 46.71 -37.79 16.47
CA GLY A 236 47.24 -37.13 15.27
C GLY A 236 46.29 -36.14 14.60
N GLU A 237 46.74 -35.64 13.46
CA GLU A 237 46.01 -34.75 12.57
C GLU A 237 45.57 -35.50 11.31
N MET A 238 44.37 -35.20 10.82
CA MET A 238 43.88 -35.71 9.55
C MET A 238 43.51 -34.56 8.61
N ARG A 239 43.76 -34.77 7.31
CA ARG A 239 43.33 -33.91 6.23
C ARG A 239 42.78 -34.76 5.09
N ILE A 240 41.49 -34.64 4.84
CA ILE A 240 40.78 -35.30 3.74
C ILE A 240 40.38 -34.23 2.73
N VAL A 241 40.71 -34.44 1.47
CA VAL A 241 40.46 -33.51 0.37
C VAL A 241 39.65 -34.24 -0.69
N ALA A 242 38.50 -33.68 -1.04
CA ALA A 242 37.65 -34.17 -2.10
C ALA A 242 37.68 -33.25 -3.31
N LEU A 243 37.98 -33.84 -4.47
CA LEU A 243 38.15 -33.17 -5.75
C LEU A 243 36.99 -33.50 -6.69
N PRO A 244 36.54 -32.55 -7.53
CA PRO A 244 35.54 -32.80 -8.58
C PRO A 244 36.00 -33.83 -9.63
N ASN A 245 35.06 -34.64 -10.13
CA ASN A 245 35.33 -35.62 -11.17
C ASN A 245 35.78 -34.93 -12.49
N ALA A 246 36.91 -35.37 -13.03
CA ALA A 246 37.62 -34.76 -14.16
C ALA A 246 37.03 -35.03 -15.56
N GLU A 247 35.79 -35.52 -15.68
CA GLU A 247 35.17 -35.81 -16.99
C GLU A 247 34.52 -34.59 -17.66
N THR A 248 34.46 -33.44 -16.96
CA THR A 248 34.01 -32.18 -17.56
C THR A 248 35.23 -31.47 -18.17
N GLU A 249 35.17 -31.08 -19.46
CA GLU A 249 36.23 -30.41 -20.26
C GLU A 249 36.79 -29.08 -19.69
N ALA A 250 36.50 -28.72 -18.43
CA ALA A 250 37.02 -27.54 -17.78
C ALA A 250 38.45 -27.75 -17.24
N GLU A 251 39.32 -26.75 -17.39
CA GLU A 251 40.70 -26.80 -16.87
C GLU A 251 40.73 -27.10 -15.35
N PRO A 252 41.55 -28.06 -14.89
CA PRO A 252 41.58 -28.56 -13.51
C PRO A 252 42.08 -27.57 -12.45
N ALA A 253 42.38 -26.32 -12.83
CA ALA A 253 43.02 -25.33 -11.95
C ALA A 253 42.05 -24.34 -11.27
N THR A 254 40.75 -24.37 -11.60
CA THR A 254 39.75 -23.39 -11.12
C THR A 254 38.64 -23.96 -10.23
N GLN A 255 38.75 -25.21 -9.78
CA GLN A 255 37.73 -25.84 -8.94
C GLN A 255 38.22 -25.99 -7.51
N ASP A 256 37.58 -25.28 -6.57
CA ASP A 256 37.93 -25.33 -5.15
C ASP A 256 37.54 -26.69 -4.54
N PRO A 257 38.47 -27.39 -3.86
CA PRO A 257 38.18 -28.68 -3.24
C PRO A 257 37.32 -28.53 -1.97
N ILE A 258 36.64 -29.61 -1.59
CA ILE A 258 36.07 -29.76 -0.25
C ILE A 258 37.16 -30.32 0.65
N VAL A 259 37.44 -29.67 1.78
CA VAL A 259 38.51 -30.06 2.69
C VAL A 259 37.92 -30.32 4.08
N LEU A 260 38.14 -31.52 4.62
CA LEU A 260 37.88 -31.86 6.01
C LEU A 260 39.22 -32.00 6.72
N SER A 261 39.45 -31.24 7.78
CA SER A 261 40.65 -31.36 8.61
C SER A 261 40.30 -31.35 10.09
N GLY A 262 41.13 -31.96 10.92
CA GLY A 262 40.97 -31.91 12.37
C GLY A 262 41.90 -32.89 13.08
N ASP A 263 41.79 -32.89 14.40
CA ASP A 263 42.58 -33.74 15.27
C ASP A 263 41.76 -35.00 15.61
N PHE A 264 42.45 -36.12 15.80
CA PHE A 264 41.82 -37.35 16.26
C PHE A 264 42.66 -38.01 17.36
N ALA A 265 41.98 -38.56 18.36
CA ALA A 265 42.60 -39.32 19.44
C ALA A 265 41.81 -40.60 19.72
N SER A 266 42.51 -41.66 20.11
CA SER A 266 41.87 -42.93 20.46
C SER A 266 41.08 -42.82 21.75
N GLU A 267 39.79 -43.11 21.71
CA GLU A 267 38.89 -43.06 22.87
C GLU A 267 37.93 -44.26 22.87
N GLY A 268 38.09 -45.16 23.84
CA GLY A 268 37.28 -46.38 23.92
C GLY A 268 37.45 -47.29 22.69
N PRO A 269 36.35 -47.81 22.10
CA PRO A 269 36.39 -48.59 20.86
C PRO A 269 36.40 -47.72 19.59
N GLY A 270 36.75 -46.43 19.67
CA GLY A 270 36.66 -45.47 18.56
C GLY A 270 37.72 -44.38 18.59
N PHE A 271 37.48 -43.34 17.78
CA PHE A 271 38.29 -42.12 17.73
C PHE A 271 37.42 -40.91 18.04
N ALA A 272 37.81 -40.13 19.04
CA ALA A 272 37.27 -38.79 19.26
C ALA A 272 37.89 -37.84 18.25
N LEU A 273 37.05 -37.04 17.62
CA LEU A 273 37.42 -36.06 16.61
C LEU A 273 37.24 -34.66 17.21
N SER A 274 38.30 -33.88 17.27
CA SER A 274 38.30 -32.51 17.81
C SER A 274 38.84 -31.51 16.80
N ALA A 275 38.49 -30.24 16.98
CA ALA A 275 38.89 -29.17 16.06
C ALA A 275 38.57 -29.49 14.58
N LEU A 276 37.46 -30.21 14.32
CA LEU A 276 37.01 -30.52 12.98
C LEU A 276 36.70 -29.21 12.25
N ARG A 277 37.23 -29.06 11.05
CA ARG A 277 36.93 -27.96 10.12
C ARG A 277 36.58 -28.56 8.78
N LEU A 278 35.38 -28.26 8.31
CA LEU A 278 34.92 -28.57 6.96
C LEU A 278 34.87 -27.29 6.15
N GLU A 279 35.75 -27.17 5.17
CA GLU A 279 35.81 -26.06 4.22
C GLU A 279 35.13 -26.46 2.91
N LEU A 280 34.06 -25.74 2.56
CA LEU A 280 33.24 -25.95 1.37
C LEU A 280 33.58 -24.89 0.31
N GLY A 281 34.87 -24.79 -0.09
CA GLY A 281 35.38 -23.86 -1.10
C GLY A 281 36.11 -22.64 -0.52
N ASP A 282 36.00 -21.47 -1.17
CA ASP A 282 36.69 -20.25 -0.73
C ASP A 282 36.24 -19.81 0.68
N PRO A 283 37.14 -19.81 1.69
CA PRO A 283 36.81 -19.48 3.07
C PRO A 283 36.37 -18.02 3.25
N SER A 284 36.72 -17.12 2.32
CA SER A 284 36.31 -15.70 2.37
C SER A 284 34.80 -15.51 2.17
N LEU A 285 34.10 -16.52 1.63
CA LEU A 285 32.66 -16.50 1.40
C LEU A 285 31.83 -17.04 2.58
N GLY A 286 32.47 -17.35 3.71
CA GLY A 286 31.79 -17.97 4.87
C GLY A 286 31.31 -19.38 4.51
N SER A 287 32.25 -20.26 4.18
CA SER A 287 32.01 -21.65 3.75
C SER A 287 32.65 -22.68 4.68
N GLN A 288 32.93 -22.27 5.92
CA GLN A 288 33.63 -23.08 6.93
C GLN A 288 32.67 -23.50 8.03
N LEU A 289 32.63 -24.81 8.31
CA LEU A 289 31.96 -25.40 9.47
C LEU A 289 33.02 -25.90 10.45
N GLU A 290 32.80 -25.70 11.74
CA GLU A 290 33.70 -26.12 12.81
C GLU A 290 32.95 -27.01 13.79
N GLY A 291 33.62 -28.00 14.40
CA GLY A 291 32.92 -28.92 15.27
C GLY A 291 33.74 -30.01 15.91
N SER A 292 33.04 -31.05 16.34
CA SER A 292 33.60 -32.25 16.95
C SER A 292 32.80 -33.48 16.52
N GLY A 293 33.32 -34.67 16.81
CA GLY A 293 32.64 -35.89 16.46
C GLY A 293 33.25 -37.12 17.12
N PHE A 294 32.67 -38.27 16.82
CA PHE A 294 33.14 -39.55 17.30
C PHE A 294 32.97 -40.60 16.20
N LEU A 295 34.07 -41.23 15.81
CA LEU A 295 34.06 -42.38 14.91
C LEU A 295 34.12 -43.65 15.74
N ARG A 296 33.00 -44.34 15.84
CA ARG A 296 32.91 -45.62 16.54
C ARG A 296 33.36 -46.75 15.61
N LEU A 297 34.30 -47.60 16.03
CA LEU A 297 34.81 -48.65 15.17
C LEU A 297 34.10 -49.98 15.38
N ASP A 298 33.63 -50.35 16.58
CA ASP A 298 32.98 -51.64 16.90
C ASP A 298 31.69 -51.87 16.13
N ASP A 299 30.83 -50.85 16.09
CA ASP A 299 29.69 -50.69 15.17
C ASP A 299 29.94 -49.41 14.35
N PRO A 300 30.52 -49.53 13.14
CA PRO A 300 30.98 -48.41 12.31
C PRO A 300 29.91 -47.33 12.18
N ARG A 301 30.05 -46.24 12.92
CA ARG A 301 29.16 -45.06 12.87
C ARG A 301 29.97 -43.80 13.11
N LEU A 302 29.63 -42.75 12.38
CA LEU A 302 30.26 -41.44 12.48
C LEU A 302 29.25 -40.44 13.04
N ALA A 303 29.45 -40.00 14.28
CA ALA A 303 28.69 -38.91 14.86
C ALA A 303 29.44 -37.60 14.65
N LEU A 304 28.77 -36.58 14.10
CA LEU A 304 29.32 -35.26 13.81
C LEU A 304 28.42 -34.17 14.39
N GLU A 305 29.01 -33.26 15.14
CA GLU A 305 28.39 -32.01 15.59
C GLU A 305 29.15 -30.86 14.94
N LEU A 306 28.53 -30.19 13.96
CA LEU A 306 29.12 -29.12 13.17
C LEU A 306 28.35 -27.81 13.37
N ALA A 307 29.05 -26.70 13.51
CA ALA A 307 28.49 -25.37 13.63
C ALA A 307 29.15 -24.37 12.67
N GLY A 308 28.42 -23.36 12.22
CA GLY A 308 28.92 -22.33 11.30
C GLY A 308 28.22 -20.99 11.48
N ARG A 309 28.90 -19.88 11.19
CA ARG A 309 28.27 -18.55 11.28
C ARG A 309 27.38 -18.23 10.09
N ARG A 310 27.88 -18.51 8.89
CA ARG A 310 27.22 -18.26 7.61
C ARG A 310 27.57 -19.39 6.66
N LEU A 311 26.64 -19.77 5.79
CA LEU A 311 26.87 -20.68 4.67
C LEU A 311 26.23 -20.10 3.41
N ALA A 312 27.01 -19.73 2.40
CA ALA A 312 26.49 -19.22 1.14
C ALA A 312 26.04 -20.36 0.20
N LEU A 313 24.84 -20.92 0.42
CA LEU A 313 24.33 -22.05 -0.37
C LEU A 313 24.18 -21.73 -1.86
N ASP A 314 23.81 -20.50 -2.21
CA ASP A 314 23.71 -20.05 -3.61
C ASP A 314 25.02 -20.20 -4.39
N THR A 315 26.16 -19.89 -3.77
CA THR A 315 27.47 -19.99 -4.43
C THR A 315 27.93 -21.44 -4.54
N ILE A 316 27.50 -22.31 -3.61
CA ILE A 316 27.76 -23.75 -3.64
C ILE A 316 26.91 -24.42 -4.74
N MET A 317 25.63 -24.07 -4.84
CA MET A 317 24.67 -24.67 -5.77
C MET A 317 24.82 -24.18 -7.22
N ALA A 318 25.26 -22.93 -7.43
CA ALA A 318 25.47 -22.38 -8.78
C ALA A 318 26.79 -22.83 -9.44
N GLY A 319 27.70 -23.46 -8.68
CA GLY A 319 29.02 -23.88 -9.15
C GLY A 319 29.10 -25.37 -9.53
N PRO A 320 30.25 -25.82 -10.07
CA PRO A 320 30.54 -27.23 -10.34
C PRO A 320 30.42 -28.15 -9.10
N ARG A 321 30.40 -27.56 -7.90
CA ARG A 321 30.32 -28.22 -6.58
C ARG A 321 28.99 -28.91 -6.33
N ALA A 322 27.89 -28.44 -6.95
CA ALA A 322 26.58 -29.10 -6.85
C ALA A 322 26.62 -30.52 -7.44
N GLY A 323 27.29 -30.70 -8.59
CA GLY A 323 27.50 -32.00 -9.22
C GLY A 323 28.40 -32.94 -8.40
N LEU A 324 29.30 -32.39 -7.60
CA LEU A 324 30.15 -33.13 -6.66
C LEU A 324 29.34 -33.71 -5.50
N LEU A 325 28.54 -32.86 -4.84
CA LEU A 325 27.72 -33.28 -3.71
C LEU A 325 26.67 -34.30 -4.15
N THR A 326 26.03 -34.11 -5.32
CA THR A 326 25.06 -35.08 -5.85
C THR A 326 25.71 -36.39 -6.32
N SER A 327 26.92 -36.35 -6.89
CA SER A 327 27.64 -37.57 -7.29
C SER A 327 28.12 -38.41 -6.11
N TRP A 328 28.38 -37.80 -4.95
CA TRP A 328 28.71 -38.54 -3.71
C TRP A 328 27.56 -39.40 -3.17
N PHE A 329 26.31 -38.97 -3.38
CA PHE A 329 25.12 -39.68 -2.90
C PHE A 329 24.41 -40.50 -3.99
N GLY A 330 24.84 -40.41 -5.26
CA GLY A 330 24.28 -41.17 -6.39
C GLY A 330 25.00 -42.49 -6.69
N GLU A 331 24.58 -43.19 -7.75
CA GLU A 331 25.16 -44.48 -8.19
C GLU A 331 26.68 -44.42 -8.52
N GLN A 332 27.23 -43.22 -8.70
CA GLN A 332 28.63 -42.96 -9.02
C GLN A 332 29.48 -42.56 -7.79
N GLY A 333 28.93 -42.69 -6.58
CA GLY A 333 29.60 -42.36 -5.32
C GLY A 333 30.82 -43.23 -5.01
N PRO A 334 31.53 -42.95 -3.90
CA PRO A 334 32.70 -43.73 -3.49
C PRO A 334 32.36 -45.22 -3.39
N ARG A 335 33.20 -46.08 -4.00
CA ARG A 335 33.03 -47.54 -4.03
C ARG A 335 33.17 -48.21 -2.66
N THR A 336 33.63 -47.45 -1.67
CA THR A 336 33.76 -47.86 -0.27
C THR A 336 32.47 -47.52 0.46
N PRO A 337 31.78 -48.49 1.10
CA PRO A 337 30.56 -48.21 1.85
C PRO A 337 30.89 -47.25 3.00
N LEU A 338 30.23 -46.08 3.01
CA LEU A 338 30.31 -45.14 4.11
C LEU A 338 29.58 -45.72 5.33
N PRO A 339 30.11 -45.57 6.56
CA PRO A 339 29.35 -45.91 7.76
C PRO A 339 28.13 -44.99 7.89
N PRO A 340 27.06 -45.41 8.59
CA PRO A 340 25.98 -44.52 8.98
C PRO A 340 26.51 -43.24 9.65
N ILE A 341 25.94 -42.10 9.26
CA ILE A 341 26.38 -40.78 9.72
C ILE A 341 25.25 -40.13 10.54
N ASP A 342 25.52 -39.87 11.81
CA ASP A 342 24.67 -39.06 12.69
C ASP A 342 25.18 -37.62 12.63
N LEU A 343 24.42 -36.69 12.04
CA LEU A 343 24.83 -35.30 11.84
C LEU A 343 23.92 -34.34 12.60
N ALA A 344 24.51 -33.56 13.51
CA ALA A 344 23.92 -32.35 14.07
C ALA A 344 24.61 -31.12 13.46
N LEU A 345 23.84 -30.23 12.84
CA LEU A 345 24.32 -29.04 12.15
C LEU A 345 23.59 -27.80 12.67
N GLU A 346 24.34 -26.79 13.11
CA GLU A 346 23.81 -25.49 13.54
C GLU A 346 24.47 -24.34 12.75
N LEU A 347 23.68 -23.53 12.04
CA LEU A 347 24.18 -22.39 11.27
C LEU A 347 23.46 -21.10 11.69
N GLY A 348 24.24 -20.03 11.91
CA GLY A 348 23.70 -18.70 12.19
C GLY A 348 22.91 -18.13 11.00
N SER A 349 23.47 -18.22 9.79
CA SER A 349 22.77 -17.86 8.56
C SER A 349 23.11 -18.77 7.37
N VAL A 350 22.17 -18.89 6.43
CA VAL A 350 22.35 -19.55 5.13
C VAL A 350 21.90 -18.60 4.03
N GLY A 351 22.80 -18.27 3.10
CA GLY A 351 22.47 -17.45 1.93
C GLY A 351 21.83 -18.31 0.84
N PHE A 352 20.53 -18.12 0.58
CA PHE A 352 19.78 -18.86 -0.44
C PHE A 352 18.77 -17.95 -1.19
N ALA A 353 18.75 -18.05 -2.52
CA ALA A 353 18.00 -17.22 -3.44
C ALA A 353 18.14 -15.69 -3.21
N GLY A 354 19.35 -15.26 -2.87
CA GLY A 354 19.67 -13.85 -2.63
C GLY A 354 19.12 -13.28 -1.31
N GLU A 355 18.63 -14.11 -0.39
CA GLU A 355 18.27 -13.73 0.98
C GLU A 355 19.13 -14.50 2.01
N GLU A 356 19.21 -13.98 3.23
CA GLU A 356 19.79 -14.71 4.38
C GLU A 356 18.68 -15.38 5.19
N LEU A 357 18.73 -16.71 5.26
CA LEU A 357 17.92 -17.53 6.15
C LEU A 357 18.65 -17.64 7.49
N LEU A 358 17.95 -17.57 8.62
CA LEU A 358 18.54 -17.53 9.96
C LEU A 358 18.20 -18.78 10.78
N ASP A 359 18.92 -19.00 11.88
CA ASP A 359 18.66 -20.05 12.88
C ASP A 359 18.50 -21.45 12.29
N VAL A 360 19.39 -21.83 11.37
CA VAL A 360 19.30 -23.13 10.70
C VAL A 360 19.82 -24.22 11.64
N ALA A 361 18.94 -25.15 11.98
CA ALA A 361 19.29 -26.33 12.78
C ALA A 361 18.84 -27.58 12.03
N LEU A 362 19.70 -28.58 11.93
CA LEU A 362 19.41 -29.86 11.30
C LEU A 362 19.98 -31.00 12.15
N ARG A 363 19.14 -31.97 12.49
CA ARG A 363 19.52 -33.24 13.11
C ARG A 363 19.06 -34.37 12.22
N THR A 364 20.02 -35.11 11.68
CA THR A 364 19.73 -36.11 10.65
C THR A 364 20.61 -37.34 10.81
N MET A 365 20.09 -38.48 10.38
CA MET A 365 20.79 -39.75 10.31
C MET A 365 20.79 -40.23 8.86
N LEU A 366 21.97 -40.51 8.30
CA LEU A 366 22.12 -41.08 6.97
C LEU A 366 22.47 -42.57 7.09
N GLU A 367 21.58 -43.45 6.61
CA GLU A 367 21.79 -44.89 6.62
C GLU A 367 21.27 -45.51 5.30
N ASN A 368 22.10 -46.31 4.62
CA ASN A 368 21.74 -47.00 3.36
C ASN A 368 21.18 -46.10 2.24
N GLY A 369 21.51 -44.80 2.24
CA GLY A 369 21.00 -43.82 1.27
C GLY A 369 19.63 -43.23 1.62
N GLU A 370 19.08 -43.56 2.80
CA GLU A 370 17.92 -42.88 3.39
C GLU A 370 18.40 -41.85 4.42
N LEU A 371 17.92 -40.61 4.28
CA LEU A 371 18.21 -39.50 5.18
C LEU A 371 17.02 -39.30 6.11
N GLN A 372 17.14 -39.76 7.35
CA GLN A 372 16.13 -39.59 8.39
C GLN A 372 16.36 -38.27 9.13
N ILE A 373 15.51 -37.29 8.86
CA ILE A 373 15.54 -35.96 9.48
C ILE A 373 14.72 -36.01 10.77
N ALA A 374 15.40 -36.14 11.91
CA ALA A 374 14.74 -36.13 13.22
C ALA A 374 14.18 -34.74 13.57
N GLN A 375 14.89 -33.68 13.19
CA GLN A 375 14.46 -32.31 13.38
C GLN A 375 15.20 -31.40 12.39
N SER A 376 14.45 -30.51 11.74
CA SER A 376 15.01 -29.36 11.04
C SER A 376 14.24 -28.10 11.39
N ALA A 377 14.92 -26.97 11.46
CA ALA A 377 14.32 -25.66 11.65
C ALA A 377 15.11 -24.61 10.86
N VAL A 378 14.40 -23.66 10.25
CA VAL A 378 14.99 -22.50 9.57
C VAL A 378 14.05 -21.31 9.67
N THR A 379 14.60 -20.13 9.92
CA THR A 379 13.86 -18.86 9.90
C THR A 379 14.04 -18.21 8.52
N LEU A 380 12.97 -18.21 7.73
CA LEU A 380 12.86 -17.58 6.41
C LEU A 380 12.51 -16.08 6.55
N PRO A 381 12.61 -15.28 5.46
CA PRO A 381 12.19 -13.88 5.46
C PRO A 381 10.73 -13.71 5.90
N GLY A 382 10.47 -12.69 6.72
CA GLY A 382 9.14 -12.44 7.32
C GLY A 382 8.95 -13.07 8.71
N GLU A 383 10.06 -13.35 9.41
CA GLU A 383 10.06 -14.07 10.69
C GLU A 383 9.34 -15.42 10.58
N ALA A 384 9.54 -16.09 9.44
CA ALA A 384 8.82 -17.29 9.06
C ALA A 384 9.62 -18.54 9.45
N ARG A 385 9.27 -19.19 10.57
CA ARG A 385 9.93 -20.41 11.04
C ARG A 385 9.34 -21.64 10.35
N LEU A 386 10.13 -22.28 9.50
CA LEU A 386 9.84 -23.57 8.88
C LEU A 386 10.51 -24.68 9.68
N SER A 387 9.77 -25.74 9.99
CA SER A 387 10.29 -26.96 10.60
C SER A 387 9.80 -28.20 9.85
N PHE A 388 10.69 -29.17 9.66
CA PHE A 388 10.39 -30.44 9.01
C PHE A 388 11.01 -31.62 9.78
N ALA A 389 10.27 -32.72 9.91
CA ALA A 389 10.75 -33.98 10.44
C ALA A 389 10.21 -35.14 9.60
N GLY A 390 11.06 -36.06 9.15
CA GLY A 390 10.66 -37.07 8.18
C GLY A 390 11.82 -37.87 7.60
N ALA A 391 11.57 -38.50 6.46
CA ALA A 391 12.57 -39.26 5.71
C ALA A 391 12.68 -38.74 4.27
N VAL A 392 13.90 -38.77 3.75
CA VAL A 392 14.23 -38.44 2.36
C VAL A 392 15.02 -39.61 1.77
N ASP A 393 14.49 -40.22 0.70
CA ASP A 393 15.19 -41.28 -0.04
C ASP A 393 16.11 -40.65 -1.11
N LEU A 394 17.42 -40.75 -0.90
CA LEU A 394 18.43 -40.22 -1.81
C LEU A 394 18.78 -41.19 -2.96
N THR A 395 18.36 -42.45 -2.88
CA THR A 395 18.68 -43.50 -3.87
C THR A 395 17.67 -43.58 -5.00
N ALA A 396 16.38 -43.38 -4.68
CA ALA A 396 15.29 -43.41 -5.66
C ALA A 396 15.03 -42.05 -6.33
N GLY A 397 15.79 -41.02 -5.96
CA GLY A 397 15.73 -39.67 -6.53
C GLY A 397 14.35 -39.05 -6.40
N ASP A 398 14.06 -38.45 -5.24
CA ASP A 398 12.96 -37.48 -5.03
C ASP A 398 11.74 -37.98 -4.25
N ARG A 399 11.90 -38.91 -3.29
CA ARG A 399 10.83 -39.18 -2.29
C ARG A 399 11.10 -38.47 -0.97
N ILE A 400 10.20 -37.58 -0.58
CA ILE A 400 10.22 -36.86 0.69
C ILE A 400 8.92 -37.17 1.41
N ALA A 401 8.96 -37.63 2.66
CA ALA A 401 7.77 -37.85 3.46
C ALA A 401 8.00 -37.41 4.92
N GLY A 402 7.11 -36.59 5.47
CA GLY A 402 7.26 -36.14 6.86
C GLY A 402 6.26 -35.08 7.29
N ASP A 403 6.37 -34.67 8.56
CA ASP A 403 5.62 -33.58 9.16
C ASP A 403 6.31 -32.25 8.86
N ALA A 404 5.57 -31.31 8.29
CA ALA A 404 6.01 -29.94 8.04
C ALA A 404 5.16 -28.95 8.84
N ARG A 405 5.79 -27.91 9.38
CA ARG A 405 5.10 -26.76 10.01
C ARG A 405 5.80 -25.46 9.67
N LEU A 406 5.03 -24.43 9.33
CA LEU A 406 5.47 -23.11 8.93
C LEU A 406 4.68 -22.06 9.72
N VAL A 407 5.36 -21.28 10.54
CA VAL A 407 4.77 -20.18 11.33
C VAL A 407 5.39 -18.87 10.88
N ALA A 408 4.61 -17.90 10.42
CA ALA A 408 5.12 -16.61 9.92
C ALA A 408 4.38 -15.42 10.53
N ALA A 409 5.12 -14.41 11.01
CA ALA A 409 4.53 -13.17 11.51
C ALA A 409 4.18 -12.19 10.38
N ASP A 410 5.02 -12.11 9.33
CA ASP A 410 4.84 -11.26 8.15
C ASP A 410 4.73 -12.12 6.87
N GLY A 411 3.50 -12.47 6.53
CA GLY A 411 3.18 -13.28 5.35
C GLY A 411 3.53 -12.62 4.02
N ASP A 412 3.51 -11.28 3.94
CA ASP A 412 3.82 -10.55 2.71
C ASP A 412 5.30 -10.65 2.35
N ARG A 413 6.18 -10.63 3.36
CA ARG A 413 7.62 -10.82 3.17
C ARG A 413 7.96 -12.25 2.80
N LEU A 414 7.29 -13.23 3.41
CA LEU A 414 7.40 -14.63 3.05
C LEU A 414 6.92 -14.89 1.60
N ALA A 415 5.75 -14.37 1.21
CA ALA A 415 5.19 -14.58 -0.13
C ALA A 415 6.11 -14.02 -1.24
N ARG A 416 6.77 -12.87 -1.00
CA ARG A 416 7.78 -12.32 -1.94
C ARG A 416 9.00 -13.21 -2.07
N TYR A 417 9.44 -13.82 -0.97
CA TYR A 417 10.55 -14.76 -0.98
C TYR A 417 10.20 -16.06 -1.71
N LEU A 418 9.04 -16.65 -1.41
CA LEU A 418 8.53 -17.85 -2.08
C LEU A 418 8.41 -17.64 -3.60
N GLY A 419 7.85 -16.50 -4.04
CA GLY A 419 7.81 -16.16 -5.46
C GLY A 419 9.20 -16.09 -6.12
N ARG A 420 10.23 -15.64 -5.40
CA ARG A 420 11.61 -15.57 -5.91
C ARG A 420 12.24 -16.94 -6.10
N ILE A 421 11.91 -17.93 -5.26
CA ILE A 421 12.40 -19.31 -5.38
C ILE A 421 11.60 -20.15 -6.40
N GLY A 422 10.81 -19.49 -7.26
CA GLY A 422 10.04 -20.14 -8.32
C GLY A 422 8.75 -20.80 -7.85
N LEU A 423 8.38 -20.60 -6.59
CA LEU A 423 7.10 -21.04 -6.03
C LEU A 423 6.04 -19.97 -6.34
N GLU A 424 5.70 -19.81 -7.62
CA GLU A 424 4.68 -18.87 -8.10
C GLU A 424 3.28 -19.52 -8.13
N GLY A 425 2.25 -18.73 -7.83
CA GLY A 425 0.88 -19.19 -7.97
C GLY A 425 -0.15 -18.38 -7.20
N PRO A 426 -1.45 -18.63 -7.44
CA PRO A 426 -2.56 -17.99 -6.72
C PRO A 426 -2.52 -18.29 -5.21
N TRP A 427 -1.95 -19.45 -4.84
CA TRP A 427 -1.77 -19.88 -3.46
C TRP A 427 -0.80 -18.97 -2.67
N LEU A 428 0.09 -18.22 -3.34
CA LEU A 428 0.89 -17.19 -2.66
C LEU A 428 0.01 -16.13 -1.99
N GLY A 429 -1.19 -15.88 -2.54
CA GLY A 429 -2.19 -15.01 -1.91
C GLY A 429 -2.70 -15.54 -0.57
N LEU A 430 -2.69 -16.86 -0.35
CA LEU A 430 -3.05 -17.48 0.95
C LEU A 430 -1.97 -17.26 2.01
N VAL A 431 -0.74 -17.00 1.59
CA VAL A 431 0.41 -16.79 2.48
C VAL A 431 0.56 -15.30 2.82
N ARG A 432 -0.20 -14.40 2.18
CA ARG A 432 -0.21 -12.95 2.45
C ARG A 432 -1.19 -12.61 3.57
N GLY A 433 -0.84 -11.65 4.42
CA GLY A 433 -1.62 -11.24 5.59
C GLY A 433 -0.89 -11.43 6.94
N PRO A 434 -1.52 -11.06 8.07
CA PRO A 434 -0.91 -11.15 9.40
C PRO A 434 -1.04 -12.55 10.01
N GLU A 435 0.01 -12.98 10.73
CA GLU A 435 0.16 -14.24 11.49
C GLU A 435 -0.40 -15.51 10.81
N LEU A 436 0.51 -16.29 10.23
CA LEU A 436 0.26 -17.54 9.53
C LEU A 436 0.79 -18.73 10.35
N ASP A 437 0.01 -19.81 10.43
CA ASP A 437 0.44 -21.10 10.99
C ASP A 437 -0.09 -22.24 10.12
N ILE A 438 0.81 -22.90 9.38
CA ILE A 438 0.53 -24.03 8.50
C ILE A 438 1.20 -25.27 9.05
N ALA A 439 0.49 -26.38 9.17
CA ALA A 439 1.03 -27.69 9.53
C ALA A 439 0.40 -28.78 8.65
N GLY A 440 1.11 -29.87 8.41
CA GLY A 440 0.58 -31.04 7.69
C GLY A 440 1.63 -32.11 7.43
N GLN A 441 1.16 -33.31 7.09
CA GLN A 441 2.01 -34.40 6.62
C GLN A 441 2.18 -34.27 5.11
N VAL A 442 3.40 -34.04 4.66
CA VAL A 442 3.73 -33.84 3.25
C VAL A 442 4.40 -35.11 2.72
N ALA A 443 3.92 -35.61 1.58
CA ALA A 443 4.62 -36.62 0.79
C ALA A 443 4.81 -36.10 -0.64
N ILE A 444 6.05 -36.12 -1.13
CA ILE A 444 6.43 -35.72 -2.48
C ILE A 444 7.14 -36.92 -3.09
N ASP A 445 6.71 -37.32 -4.29
CA ASP A 445 7.40 -38.31 -5.11
C ASP A 445 7.28 -37.97 -6.61
N PRO A 446 7.96 -38.69 -7.52
CA PRO A 446 7.87 -38.40 -8.95
C PRO A 446 6.46 -38.55 -9.55
N GLU A 447 5.54 -39.25 -8.88
CA GLU A 447 4.17 -39.45 -9.34
C GLU A 447 3.23 -38.32 -8.86
N GLY A 448 3.58 -37.60 -7.79
CA GLY A 448 2.73 -36.54 -7.26
C GLY A 448 3.14 -35.93 -5.93
N VAL A 449 2.26 -35.09 -5.39
CA VAL A 449 2.38 -34.43 -4.09
C VAL A 449 1.09 -34.66 -3.30
N SER A 450 1.19 -35.12 -2.07
CA SER A 450 0.07 -35.18 -1.12
C SER A 450 0.38 -34.40 0.15
N VAL A 451 -0.65 -33.74 0.68
CA VAL A 451 -0.64 -33.08 1.97
C VAL A 451 -1.84 -33.60 2.75
N ASP A 452 -1.58 -34.41 3.76
CA ASP A 452 -2.57 -34.97 4.67
C ASP A 452 -2.57 -34.21 6.01
N ASP A 453 -3.70 -34.25 6.72
CA ASP A 453 -3.90 -33.53 7.98
C ASP A 453 -3.46 -32.05 7.92
N LEU A 454 -3.72 -31.39 6.78
CA LEU A 454 -3.46 -29.97 6.59
C LEU A 454 -4.21 -29.20 7.67
N ALA A 455 -3.52 -28.31 8.35
CA ALA A 455 -4.05 -27.34 9.29
C ALA A 455 -3.41 -25.99 8.99
N PHE A 456 -4.22 -25.05 8.54
CA PHE A 456 -3.82 -23.71 8.14
C PHE A 456 -4.62 -22.72 8.99
N ARG A 457 -3.93 -21.77 9.61
CA ARG A 457 -4.52 -20.69 10.40
C ARG A 457 -3.97 -19.36 9.92
N ALA A 458 -4.86 -18.42 9.64
CA ALA A 458 -4.52 -17.04 9.30
C ALA A 458 -5.56 -16.12 9.94
N GLY A 459 -5.16 -15.31 10.92
CA GLY A 459 -6.10 -14.50 11.71
C GLY A 459 -7.21 -15.34 12.36
N ALA A 460 -8.47 -15.06 11.99
CA ALA A 460 -9.64 -15.81 12.46
C ALA A 460 -9.94 -17.08 11.65
N ALA A 461 -9.37 -17.21 10.45
CA ALA A 461 -9.65 -18.30 9.54
C ALA A 461 -8.88 -19.56 9.93
N GLN A 462 -9.58 -20.69 9.96
CA GLN A 462 -9.03 -22.02 10.20
C GLN A 462 -9.43 -22.93 9.04
N ILE A 463 -8.45 -23.43 8.31
CA ILE A 463 -8.65 -24.33 7.18
C ILE A 463 -7.97 -25.65 7.52
N GLY A 464 -8.66 -26.77 7.36
CA GLY A 464 -8.07 -28.09 7.53
C GLY A 464 -8.54 -29.08 6.49
N GLY A 465 -7.76 -30.12 6.21
CA GLY A 465 -8.11 -31.03 5.12
C GLY A 465 -7.01 -31.92 4.60
N SER A 466 -7.19 -32.40 3.38
CA SER A 466 -6.14 -33.05 2.60
C SER A 466 -6.18 -32.60 1.15
N VAL A 467 -5.01 -32.56 0.51
CA VAL A 467 -4.83 -32.21 -0.90
C VAL A 467 -3.88 -33.22 -1.52
N GLU A 468 -4.29 -33.86 -2.61
CA GLU A 468 -3.49 -34.80 -3.39
C GLU A 468 -3.45 -34.33 -4.84
N TYR A 469 -2.25 -34.23 -5.40
CA TYR A 469 -1.99 -33.97 -6.80
C TYR A 469 -1.20 -35.13 -7.38
N ARG A 470 -1.69 -35.71 -8.47
CA ARG A 470 -0.96 -36.70 -9.29
C ARG A 470 -0.64 -36.11 -10.64
N ALA A 471 0.62 -36.19 -11.02
CA ALA A 471 1.10 -35.71 -12.30
C ALA A 471 0.49 -36.54 -13.46
N PRO A 472 0.29 -35.93 -14.64
CA PRO A 472 -0.18 -36.65 -15.82
C PRO A 472 0.81 -37.74 -16.26
N GLN A 473 0.29 -38.94 -16.55
CA GLN A 473 1.06 -40.08 -17.09
C GLN A 473 0.75 -40.27 -18.58
N ILE A 474 1.59 -41.01 -19.30
CA ILE A 474 1.36 -41.27 -20.73
C ILE A 474 -0.03 -41.91 -20.94
N GLY A 475 -0.93 -41.17 -21.59
CA GLY A 475 -2.31 -41.61 -21.85
C GLY A 475 -3.32 -41.38 -20.71
N GLN A 476 -2.92 -40.73 -19.60
CA GLN A 476 -3.81 -40.35 -18.49
C GLN A 476 -3.64 -38.86 -18.15
N ARG A 477 -4.75 -38.17 -17.84
CA ARG A 477 -4.71 -36.80 -17.33
C ARG A 477 -4.19 -36.80 -15.89
N GLY A 478 -3.62 -35.69 -15.44
CA GLY A 478 -3.28 -35.52 -14.02
C GLY A 478 -4.55 -35.42 -13.18
N ARG A 479 -4.45 -35.60 -11.86
CA ARG A 479 -5.60 -35.61 -10.95
C ARG A 479 -5.32 -34.74 -9.74
N VAL A 480 -6.27 -33.89 -9.36
CA VAL A 480 -6.26 -33.12 -8.10
C VAL A 480 -7.46 -33.53 -7.26
N GLU A 481 -7.22 -34.02 -6.06
CA GLU A 481 -8.24 -34.31 -5.06
C GLU A 481 -8.02 -33.40 -3.84
N ALA A 482 -9.06 -32.66 -3.43
CA ALA A 482 -8.98 -31.77 -2.28
C ALA A 482 -10.22 -31.94 -1.40
N GLN A 483 -10.02 -32.25 -0.12
CA GLN A 483 -11.07 -32.26 0.89
C GLN A 483 -10.78 -31.18 1.92
N ILE A 484 -11.48 -30.06 1.82
CA ILE A 484 -11.25 -28.85 2.59
C ILE A 484 -12.40 -28.64 3.57
N ARG A 485 -12.07 -28.44 4.84
CA ARG A 485 -12.96 -27.91 5.87
C ARG A 485 -12.44 -26.55 6.26
N ALA A 486 -13.33 -25.58 6.39
CA ALA A 486 -12.95 -24.25 6.84
C ALA A 486 -13.90 -23.69 7.89
N ASP A 487 -13.40 -22.84 8.76
CA ASP A 487 -14.13 -22.16 9.81
C ASP A 487 -13.60 -20.71 9.92
N GLY A 488 -14.50 -19.74 10.11
CA GLY A 488 -14.13 -18.34 10.33
C GLY A 488 -13.49 -17.62 9.12
N ILE A 489 -13.82 -18.01 7.89
CA ILE A 489 -13.30 -17.36 6.67
C ILE A 489 -14.04 -16.04 6.41
N ASP A 490 -13.31 -14.95 6.18
CA ASP A 490 -13.86 -13.74 5.56
C ASP A 490 -13.67 -13.78 4.03
N LEU A 491 -14.75 -13.54 3.27
CA LEU A 491 -14.72 -13.46 1.82
C LEU A 491 -13.92 -12.27 1.29
N GLU A 492 -13.73 -11.22 2.08
CA GLU A 492 -12.93 -10.05 1.73
C GLU A 492 -11.43 -10.37 1.70
N ASP A 493 -10.99 -11.28 2.58
CA ASP A 493 -9.60 -11.71 2.74
C ASP A 493 -9.21 -12.88 1.82
N LEU A 494 -10.18 -13.52 1.16
CA LEU A 494 -9.89 -14.61 0.23
C LEU A 494 -9.09 -14.13 -1.00
N PRO A 495 -8.00 -14.82 -1.37
CA PRO A 495 -7.28 -14.52 -2.60
C PRO A 495 -8.13 -14.83 -3.83
N PRO A 496 -7.75 -14.32 -5.02
CA PRO A 496 -8.35 -14.72 -6.28
C PRO A 496 -8.26 -16.25 -6.47
N LEU A 497 -9.38 -16.86 -6.84
CA LEU A 497 -9.56 -18.30 -7.11
C LEU A 497 -9.74 -18.58 -8.61
N ASP A 498 -9.30 -17.65 -9.47
CA ASP A 498 -9.42 -17.70 -10.93
C ASP A 498 -8.57 -18.80 -11.58
N ALA A 499 -7.62 -19.37 -10.84
CA ALA A 499 -6.80 -20.49 -11.27
C ALA A 499 -7.49 -21.86 -11.16
N VAL A 500 -8.48 -22.02 -10.27
CA VAL A 500 -9.18 -23.31 -10.07
C VAL A 500 -9.85 -23.81 -11.36
N PRO A 501 -10.53 -22.97 -12.16
CA PRO A 501 -11.06 -23.38 -13.46
C PRO A 501 -9.97 -23.77 -14.49
N LEU A 502 -8.77 -23.19 -14.41
CA LEU A 502 -7.66 -23.51 -15.32
C LEU A 502 -7.09 -24.90 -15.01
N THR A 503 -6.93 -25.21 -13.71
CA THR A 503 -6.45 -26.52 -13.27
C THR A 503 -7.41 -27.64 -13.71
N ALA A 504 -8.71 -27.34 -13.82
CA ALA A 504 -9.74 -28.26 -14.32
C ALA A 504 -9.60 -28.61 -15.81
N GLY A 505 -9.05 -27.69 -16.60
CA GLY A 505 -8.84 -27.90 -18.04
C GLY A 505 -7.72 -28.90 -18.33
N GLU A 506 -6.71 -28.96 -17.46
CA GLU A 506 -5.50 -29.78 -17.62
C GLU A 506 -5.56 -31.09 -16.81
N ASN A 507 -6.29 -31.10 -15.69
CA ASN A 507 -6.38 -32.20 -14.75
C ASN A 507 -7.82 -32.59 -14.45
N ASP A 508 -8.03 -33.81 -13.99
CA ASP A 508 -9.29 -34.24 -13.39
C ASP A 508 -9.35 -33.72 -11.95
N LEU A 509 -10.44 -33.03 -11.57
CA LEU A 509 -10.58 -32.42 -10.25
C LEU A 509 -11.64 -33.12 -9.42
N VAL A 510 -11.39 -33.30 -8.13
CA VAL A 510 -12.37 -33.71 -7.13
C VAL A 510 -12.22 -32.78 -5.93
N ILE A 511 -13.16 -31.86 -5.74
CA ILE A 511 -13.12 -30.86 -4.67
C ILE A 511 -14.33 -31.05 -3.76
N GLY A 512 -14.07 -31.38 -2.49
CA GLY A 512 -15.05 -31.32 -1.40
C GLY A 512 -14.71 -30.14 -0.49
N LEU A 513 -15.65 -29.22 -0.29
CA LEU A 513 -15.50 -28.05 0.57
C LEU A 513 -16.66 -28.00 1.58
N VAL A 514 -16.33 -27.87 2.87
CA VAL A 514 -17.30 -27.54 3.92
C VAL A 514 -16.77 -26.36 4.72
N ALA A 515 -17.27 -25.17 4.45
CA ALA A 515 -16.92 -23.96 5.19
C ALA A 515 -18.06 -23.57 6.16
N ARG A 516 -17.72 -23.24 7.40
CA ARG A 516 -18.62 -22.74 8.45
C ARG A 516 -18.16 -21.36 8.90
N ASP A 517 -19.06 -20.62 9.52
CA ASP A 517 -18.81 -19.24 9.97
C ASP A 517 -18.14 -18.38 8.88
N VAL A 518 -18.66 -18.49 7.65
CA VAL A 518 -18.22 -17.67 6.53
C VAL A 518 -18.79 -16.27 6.69
N ARG A 519 -17.93 -15.26 6.59
CA ARG A 519 -18.24 -13.86 6.85
C ARG A 519 -17.99 -12.99 5.63
N HIS A 520 -18.60 -11.81 5.63
CA HIS A 520 -18.34 -10.74 4.68
C HIS A 520 -18.25 -9.44 5.48
N GLY A 521 -17.02 -9.02 5.81
CA GLY A 521 -16.79 -7.94 6.76
C GLY A 521 -17.30 -8.30 8.17
N ASP A 522 -18.01 -7.36 8.81
CA ASP A 522 -18.54 -7.57 10.18
C ASP A 522 -19.74 -8.53 10.25
N GLU A 523 -20.31 -8.92 9.11
CA GLU A 523 -21.47 -9.81 9.04
C GLU A 523 -21.03 -11.26 8.85
N GLY A 524 -21.30 -12.12 9.84
CA GLY A 524 -20.83 -13.51 9.88
C GLY A 524 -21.91 -14.59 10.03
N GLY A 525 -21.47 -15.86 10.10
CA GLY A 525 -22.32 -17.01 10.39
C GLY A 525 -22.83 -17.82 9.19
N GLY A 526 -22.29 -17.61 7.98
CA GLY A 526 -22.66 -18.38 6.78
C GLY A 526 -22.06 -19.79 6.74
N ARG A 527 -22.64 -20.67 5.91
CA ARG A 527 -22.12 -22.01 5.60
C ARG A 527 -22.06 -22.23 4.09
N ILE A 528 -20.97 -22.84 3.61
CA ILE A 528 -20.81 -23.28 2.22
C ILE A 528 -20.52 -24.79 2.23
N ASP A 529 -21.26 -25.57 1.44
CA ASP A 529 -21.09 -27.02 1.28
C ASP A 529 -21.04 -27.36 -0.22
N ALA A 530 -19.87 -27.69 -0.74
CA ALA A 530 -19.66 -27.93 -2.16
C ALA A 530 -18.95 -29.26 -2.44
N ARG A 531 -19.41 -29.97 -3.47
CA ARG A 531 -18.78 -31.18 -4.04
C ARG A 531 -18.79 -31.08 -5.55
N LEU A 532 -17.61 -30.84 -6.10
CA LEU A 532 -17.37 -30.56 -7.51
C LEU A 532 -16.43 -31.63 -8.07
N ARG A 533 -16.75 -32.16 -9.24
CA ARG A 533 -15.90 -33.11 -9.97
C ARG A 533 -15.77 -32.73 -11.44
N SER A 534 -14.55 -32.77 -11.96
CA SER A 534 -14.21 -32.55 -13.37
C SER A 534 -13.46 -33.76 -13.88
N GLU A 535 -13.94 -34.43 -14.93
CA GLU A 535 -13.27 -35.55 -15.59
C GLU A 535 -13.19 -35.28 -17.09
N GLY A 536 -12.02 -34.85 -17.56
CA GLY A 536 -11.87 -34.30 -18.91
C GLY A 536 -12.81 -33.12 -19.15
N GLU A 537 -13.73 -33.26 -20.10
CA GLU A 537 -14.76 -32.26 -20.39
C GLU A 537 -16.08 -32.49 -19.63
N THR A 538 -16.15 -33.53 -18.80
CA THR A 538 -17.32 -33.81 -17.95
C THR A 538 -17.24 -32.94 -16.69
N LEU A 539 -18.29 -32.16 -16.42
CA LEU A 539 -18.42 -31.38 -15.18
C LEU A 539 -19.59 -31.91 -14.37
N VAL A 540 -19.37 -32.20 -13.10
CA VAL A 540 -20.39 -32.70 -12.17
C VAL A 540 -20.38 -31.84 -10.91
N VAL A 541 -21.54 -31.26 -10.60
CA VAL A 541 -21.81 -30.56 -9.35
C VAL A 541 -22.78 -31.45 -8.58
N ASP A 542 -22.26 -32.27 -7.66
CA ASP A 542 -23.08 -33.15 -6.84
C ASP A 542 -23.95 -32.31 -5.88
N ARG A 543 -23.34 -31.26 -5.33
CA ARG A 543 -23.96 -30.28 -4.44
C ARG A 543 -23.11 -29.01 -4.39
N PHE A 544 -23.75 -27.85 -4.41
CA PHE A 544 -23.15 -26.59 -4.02
C PHE A 544 -24.23 -25.79 -3.31
N ASP A 545 -24.17 -25.75 -1.98
CA ASP A 545 -25.14 -25.09 -1.13
C ASP A 545 -24.47 -23.96 -0.34
N ILE A 546 -25.06 -22.77 -0.35
CA ILE A 546 -24.73 -21.65 0.53
C ILE A 546 -25.94 -21.40 1.41
N ALA A 547 -25.73 -21.25 2.71
CA ALA A 547 -26.81 -20.97 3.66
C ALA A 547 -26.38 -19.91 4.69
N GLY A 548 -27.23 -18.90 4.90
CA GLY A 548 -27.07 -17.91 5.98
C GLY A 548 -25.87 -16.97 5.83
N LEU A 549 -25.25 -16.88 4.65
CA LEU A 549 -24.14 -15.95 4.39
C LEU A 549 -24.68 -14.53 4.26
N ALA A 550 -24.77 -13.80 5.37
CA ALA A 550 -25.40 -12.47 5.42
C ALA A 550 -26.81 -12.43 4.76
N GLY A 551 -27.61 -13.48 5.01
CA GLY A 551 -28.95 -13.64 4.43
C GLY A 551 -28.99 -14.17 2.99
N ALA A 552 -27.87 -14.61 2.44
CA ALA A 552 -27.80 -15.29 1.15
C ALA A 552 -27.93 -16.82 1.26
N GLU A 553 -28.69 -17.39 0.33
CA GLU A 553 -28.90 -18.81 0.10
C GLU A 553 -28.62 -19.14 -1.37
N ALA A 554 -27.93 -20.24 -1.63
CA ALA A 554 -27.69 -20.73 -2.99
C ALA A 554 -27.77 -22.25 -3.00
N SER A 555 -28.30 -22.84 -4.05
CA SER A 555 -28.23 -24.29 -4.27
C SER A 555 -28.04 -24.58 -5.76
N LEU A 556 -26.96 -25.26 -6.14
CA LEU A 556 -26.71 -25.73 -7.51
C LEU A 556 -26.41 -27.24 -7.51
N SER A 557 -26.92 -27.94 -8.53
CA SER A 557 -26.56 -29.33 -8.81
C SER A 557 -26.74 -29.67 -10.29
N GLY A 558 -26.04 -30.70 -10.76
CA GLY A 558 -26.22 -31.24 -12.10
C GLY A 558 -24.94 -31.76 -12.73
N ARG A 559 -25.01 -32.07 -14.02
CA ARG A 559 -23.92 -32.65 -14.79
C ARG A 559 -23.95 -32.15 -16.23
N ILE A 560 -22.77 -31.86 -16.77
CA ILE A 560 -22.51 -31.56 -18.19
C ILE A 560 -21.55 -32.61 -18.71
N ASN A 561 -21.90 -33.31 -19.80
CA ASN A 561 -21.06 -34.33 -20.43
C ASN A 561 -20.13 -33.73 -21.50
N PRO A 562 -19.14 -34.50 -21.98
CA PRO A 562 -18.23 -34.07 -23.04
C PRO A 562 -18.94 -33.77 -24.37
N ASP A 563 -20.00 -34.51 -24.69
CA ASP A 563 -20.83 -34.29 -25.88
C ASP A 563 -21.70 -33.00 -25.79
N GLY A 564 -21.57 -32.26 -24.70
CA GLY A 564 -22.35 -31.06 -24.38
C GLY A 564 -23.74 -31.35 -23.85
N ALA A 565 -24.16 -32.62 -23.74
CA ALA A 565 -25.44 -32.97 -23.15
C ALA A 565 -25.41 -32.83 -21.63
N GLY A 566 -26.41 -32.15 -21.08
CA GLY A 566 -26.55 -31.97 -19.63
C GLY A 566 -26.71 -30.51 -19.23
N LEU A 567 -27.05 -30.30 -17.96
CA LEU A 567 -27.30 -28.99 -17.39
C LEU A 567 -26.90 -29.02 -15.91
N ILE A 568 -26.24 -27.96 -15.44
CA ILE A 568 -26.14 -27.66 -14.01
C ILE A 568 -27.14 -26.54 -13.74
N SER A 569 -28.06 -26.74 -12.80
CA SER A 569 -29.11 -25.76 -12.51
C SER A 569 -29.27 -25.54 -11.02
N GLY A 570 -29.77 -24.36 -10.65
CA GLY A 570 -29.89 -23.97 -9.26
C GLY A 570 -30.72 -22.72 -9.04
N ARG A 571 -30.75 -22.25 -7.79
CA ARG A 571 -31.38 -20.99 -7.38
C ARG A 571 -30.41 -20.23 -6.48
N LEU A 572 -30.39 -18.91 -6.61
CA LEU A 572 -29.69 -17.95 -5.75
C LEU A 572 -30.75 -17.04 -5.15
N GLN A 573 -30.72 -16.86 -3.84
CA GLN A 573 -31.55 -15.90 -3.14
C GLN A 573 -30.68 -15.13 -2.17
N ALA A 574 -30.84 -13.82 -2.09
CA ALA A 574 -30.21 -13.04 -1.04
C ALA A 574 -31.03 -11.79 -0.74
N VAL A 575 -31.06 -11.39 0.52
CA VAL A 575 -31.59 -10.07 0.90
C VAL A 575 -30.65 -8.96 0.43
N ARG A 576 -29.33 -9.25 0.40
CA ARG A 576 -28.27 -8.38 -0.11
C ARG A 576 -27.34 -9.17 -1.03
N ALA A 577 -27.07 -8.69 -2.24
CA ALA A 577 -26.25 -9.40 -3.22
C ALA A 577 -24.74 -9.39 -2.92
N ALA A 578 -24.25 -8.39 -2.18
CA ALA A 578 -22.82 -8.11 -2.00
C ALA A 578 -21.99 -9.36 -1.62
N PRO A 579 -22.39 -10.19 -0.63
CA PRO A 579 -21.61 -11.39 -0.26
C PRO A 579 -21.48 -12.40 -1.42
N LEU A 580 -22.56 -12.64 -2.17
CA LEU A 580 -22.56 -13.56 -3.31
C LEU A 580 -21.75 -13.01 -4.49
N LEU A 581 -21.84 -11.70 -4.75
CA LEU A 581 -21.06 -11.04 -5.80
C LEU A 581 -19.57 -11.02 -5.45
N SER A 582 -19.21 -10.82 -4.19
CA SER A 582 -17.84 -10.91 -3.70
C SER A 582 -17.27 -12.31 -3.90
N LEU A 583 -18.02 -13.36 -3.51
CA LEU A 583 -17.63 -14.75 -3.74
C LEU A 583 -17.48 -15.08 -5.24
N LEU A 584 -18.45 -14.70 -6.07
CA LEU A 584 -18.41 -14.92 -7.52
C LEU A 584 -17.24 -14.18 -8.17
N GLY A 585 -16.92 -12.98 -7.67
CA GLY A 585 -15.78 -12.18 -8.09
C GLY A 585 -14.43 -12.86 -7.86
N ARG A 586 -14.30 -13.71 -6.83
CA ARG A 586 -13.05 -14.46 -6.58
C ARG A 586 -12.74 -15.47 -7.68
N PHE A 587 -13.74 -16.04 -8.35
CA PHE A 587 -13.54 -17.02 -9.43
C PHE A 587 -13.39 -16.37 -10.82
N GLN A 588 -13.59 -15.05 -10.96
CA GLN A 588 -13.51 -14.35 -12.24
C GLN A 588 -12.18 -13.60 -12.40
N ARG A 589 -11.38 -14.02 -13.38
CA ARG A 589 -10.14 -13.30 -13.75
C ARG A 589 -10.40 -11.87 -14.21
N ASP A 590 -11.51 -11.66 -14.93
CA ASP A 590 -11.83 -10.38 -15.57
C ASP A 590 -12.63 -9.43 -14.67
N GLY A 591 -12.97 -9.87 -13.45
CA GLY A 591 -13.60 -9.05 -12.42
C GLY A 591 -14.86 -8.27 -12.84
N LEU A 592 -15.63 -8.76 -13.82
CA LEU A 592 -16.81 -8.06 -14.37
C LEU A 592 -17.91 -7.85 -13.32
N VAL A 593 -18.03 -8.75 -12.35
CA VAL A 593 -18.91 -8.58 -11.19
C VAL A 593 -18.53 -7.35 -10.35
N GLY A 594 -17.28 -6.87 -10.45
CA GLY A 594 -16.83 -5.60 -9.91
C GLY A 594 -17.57 -4.38 -10.47
N LEU A 595 -18.14 -4.45 -11.67
CA LEU A 595 -18.91 -3.37 -12.31
C LEU A 595 -20.35 -3.27 -11.78
N ALA A 596 -20.81 -4.19 -10.94
CA ALA A 596 -22.15 -4.14 -10.37
C ALA A 596 -22.33 -2.83 -9.56
N PRO A 597 -23.32 -1.98 -9.91
CA PRO A 597 -23.61 -0.74 -9.18
C PRO A 597 -24.01 -0.99 -7.72
N PRO A 598 -23.93 0.03 -6.85
CA PRO A 598 -24.30 -0.09 -5.43
C PRO A 598 -25.71 -0.66 -5.21
N PHE A 599 -26.71 -0.23 -5.99
CA PHE A 599 -28.08 -0.73 -5.85
C PHE A 599 -28.23 -2.23 -6.17
N ILE A 600 -27.37 -2.80 -7.03
CA ILE A 600 -27.35 -4.25 -7.27
C ILE A 600 -26.68 -4.96 -6.10
N ARG A 601 -25.58 -4.40 -5.57
CA ARG A 601 -24.83 -4.99 -4.44
C ARG A 601 -25.66 -5.00 -3.17
N GLU A 602 -26.35 -3.91 -2.88
CA GLU A 602 -27.16 -3.75 -1.69
C GLU A 602 -28.59 -4.32 -1.86
N GLY A 603 -29.05 -4.47 -3.10
CA GLY A 603 -30.36 -5.00 -3.41
C GLY A 603 -30.50 -6.51 -3.19
N GLY A 604 -31.73 -6.94 -2.95
CA GLY A 604 -32.08 -8.35 -2.91
C GLY A 604 -32.06 -9.00 -4.29
N LEU A 605 -31.79 -10.29 -4.36
CA LEU A 605 -31.81 -11.08 -5.59
C LEU A 605 -32.56 -12.39 -5.38
N ASP A 606 -33.26 -12.83 -6.42
CA ASP A 606 -33.85 -14.16 -6.52
C ASP A 606 -33.73 -14.65 -7.97
N LEU A 607 -32.70 -15.47 -8.23
CA LEU A 607 -32.28 -15.87 -9.58
C LEU A 607 -32.28 -17.39 -9.73
N ALA A 608 -32.90 -17.89 -10.79
CA ALA A 608 -32.63 -19.22 -11.30
C ALA A 608 -31.32 -19.20 -12.10
N ILE A 609 -30.43 -20.17 -11.85
CA ILE A 609 -29.20 -20.37 -12.60
C ILE A 609 -29.32 -21.61 -13.47
N SER A 610 -28.82 -21.54 -14.70
CA SER A 610 -28.56 -22.70 -15.53
C SER A 610 -27.23 -22.58 -16.27
N ILE A 611 -26.39 -23.61 -16.22
CA ILE A 611 -25.11 -23.70 -16.93
C ILE A 611 -25.16 -24.88 -17.90
N ASP A 612 -24.93 -24.61 -19.18
CA ASP A 612 -24.88 -25.59 -20.26
C ASP A 612 -23.61 -25.40 -21.14
N ARG A 613 -23.24 -26.41 -21.92
CA ARG A 613 -22.12 -26.31 -22.87
C ARG A 613 -22.66 -25.84 -24.22
N LEU A 614 -22.09 -24.76 -24.75
CA LEU A 614 -22.46 -24.26 -26.08
C LEU A 614 -22.03 -25.26 -27.16
N PRO A 615 -22.90 -25.57 -28.13
CA PRO A 615 -22.51 -26.37 -29.28
C PRO A 615 -21.43 -25.64 -30.08
N PRO A 616 -20.51 -26.36 -30.73
CA PRO A 616 -19.50 -25.75 -31.59
C PRO A 616 -20.17 -24.96 -32.72
N GLY A 617 -19.84 -23.67 -32.84
CA GLY A 617 -20.39 -22.75 -33.84
C GLY A 617 -19.35 -21.72 -34.28
N ASP A 618 -19.68 -20.93 -35.32
CA ASP A 618 -18.73 -20.04 -36.01
C ASP A 618 -18.11 -18.91 -35.16
N GLU A 619 -18.66 -18.59 -33.97
CA GLU A 619 -18.22 -17.44 -33.15
C GLU A 619 -17.46 -17.81 -31.85
N LEU A 620 -17.56 -19.04 -31.35
CA LEU A 620 -16.94 -19.47 -30.09
C LEU A 620 -16.38 -20.89 -30.24
N ALA A 621 -15.15 -21.11 -29.75
CA ALA A 621 -14.49 -22.41 -29.81
C ALA A 621 -15.33 -23.52 -29.14
N SER A 622 -15.14 -24.75 -29.62
CA SER A 622 -15.78 -25.93 -29.04
C SER A 622 -15.46 -26.02 -27.54
N GLY A 623 -16.48 -26.12 -26.69
CA GLY A 623 -16.32 -26.31 -25.26
C GLY A 623 -16.53 -25.08 -24.36
N ALA A 624 -17.02 -23.95 -24.89
CA ALA A 624 -17.46 -22.82 -24.06
C ALA A 624 -18.67 -23.19 -23.18
N LEU A 625 -18.70 -22.68 -21.95
CA LEU A 625 -19.83 -22.81 -21.03
C LEU A 625 -20.71 -21.56 -21.11
N ARG A 626 -22.02 -21.75 -21.21
CA ARG A 626 -23.01 -20.68 -21.09
C ARG A 626 -23.63 -20.72 -19.70
N LEU A 627 -23.46 -19.65 -18.95
CA LEU A 627 -24.20 -19.34 -17.73
C LEU A 627 -25.43 -18.51 -18.12
N SER A 628 -26.62 -18.93 -17.72
CA SER A 628 -27.85 -18.15 -17.83
C SER A 628 -28.44 -17.92 -16.44
N LEU A 629 -28.86 -16.69 -16.17
CA LEU A 629 -29.46 -16.21 -14.94
C LEU A 629 -30.82 -15.59 -15.29
N GLU A 630 -31.89 -15.96 -14.59
CA GLU A 630 -33.23 -15.40 -14.81
C GLU A 630 -33.97 -15.24 -13.48
N GLY A 631 -34.60 -14.09 -13.23
CA GLY A 631 -35.37 -13.86 -12.01
C GLY A 631 -35.53 -12.39 -11.69
N GLU A 632 -35.33 -12.01 -10.42
CA GLU A 632 -35.44 -10.63 -9.93
C GLU A 632 -34.14 -10.17 -9.25
N VAL A 633 -33.74 -8.93 -9.49
CA VAL A 633 -32.61 -8.24 -8.84
C VAL A 633 -33.07 -6.83 -8.47
N ALA A 634 -32.79 -6.40 -7.24
CA ALA A 634 -33.20 -5.11 -6.70
C ALA A 634 -34.69 -4.80 -6.93
N GLY A 635 -35.56 -5.82 -6.77
CA GLY A 635 -37.01 -5.67 -6.88
C GLY A 635 -37.60 -5.65 -8.31
N GLY A 636 -36.79 -5.90 -9.35
CA GLY A 636 -37.25 -5.90 -10.73
C GLY A 636 -36.68 -7.05 -11.59
N PRO A 637 -37.25 -7.30 -12.78
CA PRO A 637 -36.86 -8.46 -13.60
C PRO A 637 -35.42 -8.35 -14.10
N PHE A 638 -34.71 -9.45 -14.01
CA PHE A 638 -33.33 -9.59 -14.44
C PHE A 638 -33.15 -10.86 -15.28
N SER A 639 -32.40 -10.74 -16.36
CA SER A 639 -31.90 -11.89 -17.11
C SER A 639 -30.48 -11.64 -17.59
N ALA A 640 -29.58 -12.59 -17.43
CA ALA A 640 -28.22 -12.48 -17.95
C ALA A 640 -27.74 -13.79 -18.58
N THR A 641 -26.92 -13.68 -19.61
CA THR A 641 -26.24 -14.80 -20.25
C THR A 641 -24.76 -14.47 -20.40
N ALA A 642 -23.88 -15.32 -19.88
CA ALA A 642 -22.43 -15.20 -20.03
C ALA A 642 -21.88 -16.44 -20.75
N ALA A 643 -21.01 -16.26 -21.73
CA ALA A 643 -20.23 -17.35 -22.31
C ALA A 643 -18.78 -17.28 -21.77
N THR A 644 -18.29 -18.38 -21.21
CA THR A 644 -16.94 -18.47 -20.66
C THR A 644 -16.13 -19.58 -21.34
N LEU A 645 -14.84 -19.32 -21.56
CA LEU A 645 -13.89 -20.25 -22.14
C LEU A 645 -12.60 -20.22 -21.30
N GLY A 646 -12.18 -21.37 -20.75
CA GLY A 646 -10.96 -21.45 -19.92
C GLY A 646 -10.97 -20.50 -18.71
N GLY A 647 -12.13 -20.27 -18.10
CA GLY A 647 -12.30 -19.35 -16.97
C GLY A 647 -12.36 -17.86 -17.32
N ARG A 648 -12.25 -17.49 -18.61
CA ARG A 648 -12.39 -16.12 -19.09
C ARG A 648 -13.80 -15.87 -19.62
N THR A 649 -14.34 -14.67 -19.40
CA THR A 649 -15.60 -14.26 -20.01
C THR A 649 -15.35 -13.80 -21.45
N GLU A 650 -16.00 -14.45 -22.41
CA GLU A 650 -15.91 -14.12 -23.84
C GLU A 650 -17.04 -13.19 -24.27
N SER A 651 -18.24 -13.44 -23.76
CA SER A 651 -19.38 -12.54 -23.94
C SER A 651 -20.26 -12.53 -22.69
N PHE A 652 -20.89 -11.39 -22.44
CA PHE A 652 -21.85 -11.21 -21.35
C PHE A 652 -22.96 -10.29 -21.82
N ARG A 653 -24.20 -10.74 -21.72
CA ARG A 653 -25.39 -9.93 -21.98
C ARG A 653 -26.26 -9.95 -20.75
N PHE A 654 -26.76 -8.80 -20.33
CA PHE A 654 -27.82 -8.75 -19.32
C PHE A 654 -28.91 -7.75 -19.70
N PHE A 655 -30.08 -7.99 -19.12
CA PHE A 655 -31.22 -7.12 -19.09
C PHE A 655 -31.65 -6.97 -17.63
N LEU A 656 -31.91 -5.74 -17.23
CA LEU A 656 -32.46 -5.41 -15.93
C LEU A 656 -33.55 -4.35 -16.13
N ALA A 657 -34.66 -4.44 -15.41
CA ALA A 657 -35.64 -3.37 -15.34
C ALA A 657 -36.15 -3.18 -13.91
N THR A 658 -36.68 -1.99 -13.62
CA THR A 658 -37.44 -1.69 -12.40
C THR A 658 -38.72 -0.95 -12.76
N ARG A 659 -39.74 -1.07 -11.89
CA ARG A 659 -40.98 -0.30 -11.99
C ARG A 659 -40.86 1.09 -11.37
N ASP A 660 -39.93 1.28 -10.44
CA ASP A 660 -39.65 2.54 -9.77
C ASP A 660 -38.14 2.79 -9.80
N THR A 661 -37.72 3.85 -10.48
CA THR A 661 -36.31 4.17 -10.70
C THR A 661 -35.62 4.55 -9.39
N ARG A 662 -36.37 4.94 -8.35
CA ARG A 662 -35.83 5.18 -7.01
C ARG A 662 -35.05 3.98 -6.46
N ASP A 663 -35.45 2.76 -6.84
CA ASP A 663 -34.77 1.53 -6.44
C ASP A 663 -33.33 1.42 -7.02
N TRP A 664 -33.00 2.18 -8.07
CA TRP A 664 -31.67 2.18 -8.69
C TRP A 664 -30.78 3.35 -8.25
N VAL A 665 -31.37 4.50 -7.91
CA VAL A 665 -30.61 5.74 -7.68
C VAL A 665 -30.57 6.21 -6.22
N ASP A 666 -31.19 5.48 -5.28
CA ASP A 666 -31.25 5.83 -3.84
C ASP A 666 -31.57 7.33 -3.61
N LEU A 667 -32.53 7.82 -4.39
CA LEU A 667 -32.89 9.23 -4.46
C LEU A 667 -34.41 9.35 -4.30
N ASP A 668 -34.86 9.99 -3.22
CA ASP A 668 -36.28 10.25 -2.98
C ASP A 668 -36.72 11.55 -3.68
N HIS A 669 -36.68 11.56 -5.01
CA HIS A 669 -37.03 12.72 -5.83
C HIS A 669 -38.35 12.52 -6.58
N PRO A 670 -39.29 13.49 -6.53
CA PRO A 670 -40.62 13.36 -7.14
C PRO A 670 -40.58 13.15 -8.66
N ALA A 671 -39.57 13.66 -9.36
CA ALA A 671 -39.43 13.46 -10.81
C ALA A 671 -39.01 12.03 -11.21
N VAL A 672 -38.45 11.26 -10.26
CA VAL A 672 -37.97 9.89 -10.49
C VAL A 672 -38.94 8.86 -9.89
N ALA A 673 -39.74 9.26 -8.90
CA ALA A 673 -40.72 8.44 -8.23
C ALA A 673 -41.77 7.84 -9.19
N GLY A 674 -41.89 6.52 -9.19
CA GLY A 674 -42.87 5.79 -10.00
C GLY A 674 -42.55 5.73 -11.49
N GLN A 675 -41.36 6.21 -11.91
CA GLN A 675 -40.86 6.05 -13.29
C GLN A 675 -40.22 4.67 -13.47
N SER A 676 -40.54 3.96 -14.54
CA SER A 676 -39.88 2.69 -14.86
C SER A 676 -38.52 2.91 -15.52
N SER A 677 -37.55 2.05 -15.23
CA SER A 677 -36.25 2.04 -15.92
C SER A 677 -35.91 0.66 -16.46
N ASN A 678 -35.15 0.60 -17.55
CA ASN A 678 -34.58 -0.63 -18.08
C ASN A 678 -33.18 -0.39 -18.66
N LEU A 679 -32.34 -1.42 -18.59
CA LEU A 679 -30.98 -1.44 -19.12
C LEU A 679 -30.72 -2.79 -19.76
N THR A 680 -30.35 -2.77 -21.03
CA THR A 680 -29.73 -3.90 -21.72
C THR A 680 -28.27 -3.57 -21.96
N MET A 681 -27.37 -4.47 -21.60
CA MET A 681 -25.95 -4.35 -21.90
C MET A 681 -25.44 -5.64 -22.52
N GLU A 682 -24.63 -5.52 -23.56
CA GLU A 682 -23.91 -6.62 -24.19
C GLU A 682 -22.44 -6.27 -24.29
N MET A 683 -21.60 -7.13 -23.72
CA MET A 683 -20.15 -7.04 -23.73
C MET A 683 -19.60 -8.23 -24.49
N ARG A 684 -18.63 -7.98 -25.38
CA ARG A 684 -17.87 -9.02 -26.08
C ARG A 684 -16.39 -8.72 -25.94
N ARG A 685 -15.59 -9.74 -25.65
CA ARG A 685 -14.14 -9.59 -25.55
C ARG A 685 -13.57 -9.14 -26.88
N SER A 686 -12.70 -8.13 -26.85
CA SER A 686 -12.06 -7.52 -28.01
C SER A 686 -10.56 -7.41 -27.74
N GLY A 687 -9.84 -8.54 -27.83
CA GLY A 687 -8.41 -8.65 -27.52
C GLY A 687 -8.13 -9.35 -26.19
N ALA A 688 -6.87 -9.32 -25.73
CA ALA A 688 -6.48 -9.98 -24.49
C ALA A 688 -7.11 -9.31 -23.25
N ASP A 689 -7.13 -7.97 -23.22
CA ASP A 689 -7.39 -7.18 -22.01
C ASP A 689 -8.51 -6.13 -22.17
N ARG A 690 -9.37 -6.25 -23.20
CA ARG A 690 -10.46 -5.29 -23.43
C ARG A 690 -11.78 -5.95 -23.79
N TYR A 691 -12.87 -5.26 -23.49
CA TYR A 691 -14.23 -5.58 -23.89
C TYR A 691 -14.82 -4.46 -24.74
N ALA A 692 -15.52 -4.82 -25.81
CA ALA A 692 -16.41 -3.93 -26.52
C ALA A 692 -17.82 -4.09 -25.92
N ALA A 693 -18.30 -3.04 -25.26
CA ALA A 693 -19.60 -3.00 -24.60
C ALA A 693 -20.60 -2.10 -25.34
N THR A 694 -21.81 -2.59 -25.53
CA THR A 694 -22.94 -1.82 -26.05
C THR A 694 -24.03 -1.82 -25.00
N ALA A 695 -24.55 -0.65 -24.68
CA ALA A 695 -25.63 -0.47 -23.72
C ALA A 695 -26.80 0.27 -24.37
N SER A 696 -28.02 -0.09 -24.01
CA SER A 696 -29.21 0.65 -24.38
C SER A 696 -30.30 0.48 -23.36
N GLY A 697 -31.09 1.52 -23.13
CA GLY A 697 -32.16 1.46 -22.15
C GLY A 697 -32.87 2.79 -22.02
N ASP A 698 -33.70 2.85 -20.99
CA ASP A 698 -34.44 4.03 -20.56
C ASP A 698 -34.26 4.17 -19.06
N MET A 699 -33.81 5.33 -18.59
CA MET A 699 -33.66 5.63 -17.17
C MET A 699 -34.56 6.81 -16.81
N ALA A 700 -35.69 6.55 -16.19
CA ALA A 700 -36.72 7.55 -15.87
C ALA A 700 -37.08 8.50 -17.05
N GLY A 701 -37.18 7.99 -18.28
CA GLY A 701 -37.47 8.77 -19.49
C GLY A 701 -36.23 9.22 -20.27
N LEU A 702 -35.03 9.12 -19.69
CA LEU A 702 -33.76 9.30 -20.41
C LEU A 702 -33.41 8.03 -21.18
N ARG A 703 -33.69 8.02 -22.48
CA ARG A 703 -33.26 6.94 -23.36
C ARG A 703 -31.77 7.10 -23.66
N PHE A 704 -31.01 6.04 -23.48
CA PHE A 704 -29.60 6.00 -23.86
C PHE A 704 -29.34 4.83 -24.80
N ARG A 705 -28.40 5.03 -25.73
CA ARG A 705 -27.94 3.97 -26.64
C ARG A 705 -26.50 4.23 -27.05
N THR A 706 -25.65 3.23 -26.90
CA THR A 706 -24.29 3.25 -27.44
C THR A 706 -24.33 3.21 -28.97
N THR A 707 -23.73 4.20 -29.62
CA THR A 707 -23.60 4.30 -31.09
C THR A 707 -22.24 3.78 -31.58
N ARG A 708 -21.20 3.91 -30.75
CA ARG A 708 -19.90 3.25 -30.90
C ARG A 708 -19.58 2.52 -29.61
N ALA A 709 -19.31 1.22 -29.69
CA ALA A 709 -19.08 0.36 -28.52
C ALA A 709 -18.08 0.98 -27.55
N LEU A 710 -18.40 0.95 -26.26
CA LEU A 710 -17.53 1.36 -25.18
C LEU A 710 -16.42 0.32 -25.03
N SER A 711 -15.18 0.76 -25.25
CA SER A 711 -13.96 0.00 -25.00
C SER A 711 -13.68 0.01 -23.50
N ILE A 712 -13.81 -1.12 -22.82
CA ILE A 712 -13.63 -1.25 -21.36
C ILE A 712 -12.41 -2.12 -21.09
N ASP A 713 -11.50 -1.65 -20.24
CA ASP A 713 -10.36 -2.43 -19.79
C ASP A 713 -10.81 -3.63 -18.93
N ALA A 714 -10.30 -4.82 -19.21
CA ALA A 714 -10.70 -6.05 -18.52
C ALA A 714 -10.19 -6.11 -17.08
N ILE A 715 -9.14 -5.36 -16.72
CA ILE A 715 -8.52 -5.39 -15.39
C ILE A 715 -8.91 -4.13 -14.62
N THR A 716 -8.66 -2.94 -15.17
CA THR A 716 -8.92 -1.66 -14.49
C THR A 716 -10.40 -1.27 -14.50
N ARG A 717 -11.20 -1.88 -15.41
CA ARG A 717 -12.63 -1.61 -15.59
C ARG A 717 -12.94 -0.19 -16.05
N GLU A 718 -11.92 0.53 -16.56
CA GLU A 718 -12.06 1.89 -17.06
C GLU A 718 -12.58 1.90 -18.50
N ILE A 719 -13.45 2.86 -18.82
CA ILE A 719 -13.89 3.12 -20.19
C ILE A 719 -12.79 3.91 -20.90
N TRP A 720 -12.18 3.30 -21.92
CA TRP A 720 -11.13 3.89 -22.75
C TRP A 720 -11.65 4.80 -23.83
N ASP A 721 -12.68 4.37 -24.56
CA ASP A 721 -13.29 5.16 -25.62
C ASP A 721 -14.68 4.66 -25.95
N GLY A 722 -15.55 5.51 -26.49
CA GLY A 722 -16.86 5.10 -26.98
C GLY A 722 -17.78 6.27 -27.27
N GLU A 723 -18.99 5.99 -27.76
CA GLU A 723 -19.99 7.03 -28.04
C GLU A 723 -21.37 6.58 -27.56
N ILE A 724 -22.03 7.46 -26.80
CA ILE A 724 -23.37 7.25 -26.25
C ILE A 724 -24.28 8.36 -26.78
N ARG A 725 -25.45 7.98 -27.30
CA ARG A 725 -26.53 8.91 -27.61
C ARG A 725 -27.54 8.89 -26.48
N LEU A 726 -27.82 10.06 -25.91
CA LEU A 726 -28.82 10.31 -24.89
C LEU A 726 -29.97 11.07 -25.53
N SER A 727 -31.21 10.72 -25.21
CA SER A 727 -32.40 11.44 -25.67
C SER A 727 -33.51 11.36 -24.64
N SER A 728 -34.20 12.46 -24.40
CA SER A 728 -35.40 12.50 -23.58
C SER A 728 -36.47 13.39 -24.22
N GLU A 729 -37.73 13.03 -24.03
CA GLU A 729 -38.87 13.91 -24.36
C GLU A 729 -39.10 14.97 -23.27
N ASP A 730 -38.62 14.71 -22.05
CA ASP A 730 -38.65 15.60 -20.89
C ASP A 730 -37.36 15.41 -20.07
N LEU A 731 -36.53 16.45 -19.98
CA LEU A 731 -35.26 16.38 -19.25
C LEU A 731 -35.41 16.46 -17.72
N ARG A 732 -36.58 16.84 -17.19
CA ARG A 732 -36.75 17.05 -15.73
C ARG A 732 -36.47 15.79 -14.90
N PRO A 733 -36.98 14.59 -15.27
CA PRO A 733 -36.59 13.36 -14.57
C PRO A 733 -35.10 13.05 -14.68
N ALA A 734 -34.48 13.33 -15.83
CA ALA A 734 -33.06 13.09 -16.06
C ALA A 734 -32.18 14.00 -15.20
N LEU A 735 -32.58 15.26 -15.00
CA LEU A 735 -31.93 16.19 -14.08
C LEU A 735 -32.11 15.76 -12.61
N GLY A 736 -33.29 15.22 -12.29
CA GLY A 736 -33.56 14.55 -11.02
C GLY A 736 -32.55 13.44 -10.73
N LEU A 737 -32.17 12.60 -11.71
CA LEU A 737 -31.17 11.53 -11.52
C LEU A 737 -29.79 12.04 -11.05
N PHE A 738 -29.48 13.31 -11.30
CA PHE A 738 -28.23 13.95 -10.87
C PHE A 738 -28.40 14.88 -9.66
N ALA A 739 -29.55 14.80 -8.97
CA ALA A 739 -29.93 15.70 -7.87
C ALA A 739 -29.93 17.19 -8.25
N LEU A 740 -30.24 17.50 -9.52
CA LEU A 740 -30.30 18.87 -10.06
C LEU A 740 -31.74 19.45 -10.10
N GLY A 741 -32.71 18.77 -9.49
CA GLY A 741 -34.12 19.16 -9.53
C GLY A 741 -34.73 19.07 -10.93
N ASP A 742 -35.79 19.83 -11.17
CA ASP A 742 -36.39 20.05 -12.50
C ASP A 742 -35.78 21.24 -13.25
N ALA A 743 -34.82 21.92 -12.63
CA ALA A 743 -34.12 23.10 -13.13
C ALA A 743 -34.99 24.31 -13.46
N GLY A 744 -36.24 24.37 -12.97
CA GLY A 744 -37.22 25.37 -13.42
C GLY A 744 -37.44 25.35 -14.94
N LEU A 745 -37.09 24.23 -15.60
CA LEU A 745 -37.30 24.04 -17.02
C LEU A 745 -38.76 23.65 -17.27
N ASP A 746 -39.35 24.23 -18.29
CA ASP A 746 -40.54 23.66 -18.91
C ASP A 746 -40.23 22.26 -19.48
N THR A 747 -41.27 21.48 -19.82
CA THR A 747 -41.10 20.21 -20.55
C THR A 747 -40.26 20.43 -21.81
N ALA A 748 -39.00 20.02 -21.75
CA ALA A 748 -38.00 20.28 -22.79
C ALA A 748 -37.43 18.96 -23.31
N PRO A 749 -37.56 18.66 -24.62
CA PRO A 749 -36.87 17.52 -25.21
C PRO A 749 -35.38 17.83 -25.31
N GLY A 750 -34.56 16.80 -25.13
CA GLY A 750 -33.12 16.86 -25.26
C GLY A 750 -32.59 15.69 -26.06
N GLU A 751 -31.56 15.94 -26.86
CA GLU A 751 -30.80 14.91 -27.54
C GLU A 751 -29.31 15.28 -27.51
N MET A 752 -28.47 14.39 -26.99
CA MET A 752 -27.05 14.63 -26.84
C MET A 752 -26.26 13.43 -27.34
N ARG A 753 -25.22 13.68 -28.13
CA ARG A 753 -24.15 12.70 -28.37
C ARG A 753 -23.01 12.99 -27.40
N VAL A 754 -22.58 11.97 -26.69
CA VAL A 754 -21.47 12.01 -25.74
C VAL A 754 -20.39 11.06 -26.26
N SER A 755 -19.27 11.60 -26.73
CA SER A 755 -18.08 10.81 -27.03
C SER A 755 -17.19 10.77 -25.80
N VAL A 756 -16.81 9.57 -25.37
CA VAL A 756 -15.90 9.34 -24.26
C VAL A 756 -14.53 8.97 -24.84
N ALA A 757 -13.47 9.55 -24.29
CA ALA A 757 -12.09 9.17 -24.56
C ALA A 757 -11.26 9.29 -23.28
N ARG A 758 -10.45 8.28 -22.97
CA ARG A 758 -9.58 8.27 -21.81
C ARG A 758 -8.25 8.92 -22.16
N GLU A 759 -7.81 9.79 -21.27
CA GLU A 759 -6.49 10.40 -21.29
C GLU A 759 -5.75 10.05 -19.98
N PRO A 760 -4.43 10.24 -19.91
CA PRO A 760 -3.68 9.99 -18.68
C PRO A 760 -4.23 10.84 -17.52
N GLY A 761 -4.85 10.20 -16.53
CA GLY A 761 -5.39 10.83 -15.31
C GLY A 761 -6.74 11.53 -15.46
N ALA A 762 -7.37 11.52 -16.63
CA ALA A 762 -8.67 12.16 -16.86
C ALA A 762 -9.48 11.45 -17.96
N THR A 763 -10.80 11.65 -17.96
CA THR A 763 -11.69 11.23 -19.04
C THR A 763 -12.19 12.46 -19.78
N GLN A 764 -11.89 12.53 -21.07
CA GLN A 764 -12.43 13.56 -21.98
C GLN A 764 -13.82 13.16 -22.45
N LEU A 765 -14.76 14.10 -22.38
CA LEU A 765 -16.12 14.00 -22.89
C LEU A 765 -16.36 15.10 -23.92
N GLU A 766 -16.64 14.71 -25.15
CA GLU A 766 -17.12 15.62 -26.18
C GLU A 766 -18.65 15.52 -26.26
N LEU A 767 -19.33 16.65 -26.13
CA LEU A 767 -20.78 16.80 -26.15
C LEU A 767 -21.19 17.51 -27.45
N ASP A 768 -22.12 16.95 -28.22
CA ASP A 768 -22.78 17.65 -29.33
C ASP A 768 -24.25 17.26 -29.40
N GLY A 769 -25.14 18.24 -29.29
CA GLY A 769 -26.56 17.96 -29.18
C GLY A 769 -27.45 19.20 -29.18
N ARG A 770 -28.70 18.98 -28.77
CA ARG A 770 -29.70 20.02 -28.57
C ARG A 770 -30.48 19.80 -27.28
N ILE A 771 -30.77 20.89 -26.58
CA ILE A 771 -31.64 20.94 -25.39
C ILE A 771 -32.70 22.00 -25.66
N ALA A 772 -33.99 21.66 -25.50
CA ALA A 772 -35.11 22.55 -25.83
C ALA A 772 -35.07 23.11 -27.27
N GLY A 773 -34.44 22.38 -28.21
CA GLY A 773 -34.24 22.82 -29.61
C GLY A 773 -32.97 23.67 -29.84
N GLU A 774 -32.33 24.16 -28.79
CA GLU A 774 -31.12 24.98 -28.83
C GLU A 774 -29.86 24.12 -28.90
N ARG A 775 -28.84 24.59 -29.62
CA ARG A 775 -27.60 23.82 -29.81
C ARG A 775 -26.70 23.90 -28.57
N VAL A 776 -26.16 22.75 -28.17
CA VAL A 776 -25.18 22.60 -27.08
C VAL A 776 -23.97 21.85 -27.63
N ARG A 777 -22.77 22.37 -27.38
CA ARG A 777 -21.51 21.68 -27.63
C ARG A 777 -20.57 21.86 -26.44
N GLY A 778 -19.75 20.87 -26.14
CA GLY A 778 -18.74 21.02 -25.10
C GLY A 778 -17.61 20.02 -25.23
N ASP A 779 -16.46 20.37 -24.65
CA ASP A 779 -15.32 19.49 -24.45
C ASP A 779 -14.95 19.58 -22.97
N LEU A 780 -15.26 18.53 -22.22
CA LEU A 780 -15.10 18.46 -20.77
C LEU A 780 -14.07 17.39 -20.41
N ARG A 781 -13.20 17.68 -19.44
CA ARG A 781 -12.21 16.77 -18.87
C ARG A 781 -12.59 16.49 -17.42
N LEU A 782 -12.87 15.23 -17.13
CA LEU A 782 -13.21 14.75 -15.80
C LEU A 782 -11.99 14.06 -15.18
N GLY A 783 -11.41 14.69 -14.18
CA GLY A 783 -10.47 14.05 -13.27
C GLY A 783 -11.22 13.28 -12.18
N ARG A 784 -10.48 12.77 -11.19
CA ARG A 784 -11.06 11.99 -10.08
C ARG A 784 -12.02 12.79 -9.19
N GLU A 785 -11.74 14.07 -8.96
CA GLU A 785 -12.59 14.99 -8.18
C GLU A 785 -12.71 16.39 -8.82
N THR A 786 -12.21 16.55 -10.05
CA THR A 786 -12.08 17.83 -10.74
C THR A 786 -12.81 17.82 -12.09
N LEU A 787 -13.51 18.89 -12.41
CA LEU A 787 -14.15 19.09 -13.72
C LEU A 787 -13.57 20.32 -14.43
N SER A 788 -13.08 20.19 -15.66
CA SER A 788 -12.64 21.34 -16.46
C SER A 788 -13.08 21.25 -17.91
N GLY A 789 -13.09 22.35 -18.64
CA GLY A 789 -13.37 22.33 -20.08
C GLY A 789 -14.13 23.55 -20.58
N GLU A 790 -14.72 23.42 -21.76
CA GLU A 790 -15.48 24.48 -22.42
C GLU A 790 -16.89 23.99 -22.79
N LEU A 791 -17.88 24.88 -22.66
CA LEU A 791 -19.28 24.63 -23.02
C LEU A 791 -19.85 25.81 -23.83
N ALA A 792 -20.28 25.54 -25.05
CA ALA A 792 -20.94 26.49 -25.93
C ALA A 792 -22.45 26.19 -26.00
N VAL A 793 -23.28 27.15 -25.61
CA VAL A 793 -24.73 27.08 -25.61
C VAL A 793 -25.34 28.23 -26.42
N ALA A 794 -26.45 28.00 -27.11
CA ALA A 794 -27.11 29.08 -27.86
C ALA A 794 -27.89 30.05 -26.94
N ALA A 795 -28.50 29.53 -25.87
CA ALA A 795 -29.20 30.31 -24.85
C ALA A 795 -28.97 29.72 -23.45
N LEU A 796 -28.88 30.60 -22.45
CA LEU A 796 -28.72 30.25 -21.04
C LEU A 796 -29.58 31.19 -20.17
N SER A 797 -30.13 30.69 -19.07
CA SER A 797 -30.79 31.52 -18.05
C SER A 797 -29.95 31.50 -16.78
N LEU A 798 -29.42 32.66 -16.36
CA LEU A 798 -28.66 32.76 -15.10
C LEU A 798 -29.53 32.50 -13.88
N PRO A 799 -30.76 33.04 -13.77
CA PRO A 799 -31.65 32.71 -12.65
C PRO A 799 -31.92 31.21 -12.55
N ALA A 800 -32.19 30.53 -13.67
CA ALA A 800 -32.44 29.08 -13.67
C ALA A 800 -31.16 28.30 -13.32
N LEU A 801 -29.99 28.71 -13.82
CA LEU A 801 -28.71 28.09 -13.46
C LEU A 801 -28.43 28.21 -11.96
N ILE A 802 -28.66 29.38 -11.37
CA ILE A 802 -28.50 29.61 -9.93
C ILE A 802 -29.50 28.76 -9.13
N ASP A 803 -30.75 28.66 -9.58
CA ASP A 803 -31.79 27.86 -8.94
C ASP A 803 -31.41 26.37 -8.94
N VAL A 804 -31.07 25.80 -10.11
CA VAL A 804 -30.56 24.41 -10.27
C VAL A 804 -29.43 24.08 -9.31
N LEU A 805 -28.50 25.01 -9.16
CA LEU A 805 -27.27 24.77 -8.41
C LEU A 805 -27.47 24.95 -6.91
N LEU A 806 -28.53 25.64 -6.46
CA LEU A 806 -28.67 26.06 -5.06
C LEU A 806 -29.99 25.65 -4.39
N THR A 807 -31.02 25.19 -5.10
CA THR A 807 -32.32 24.79 -4.51
C THR A 807 -32.60 23.29 -4.68
N ASP A 808 -33.32 22.70 -3.72
CA ASP A 808 -33.69 21.26 -3.71
C ASP A 808 -35.12 21.04 -4.25
N THR A 809 -35.92 22.10 -4.27
CA THR A 809 -37.31 22.05 -4.72
C THR A 809 -37.42 22.80 -6.03
N GLY A 810 -37.67 22.08 -7.11
CA GLY A 810 -38.23 22.62 -8.34
C GLY A 810 -39.51 23.39 -8.04
N GLY A 811 -39.37 24.70 -7.83
CA GLY A 811 -40.47 25.61 -7.59
C GLY A 811 -40.73 26.41 -8.87
N ASP A 812 -42.00 26.65 -9.18
CA ASP A 812 -42.38 27.65 -10.18
C ASP A 812 -41.65 28.96 -9.85
N SER A 813 -40.61 29.28 -10.63
CA SER A 813 -40.02 30.60 -10.61
C SER A 813 -41.13 31.58 -11.00
N PRO A 814 -41.56 32.49 -10.12
CA PRO A 814 -42.66 33.39 -10.45
C PRO A 814 -42.28 34.19 -11.70
N GLU A 815 -43.16 34.24 -12.71
CA GLU A 815 -42.92 34.87 -14.02
C GLU A 815 -42.33 36.30 -13.92
N ASN A 816 -42.46 36.97 -12.77
CA ASN A 816 -41.95 38.32 -12.51
C ASN A 816 -41.29 38.54 -11.11
N GLY A 817 -40.74 37.51 -10.44
CA GLY A 817 -40.22 37.65 -9.07
C GLY A 817 -38.95 36.85 -8.74
N TRP A 818 -38.41 37.08 -7.53
CA TRP A 818 -37.31 36.29 -6.96
C TRP A 818 -37.87 35.10 -6.18
N SER A 819 -37.23 33.92 -6.25
CA SER A 819 -37.68 32.72 -5.54
C SER A 819 -37.60 32.89 -4.01
N GLU A 820 -38.69 32.57 -3.31
CA GLU A 820 -38.73 32.49 -1.84
C GLU A 820 -38.33 31.10 -1.33
N ALA A 821 -38.05 30.14 -2.23
CA ALA A 821 -37.67 28.79 -1.84
C ALA A 821 -36.34 28.80 -1.07
N PRO A 822 -36.23 28.01 0.03
CA PRO A 822 -35.00 27.92 0.77
C PRO A 822 -33.93 27.20 -0.06
N PHE A 823 -32.68 27.62 0.08
CA PHE A 823 -31.57 26.95 -0.59
C PHE A 823 -31.40 25.49 -0.09
N GLY A 824 -31.27 24.57 -1.02
CA GLY A 824 -31.13 23.12 -0.84
C GLY A 824 -29.70 22.65 -0.59
N ARG A 825 -29.51 21.35 -0.38
CA ARG A 825 -28.17 20.74 -0.25
C ARG A 825 -27.57 20.50 -1.64
N VAL A 826 -26.47 21.17 -1.94
CA VAL A 826 -25.74 20.99 -3.20
C VAL A 826 -24.84 19.75 -3.08
N ALA A 827 -25.20 18.66 -3.75
CA ALA A 827 -24.40 17.42 -3.76
C ALA A 827 -23.88 17.15 -5.18
N LEU A 828 -22.88 17.92 -5.61
CA LEU A 828 -22.20 17.64 -6.88
C LEU A 828 -21.16 16.53 -6.69
N PRO A 829 -20.96 15.64 -7.68
CA PRO A 829 -19.97 14.57 -7.60
C PRO A 829 -18.51 15.06 -7.71
N PHE A 830 -18.28 16.37 -7.83
CA PHE A 830 -16.97 17.01 -7.98
C PHE A 830 -16.69 17.98 -6.84
N ARG A 831 -15.45 18.03 -6.34
CA ARG A 831 -15.05 18.95 -5.26
C ARG A 831 -14.59 20.32 -5.77
N SER A 832 -14.11 20.38 -7.01
CA SER A 832 -13.68 21.61 -7.66
C SER A 832 -13.80 21.52 -9.18
N GLY A 833 -13.85 22.68 -9.85
CA GLY A 833 -13.87 22.70 -11.30
C GLY A 833 -13.89 24.10 -11.90
N ARG A 834 -13.57 24.19 -13.19
CA ARG A 834 -13.66 25.43 -13.97
C ARG A 834 -14.12 25.11 -15.40
N ILE A 835 -15.28 25.63 -15.76
CA ILE A 835 -15.87 25.45 -17.10
C ILE A 835 -15.99 26.83 -17.76
N GLY A 836 -15.32 27.02 -18.89
CA GLY A 836 -15.51 28.20 -19.73
C GLY A 836 -16.82 28.09 -20.49
N ILE A 837 -17.76 29.01 -20.28
CA ILE A 837 -19.08 29.03 -20.90
C ILE A 837 -19.15 30.15 -21.93
N SER A 838 -19.57 29.80 -23.15
CA SER A 838 -19.95 30.74 -24.21
C SER A 838 -21.44 30.61 -24.50
N ALA A 839 -22.20 31.67 -24.28
CA ALA A 839 -23.65 31.69 -24.46
C ALA A 839 -24.08 32.76 -25.48
N GLY A 840 -24.83 32.36 -26.51
CA GLY A 840 -25.34 33.30 -27.52
C GLY A 840 -26.29 34.35 -26.92
N ASN A 841 -27.24 33.92 -26.10
CA ASN A 841 -28.13 34.78 -25.32
C ASN A 841 -28.13 34.34 -23.86
N VAL A 842 -28.08 35.29 -22.93
CA VAL A 842 -28.16 35.04 -21.49
C VAL A 842 -29.31 35.83 -20.90
N ALA A 843 -30.35 35.14 -20.40
CA ALA A 843 -31.40 35.77 -19.63
C ALA A 843 -30.87 36.13 -18.24
N LEU A 844 -30.92 37.41 -17.90
CA LEU A 844 -30.49 37.96 -16.60
C LEU A 844 -31.65 38.03 -15.58
N GLY A 845 -32.87 37.70 -16.01
CA GLY A 845 -34.11 37.84 -15.23
C GLY A 845 -34.93 39.08 -15.59
N ARG A 846 -36.21 39.12 -15.20
CA ARG A 846 -37.15 40.24 -15.47
C ARG A 846 -37.21 40.69 -16.94
N GLY A 847 -37.15 39.73 -17.87
CA GLY A 847 -37.18 40.00 -19.32
C GLY A 847 -35.89 40.57 -19.92
N GLN A 848 -34.83 40.73 -19.12
CA GLN A 848 -33.55 41.27 -19.58
C GLN A 848 -32.67 40.17 -20.18
N VAL A 849 -32.06 40.46 -21.34
CA VAL A 849 -31.25 39.49 -22.10
C VAL A 849 -29.93 40.14 -22.53
N ALA A 850 -28.81 39.55 -22.10
CA ALA A 850 -27.49 39.85 -22.61
C ALA A 850 -27.16 38.96 -23.82
N ARG A 851 -26.30 39.43 -24.72
CA ARG A 851 -25.90 38.75 -25.95
C ARG A 851 -24.40 38.44 -25.92
N GLU A 852 -24.02 37.36 -26.58
CA GLU A 852 -22.62 36.94 -26.77
C GLU A 852 -21.83 36.91 -25.46
N ALA A 853 -22.41 36.27 -24.43
CA ALA A 853 -21.79 36.21 -23.12
C ALA A 853 -20.67 35.17 -23.05
N GLN A 854 -19.60 35.50 -22.36
CA GLN A 854 -18.49 34.61 -22.01
C GLN A 854 -18.20 34.73 -20.52
N PHE A 855 -18.02 33.61 -19.82
CA PHE A 855 -17.66 33.59 -18.41
C PHE A 855 -17.09 32.23 -17.99
N ASP A 856 -16.32 32.20 -16.90
CA ASP A 856 -15.85 30.98 -16.26
C ASP A 856 -16.78 30.61 -15.10
N LEU A 857 -17.36 29.41 -15.14
CA LEU A 857 -18.08 28.83 -14.02
C LEU A 857 -17.11 28.02 -13.16
N VAL A 858 -16.83 28.50 -11.95
CA VAL A 858 -15.90 27.88 -11.01
C VAL A 858 -16.67 27.19 -9.89
N LEU A 859 -16.46 25.89 -9.75
CA LEU A 859 -16.99 25.08 -8.67
C LEU A 859 -16.02 25.12 -7.48
N LEU A 860 -16.50 25.57 -6.33
CA LEU A 860 -15.77 25.60 -5.07
C LEU A 860 -16.31 24.52 -4.13
N THR A 861 -15.54 24.16 -3.10
CA THR A 861 -15.96 23.12 -2.13
C THR A 861 -17.18 23.54 -1.30
N ASP A 862 -17.36 24.84 -1.10
CA ASP A 862 -18.42 25.46 -0.31
C ASP A 862 -19.24 26.48 -1.13
N GLY A 863 -19.21 26.40 -2.47
CA GLY A 863 -19.87 27.41 -3.28
C GLY A 863 -19.63 27.35 -4.78
N LEU A 864 -20.01 28.42 -5.46
CA LEU A 864 -19.90 28.61 -6.90
C LEU A 864 -19.43 30.04 -7.18
N ALA A 865 -18.59 30.23 -8.20
CA ALA A 865 -18.26 31.55 -8.70
C ALA A 865 -18.47 31.63 -10.22
N VAL A 866 -18.91 32.80 -10.67
CA VAL A 866 -18.88 33.25 -12.05
C VAL A 866 -17.76 34.27 -12.14
N GLU A 867 -16.68 33.92 -12.83
CA GLU A 867 -15.52 34.78 -13.07
C GLU A 867 -15.51 35.25 -14.52
N ASN A 868 -14.86 36.38 -14.79
CA ASN A 868 -14.64 36.91 -16.14
C ASN A 868 -15.94 37.04 -16.98
N PHE A 869 -17.07 37.40 -16.35
CA PHE A 869 -18.29 37.61 -17.09
C PHE A 869 -18.13 38.82 -17.99
N ALA A 870 -18.39 38.64 -19.27
CA ALA A 870 -18.40 39.69 -20.28
C ALA A 870 -19.52 39.41 -21.28
N SER A 871 -20.35 40.41 -21.57
CA SER A 871 -21.46 40.29 -22.50
C SER A 871 -21.85 41.64 -23.11
N GLY A 872 -22.51 41.61 -24.26
CA GLY A 872 -23.17 42.79 -24.83
C GLY A 872 -24.59 42.94 -24.25
N PHE A 873 -24.99 44.16 -23.94
CA PHE A 873 -26.35 44.47 -23.48
C PHE A 873 -26.86 45.73 -24.17
N GLY A 874 -27.86 45.58 -25.04
CA GLY A 874 -28.27 46.65 -25.95
C GLY A 874 -27.11 47.04 -26.88
N GLU A 875 -26.68 48.31 -26.82
CA GLU A 875 -25.51 48.84 -27.54
C GLU A 875 -24.25 48.93 -26.67
N GLY A 876 -24.34 48.65 -25.37
CA GLY A 876 -23.25 48.74 -24.39
C GLY A 876 -22.67 47.39 -23.97
N GLY A 877 -21.68 47.44 -23.07
CA GLY A 877 -21.02 46.27 -22.49
C GLY A 877 -21.33 46.09 -21.02
N LEU A 878 -21.48 44.83 -20.60
CA LEU A 878 -21.67 44.41 -19.21
C LEU A 878 -20.57 43.40 -18.84
N SER A 879 -19.81 43.68 -17.79
CA SER A 879 -18.80 42.78 -17.24
C SER A 879 -18.92 42.63 -15.72
N GLY A 880 -18.36 41.56 -15.16
CA GLY A 880 -18.39 41.39 -13.71
C GLY A 880 -17.95 40.03 -13.20
N ALA A 881 -18.13 39.84 -11.90
CA ALA A 881 -17.92 38.58 -11.22
C ALA A 881 -18.95 38.40 -10.09
N LEU A 882 -19.28 37.15 -9.78
CA LEU A 882 -20.20 36.79 -8.69
C LEU A 882 -19.66 35.56 -7.97
N SER A 883 -19.47 35.64 -6.65
CA SER A 883 -19.13 34.50 -5.79
C SER A 883 -20.26 34.22 -4.82
N LEU A 884 -20.69 32.97 -4.79
CA LEU A 884 -21.77 32.45 -3.97
C LEU A 884 -21.18 31.38 -3.04
N ARG A 885 -21.20 31.57 -1.72
CA ARG A 885 -20.62 30.65 -0.74
C ARG A 885 -21.62 30.31 0.35
N ARG A 886 -21.64 29.05 0.79
CA ARG A 886 -22.59 28.57 1.79
C ARG A 886 -21.99 27.42 2.61
N ALA A 887 -22.13 27.51 3.94
CA ALA A 887 -21.88 26.38 4.84
C ALA A 887 -23.11 25.43 4.86
N PRO A 888 -22.96 24.11 5.13
CA PRO A 888 -24.01 23.10 4.94
C PRO A 888 -25.41 23.43 5.47
N ASP A 889 -25.50 24.17 6.58
CA ASP A 889 -26.77 24.60 7.21
C ASP A 889 -26.83 26.14 7.45
N GLY A 890 -26.04 26.93 6.72
CA GLY A 890 -25.96 28.40 6.88
C GLY A 890 -26.67 29.18 5.76
N PRO A 891 -26.83 30.51 5.91
CA PRO A 891 -27.31 31.37 4.82
C PRO A 891 -26.29 31.40 3.66
N LEU A 892 -26.78 31.64 2.44
CA LEU A 892 -25.95 31.91 1.28
C LEU A 892 -25.32 33.30 1.42
N ALA A 893 -24.00 33.40 1.33
CA ALA A 893 -23.29 34.65 1.17
C ALA A 893 -22.97 34.87 -0.31
N ALA A 894 -23.45 35.98 -0.88
CA ALA A 894 -23.15 36.42 -2.23
C ALA A 894 -22.26 37.66 -2.19
N VAL A 895 -21.21 37.70 -2.99
CA VAL A 895 -20.37 38.88 -3.21
C VAL A 895 -20.17 39.03 -4.70
N GLY A 896 -20.39 40.21 -5.25
CA GLY A 896 -20.25 40.46 -6.68
C GLY A 896 -19.82 41.87 -7.00
N GLU A 897 -19.33 42.02 -8.21
CA GLU A 897 -18.95 43.28 -8.84
C GLU A 897 -19.55 43.28 -10.23
N VAL A 898 -20.18 44.39 -10.61
CA VAL A 898 -20.72 44.60 -11.95
C VAL A 898 -20.21 45.92 -12.47
N GLU A 899 -19.55 45.86 -13.62
CA GLU A 899 -19.14 47.01 -14.41
C GLU A 899 -19.99 47.09 -15.66
N PHE A 900 -20.35 48.32 -16.04
CA PHE A 900 -21.10 48.56 -17.24
C PHE A 900 -20.59 49.82 -17.95
N SER A 901 -20.61 49.78 -19.27
CA SER A 901 -20.11 50.88 -20.11
C SER A 901 -21.04 51.14 -21.28
N GLY A 902 -21.44 52.40 -21.46
CA GLY A 902 -22.31 52.82 -22.56
C GLY A 902 -23.67 52.12 -22.57
N LEU A 903 -24.20 51.69 -21.42
CA LEU A 903 -25.53 51.07 -21.37
C LEU A 903 -26.61 52.13 -21.58
N SER A 904 -27.47 51.95 -22.57
CA SER A 904 -28.61 52.86 -22.75
C SER A 904 -29.64 52.68 -21.62
N ALA A 905 -30.01 53.77 -20.95
CA ALA A 905 -31.10 53.77 -19.97
C ALA A 905 -32.43 53.25 -20.56
N GLN A 906 -32.63 53.41 -21.88
CA GLN A 906 -33.80 52.92 -22.63
C GLN A 906 -33.80 51.39 -22.73
N ALA A 907 -32.62 50.76 -22.75
CA ALA A 907 -32.53 49.30 -22.77
C ALA A 907 -33.01 48.69 -21.45
N LEU A 908 -32.81 49.40 -20.33
CA LEU A 908 -33.29 48.99 -19.00
C LEU A 908 -34.74 49.41 -18.77
N MET A 909 -35.13 50.61 -19.21
CA MET A 909 -36.43 51.22 -18.98
C MET A 909 -36.96 51.86 -20.29
N PRO A 910 -37.59 51.07 -21.19
CA PRO A 910 -37.99 51.54 -22.52
C PRO A 910 -38.94 52.75 -22.52
N ASP A 911 -39.88 52.81 -21.57
CA ASP A 911 -40.87 53.88 -21.45
C ASP A 911 -40.49 54.94 -20.40
N ALA A 912 -39.21 55.06 -20.05
CA ALA A 912 -38.76 56.08 -19.11
C ALA A 912 -38.90 57.49 -19.69
N PRO A 913 -39.27 58.50 -18.87
CA PRO A 913 -39.32 59.90 -19.31
C PRO A 913 -37.93 60.51 -19.49
N PHE A 914 -36.85 59.71 -19.46
CA PHE A 914 -35.47 60.15 -19.61
C PHE A 914 -34.63 59.16 -20.43
N SER A 915 -33.59 59.66 -21.09
CA SER A 915 -32.55 58.88 -21.79
C SER A 915 -31.16 59.29 -21.38
N ALA A 916 -30.25 58.33 -21.28
CA ALA A 916 -28.84 58.55 -20.96
C ALA A 916 -28.02 57.31 -21.34
N GLN A 917 -26.73 57.49 -21.57
CA GLN A 917 -25.76 56.40 -21.53
C GLN A 917 -25.22 56.26 -20.11
N LEU A 918 -25.23 55.04 -19.61
CA LEU A 918 -24.87 54.69 -18.24
C LEU A 918 -23.50 54.01 -18.27
N THR A 919 -22.56 54.57 -17.52
CA THR A 919 -21.22 53.99 -17.31
C THR A 919 -20.94 53.97 -15.82
N GLY A 920 -20.49 52.85 -15.26
CA GLY A 920 -20.29 52.74 -13.83
C GLY A 920 -19.82 51.37 -13.38
N ALA A 921 -19.54 51.29 -12.08
CA ALA A 921 -19.18 50.06 -11.38
C ALA A 921 -19.96 50.00 -10.06
N LEU A 922 -20.40 48.82 -9.70
CA LEU A 922 -21.16 48.54 -8.49
C LEU A 922 -20.64 47.27 -7.82
N ASP A 923 -20.13 47.43 -6.60
CA ASP A 923 -19.78 46.32 -5.71
C ASP A 923 -20.95 46.03 -4.77
N PHE A 924 -21.23 44.75 -4.56
CA PHE A 924 -22.33 44.34 -3.71
C PHE A 924 -22.06 43.04 -2.94
N GLY A 925 -22.72 42.93 -1.78
CA GLY A 925 -22.76 41.74 -0.95
C GLY A 925 -24.16 41.51 -0.39
N ALA A 926 -24.54 40.24 -0.22
CA ALA A 926 -25.82 39.83 0.31
C ALA A 926 -25.71 38.55 1.14
N SER A 927 -26.58 38.39 2.13
CA SER A 927 -26.75 37.14 2.87
C SER A 927 -28.23 36.74 2.94
N GLY A 928 -28.57 35.48 2.67
CA GLY A 928 -29.97 35.04 2.75
C GLY A 928 -30.18 33.53 2.73
N GLU A 929 -31.31 33.08 3.28
CA GLU A 929 -31.74 31.66 3.23
C GLU A 929 -32.48 31.32 1.93
N SER A 930 -32.88 32.32 1.14
CA SER A 930 -33.51 32.22 -0.18
C SER A 930 -33.00 33.33 -1.11
N LEU A 931 -33.29 33.23 -2.41
CA LEU A 931 -32.91 34.26 -3.38
C LEU A 931 -33.60 35.60 -3.07
N ALA A 932 -34.89 35.58 -2.74
CA ALA A 932 -35.61 36.77 -2.29
C ALA A 932 -35.00 37.37 -1.01
N GLY A 933 -34.58 36.53 -0.06
CA GLY A 933 -33.88 36.96 1.16
C GLY A 933 -32.53 37.61 0.87
N ALA A 934 -31.73 37.04 -0.04
CA ALA A 934 -30.45 37.60 -0.45
C ALA A 934 -30.63 38.96 -1.16
N ILE A 935 -31.61 39.10 -2.05
CA ILE A 935 -31.93 40.39 -2.68
C ILE A 935 -32.43 41.42 -1.64
N ALA A 936 -33.16 40.97 -0.61
CA ALA A 936 -33.61 41.86 0.47
C ALA A 936 -32.49 42.29 1.44
N ASP A 937 -31.40 41.53 1.56
CA ASP A 937 -30.20 41.89 2.36
C ASP A 937 -29.10 42.56 1.51
N LEU A 938 -29.37 42.80 0.23
CA LEU A 938 -28.38 43.31 -0.71
C LEU A 938 -27.85 44.68 -0.26
N SER A 939 -26.55 44.74 -0.04
CA SER A 939 -25.81 45.91 0.43
C SER A 939 -24.61 46.19 -0.46
N GLY A 940 -24.32 47.44 -0.75
CA GLY A 940 -23.25 47.77 -1.69
C GLY A 940 -23.17 49.24 -2.04
N GLY A 941 -22.23 49.57 -2.91
CA GLY A 941 -22.02 50.93 -3.35
C GLY A 941 -21.18 51.01 -4.60
N GLY A 942 -21.27 52.13 -5.29
CA GLY A 942 -20.60 52.35 -6.55
C GLY A 942 -20.79 53.78 -7.03
N ASN A 943 -20.41 54.03 -8.27
CA ASN A 943 -20.63 55.32 -8.92
C ASN A 943 -21.29 55.09 -10.27
N LEU A 944 -22.24 55.96 -10.60
CA LEU A 944 -22.93 56.00 -11.88
C LEU A 944 -22.60 57.31 -12.58
N LEU A 945 -22.09 57.21 -13.80
CA LEU A 945 -21.99 58.29 -14.76
C LEU A 945 -23.16 58.18 -15.74
N LEU A 946 -23.97 59.23 -15.83
CA LEU A 946 -24.97 59.41 -16.85
C LEU A 946 -24.44 60.40 -17.87
N GLU A 947 -24.24 59.95 -19.10
CA GLU A 947 -23.78 60.76 -20.24
C GLU A 947 -24.98 61.03 -21.16
N ASP A 948 -25.03 62.22 -21.74
CA ASP A 948 -26.11 62.66 -22.64
C ASP A 948 -27.51 62.51 -22.02
N LEU A 949 -27.67 62.94 -20.76
CA LEU A 949 -28.94 62.83 -20.04
C LEU A 949 -29.98 63.78 -20.67
N VAL A 950 -31.09 63.24 -21.16
CA VAL A 950 -32.25 64.00 -21.63
C VAL A 950 -33.45 63.59 -20.80
N VAL A 951 -34.19 64.55 -20.25
CA VAL A 951 -35.41 64.34 -19.44
C VAL A 951 -36.56 65.10 -20.08
N THR A 952 -37.62 64.37 -20.42
CA THR A 952 -38.89 64.94 -20.91
C THR A 952 -39.78 65.36 -19.74
N GLY A 953 -40.56 66.42 -19.93
CA GLY A 953 -41.48 66.89 -18.89
C GLY A 953 -40.77 67.56 -17.70
N MET A 954 -39.57 68.10 -17.91
CA MET A 954 -38.74 68.83 -16.95
C MET A 954 -38.22 70.16 -17.52
N ALA A 955 -38.99 70.84 -18.38
CA ALA A 955 -38.53 72.08 -19.04
C ALA A 955 -37.90 73.09 -18.03
N PRO A 956 -36.67 73.58 -18.26
CA PRO A 956 -35.90 74.34 -17.27
C PRO A 956 -36.59 75.66 -16.85
N ASP A 957 -37.33 76.29 -17.76
CA ASP A 957 -38.07 77.54 -17.54
C ASP A 957 -39.53 77.34 -17.06
N ALA A 958 -39.97 76.10 -16.83
CA ALA A 958 -41.36 75.78 -16.54
C ALA A 958 -41.93 76.51 -15.31
N ILE A 959 -41.10 76.69 -14.27
CA ILE A 959 -41.51 77.38 -13.05
C ILE A 959 -41.79 78.87 -13.35
N THR A 960 -40.91 79.51 -14.13
CA THR A 960 -41.05 80.92 -14.51
C THR A 960 -42.25 81.11 -15.43
N LEU A 961 -42.38 80.28 -16.47
CA LEU A 961 -43.49 80.33 -17.43
C LEU A 961 -44.84 80.00 -16.78
N GLY A 962 -44.88 78.98 -15.91
CA GLY A 962 -46.08 78.60 -15.15
C GLY A 962 -46.53 79.70 -14.19
N LEU A 963 -45.59 80.34 -13.48
CA LEU A 963 -45.88 81.50 -12.62
C LEU A 963 -46.39 82.69 -13.42
N GLU A 964 -45.79 82.99 -14.58
CA GLU A 964 -46.30 84.05 -15.46
C GLU A 964 -47.71 83.78 -15.98
N ARG A 965 -48.01 82.53 -16.37
CA ARG A 965 -49.34 82.10 -16.82
C ARG A 965 -50.36 82.25 -15.69
N ALA A 966 -50.05 81.75 -14.49
CA ALA A 966 -50.92 81.84 -13.31
C ALA A 966 -51.16 83.28 -12.84
N LEU A 967 -50.13 84.14 -12.86
CA LEU A 967 -50.23 85.55 -12.45
C LEU A 967 -51.03 86.43 -13.43
N ARG A 968 -51.41 85.94 -14.61
CA ARG A 968 -52.32 86.64 -15.54
C ARG A 968 -53.79 86.37 -15.24
N GLU A 969 -54.11 85.38 -14.40
CA GLU A 969 -55.49 85.02 -14.04
C GLU A 969 -56.07 85.90 -12.92
N GLU A 970 -57.40 85.92 -12.80
CA GLU A 970 -58.12 86.66 -11.76
C GLU A 970 -57.94 86.08 -10.35
N ASP A 971 -57.66 84.77 -10.23
CA ASP A 971 -57.41 84.07 -8.95
C ASP A 971 -56.14 83.20 -9.04
N PRO A 972 -54.94 83.79 -8.87
CA PRO A 972 -53.66 83.10 -9.00
C PRO A 972 -53.36 82.10 -7.88
N LEU A 973 -54.15 82.11 -6.80
CA LEU A 973 -53.94 81.29 -5.59
C LEU A 973 -54.77 80.01 -5.57
N GLY A 974 -55.60 79.77 -6.59
CA GLY A 974 -56.26 78.48 -6.76
C GLY A 974 -55.24 77.38 -7.03
N GLY A 975 -54.77 76.68 -5.99
CA GLY A 975 -53.65 75.73 -6.07
C GLY A 975 -53.71 74.72 -7.22
N ARG A 976 -54.91 74.20 -7.57
CA ARG A 976 -55.12 73.31 -8.73
C ARG A 976 -54.87 73.97 -10.09
N ARG A 977 -55.06 75.30 -10.22
CA ARG A 977 -54.79 76.06 -11.45
C ARG A 977 -53.31 76.41 -11.58
N LEU A 978 -52.67 76.84 -10.49
CA LEU A 978 -51.22 77.10 -10.47
C LEU A 978 -50.44 75.83 -10.83
N GLN A 979 -50.80 74.71 -10.22
CA GLN A 979 -50.23 73.41 -10.54
C GLN A 979 -50.43 73.04 -12.02
N GLY A 980 -51.64 73.16 -12.57
CA GLY A 980 -51.90 72.86 -13.98
C GLY A 980 -51.11 73.72 -14.98
N HIS A 981 -50.86 75.00 -14.66
CA HIS A 981 -50.02 75.87 -15.51
C HIS A 981 -48.54 75.49 -15.47
N VAL A 982 -48.02 75.09 -14.31
CA VAL A 982 -46.65 74.59 -14.16
C VAL A 982 -46.50 73.23 -14.82
N GLU A 983 -47.45 72.31 -14.64
CA GLU A 983 -47.48 71.00 -15.31
C GLU A 983 -47.48 71.15 -16.83
N SER A 984 -48.33 72.02 -17.39
CA SER A 984 -48.32 72.29 -18.82
C SER A 984 -47.03 72.94 -19.30
N ALA A 985 -46.39 73.79 -18.49
CA ALA A 985 -45.13 74.44 -18.87
C ALA A 985 -43.94 73.47 -18.80
N LEU A 986 -44.00 72.43 -17.96
CA LEU A 986 -42.99 71.38 -17.89
C LEU A 986 -42.93 70.53 -19.17
N ASP A 987 -44.02 70.47 -19.93
CA ASP A 987 -44.13 69.73 -21.19
C ASP A 987 -43.74 70.55 -22.44
N ASP A 988 -43.45 71.85 -22.28
CA ASP A 988 -43.17 72.75 -23.42
C ASP A 988 -41.76 72.55 -24.01
N ASP A 989 -40.82 71.92 -23.27
CA ASP A 989 -39.44 71.68 -23.70
C ASP A 989 -38.82 70.44 -23.00
N ILE A 990 -37.65 70.00 -23.47
CA ILE A 990 -36.83 68.96 -22.85
C ILE A 990 -35.76 69.56 -21.93
N PHE A 991 -35.25 68.77 -21.00
CA PHE A 991 -34.10 69.12 -20.18
C PHE A 991 -32.92 68.23 -20.56
N ASP A 992 -31.78 68.81 -20.91
CA ASP A 992 -30.57 68.06 -21.24
C ASP A 992 -29.39 68.39 -20.30
N ALA A 993 -28.51 67.42 -20.07
CA ALA A 993 -27.26 67.56 -19.33
C ALA A 993 -26.18 66.63 -19.90
N ASP A 994 -25.01 67.19 -20.23
CA ASP A 994 -23.90 66.44 -20.86
C ASP A 994 -23.41 65.28 -19.99
N THR A 995 -23.20 65.53 -18.69
CA THR A 995 -22.65 64.54 -17.77
C THR A 995 -23.17 64.76 -16.36
N VAL A 996 -23.74 63.72 -15.77
CA VAL A 996 -24.19 63.70 -14.38
C VAL A 996 -23.53 62.53 -13.67
N THR A 997 -22.84 62.80 -12.55
CA THR A 997 -22.27 61.75 -11.70
C THR A 997 -23.09 61.63 -10.43
N ALA A 998 -23.47 60.40 -10.08
CA ALA A 998 -24.20 60.11 -8.84
C ALA A 998 -23.57 58.93 -8.11
N PRO A 999 -23.35 59.03 -6.78
CA PRO A 999 -23.01 57.86 -5.99
C PRO A 999 -24.22 56.91 -5.98
N VAL A 1000 -23.94 55.62 -6.17
CA VAL A 1000 -24.93 54.55 -6.06
C VAL A 1000 -24.76 53.91 -4.70
N THR A 1001 -25.85 53.75 -3.97
CA THR A 1001 -25.89 52.96 -2.74
C THR A 1001 -26.94 51.90 -2.87
N LEU A 1002 -26.62 50.69 -2.43
CA LEU A 1002 -27.53 49.56 -2.46
C LEU A 1002 -27.76 49.14 -1.01
N VAL A 1003 -29.00 49.21 -0.54
CA VAL A 1003 -29.35 48.87 0.84
C VAL A 1003 -30.73 48.25 0.86
N GLY A 1004 -30.84 47.03 1.37
CA GLY A 1004 -32.13 46.40 1.63
C GLY A 1004 -32.91 46.08 0.34
N GLY A 1005 -32.22 45.72 -0.74
CA GLY A 1005 -32.83 45.53 -2.06
C GLY A 1005 -33.27 46.83 -2.77
N SER A 1006 -32.90 48.01 -2.25
CA SER A 1006 -33.17 49.31 -2.87
C SER A 1006 -31.88 49.95 -3.38
N LEU A 1007 -31.81 50.20 -4.69
CA LEU A 1007 -30.73 50.96 -5.33
C LEU A 1007 -31.07 52.44 -5.27
N ARG A 1008 -30.22 53.24 -4.63
CA ARG A 1008 -30.43 54.67 -4.40
C ARG A 1008 -29.31 55.51 -4.97
N LEU A 1009 -29.69 56.53 -5.73
CA LEU A 1009 -28.85 57.62 -6.21
C LEU A 1009 -29.11 58.84 -5.33
N GLU A 1010 -28.32 59.03 -4.28
CA GLU A 1010 -28.46 60.16 -3.35
C GLU A 1010 -27.08 60.64 -2.86
N PRO A 1011 -26.72 61.93 -3.06
CA PRO A 1011 -27.49 62.98 -3.74
C PRO A 1011 -27.37 62.87 -5.28
N LEU A 1012 -28.51 63.03 -5.98
CA LEU A 1012 -28.54 63.20 -7.44
C LEU A 1012 -28.75 64.68 -7.76
N ALA A 1013 -27.76 65.29 -8.42
CA ALA A 1013 -27.80 66.68 -8.83
C ALA A 1013 -27.66 66.76 -10.35
N VAL A 1014 -28.71 67.24 -11.01
CA VAL A 1014 -28.78 67.45 -12.45
C VAL A 1014 -28.71 68.98 -12.68
N PRO A 1015 -27.52 69.53 -12.99
CA PRO A 1015 -27.36 70.95 -13.24
C PRO A 1015 -28.00 71.36 -14.57
N ASP A 1016 -28.49 72.59 -14.65
CA ASP A 1016 -28.89 73.18 -15.93
C ASP A 1016 -27.64 73.63 -16.71
N PRO A 1017 -27.47 73.21 -17.98
CA PRO A 1017 -26.28 73.54 -18.78
C PRO A 1017 -26.10 75.05 -19.02
N ASN A 1018 -27.18 75.84 -18.91
CA ASN A 1018 -27.15 77.29 -19.12
C ASN A 1018 -26.87 78.08 -17.83
N THR A 1019 -27.16 77.53 -16.65
CA THR A 1019 -27.00 78.24 -15.35
C THR A 1019 -26.69 77.31 -14.17
N GLU A 1020 -25.54 77.47 -13.52
CA GLU A 1020 -25.09 76.62 -12.39
C GLU A 1020 -26.01 76.67 -11.15
N GLU A 1021 -26.79 77.75 -10.99
CA GLU A 1021 -27.70 77.94 -9.85
C GLU A 1021 -29.07 77.27 -10.07
N ALA A 1022 -29.41 76.91 -11.31
CA ALA A 1022 -30.65 76.25 -11.71
C ALA A 1022 -30.44 74.75 -11.91
N GLY A 1023 -31.53 74.00 -11.90
CA GLY A 1023 -31.52 72.55 -12.11
C GLY A 1023 -32.25 71.79 -11.02
N TRP A 1024 -32.16 70.46 -11.11
CA TRP A 1024 -32.86 69.55 -10.23
C TRP A 1024 -31.89 68.92 -9.24
N ARG A 1025 -32.30 68.89 -7.96
CA ARG A 1025 -31.57 68.17 -6.91
C ARG A 1025 -32.53 67.29 -6.16
N GLY A 1026 -32.19 66.02 -5.99
CA GLY A 1026 -33.05 65.05 -5.34
C GLY A 1026 -32.37 63.72 -5.12
N ALA A 1027 -33.20 62.69 -5.06
CA ALA A 1027 -32.79 61.30 -5.01
C ALA A 1027 -33.62 60.48 -6.00
N ALA A 1028 -33.02 59.41 -6.49
CA ALA A 1028 -33.72 58.37 -7.23
C ALA A 1028 -33.54 57.04 -6.50
N ALA A 1029 -34.62 56.30 -6.30
CA ALA A 1029 -34.60 54.97 -5.71
C ALA A 1029 -35.28 53.97 -6.66
N PHE A 1030 -34.67 52.80 -6.80
CA PHE A 1030 -35.23 51.66 -7.52
C PHE A 1030 -35.33 50.47 -6.58
N ASP A 1031 -36.53 49.90 -6.46
CA ASP A 1031 -36.81 48.72 -5.65
C ASP A 1031 -36.59 47.45 -6.49
N LEU A 1032 -35.54 46.69 -6.17
CA LEU A 1032 -35.19 45.45 -6.88
C LEU A 1032 -36.16 44.31 -6.57
N ILE A 1033 -36.96 44.40 -5.51
CA ILE A 1033 -37.96 43.39 -5.11
C ILE A 1033 -39.29 43.71 -5.79
N ALA A 1034 -39.81 44.92 -5.64
CA ALA A 1034 -41.12 45.31 -6.17
C ALA A 1034 -41.08 45.82 -7.63
N GLY A 1035 -39.91 46.19 -8.16
CA GLY A 1035 -39.77 46.78 -9.49
C GLY A 1035 -40.29 48.21 -9.60
N GLY A 1036 -40.39 48.92 -8.47
CA GLY A 1036 -40.86 50.30 -8.39
C GLY A 1036 -39.72 51.31 -8.53
N VAL A 1037 -39.98 52.41 -9.22
CA VAL A 1037 -39.10 53.58 -9.33
C VAL A 1037 -39.72 54.73 -8.54
N ASP A 1038 -38.91 55.40 -7.71
CA ASP A 1038 -39.27 56.60 -6.96
C ASP A 1038 -38.17 57.65 -7.13
N ILE A 1039 -38.42 58.63 -8.00
CA ILE A 1039 -37.55 59.77 -8.25
C ILE A 1039 -38.22 60.97 -7.63
N ARG A 1040 -37.59 61.63 -6.65
CA ARG A 1040 -38.13 62.85 -6.03
C ARG A 1040 -37.03 63.86 -5.79
N GLY A 1041 -37.30 65.10 -6.14
CA GLY A 1041 -36.40 66.20 -5.91
C GLY A 1041 -37.07 67.55 -5.99
N SER A 1042 -36.27 68.59 -5.87
CA SER A 1042 -36.71 69.96 -6.11
C SER A 1042 -36.09 70.50 -7.39
N LEU A 1043 -36.94 70.95 -8.31
CA LEU A 1043 -36.52 71.75 -9.46
C LEU A 1043 -36.48 73.21 -9.01
N ARG A 1044 -35.34 73.88 -9.22
CA ARG A 1044 -35.16 75.31 -8.94
C ARG A 1044 -35.15 76.09 -10.24
N ALA A 1045 -35.89 77.20 -10.27
CA ALA A 1045 -35.95 78.10 -11.42
C ALA A 1045 -34.62 78.84 -11.62
N ALA A 1046 -34.24 79.06 -12.89
CA ALA A 1046 -33.04 79.81 -13.25
C ALA A 1046 -33.11 81.30 -12.88
N SER A 1047 -34.31 81.87 -12.83
CA SER A 1047 -34.53 83.25 -12.39
C SER A 1047 -35.83 83.40 -11.62
N ALA A 1048 -35.90 84.43 -10.76
CA ALA A 1048 -37.11 84.76 -10.03
C ALA A 1048 -37.98 85.74 -10.82
N PRO A 1049 -39.32 85.58 -10.88
CA PRO A 1049 -40.19 86.48 -11.62
C PRO A 1049 -40.26 87.89 -10.99
N PRO A 1050 -40.61 88.94 -11.77
CA PRO A 1050 -40.73 90.29 -11.25
C PRO A 1050 -41.72 90.40 -10.07
N GLY A 1051 -41.25 90.94 -8.93
CA GLY A 1051 -42.03 91.05 -7.70
C GLY A 1051 -41.85 89.89 -6.71
N TRP A 1052 -41.07 88.86 -7.06
CA TRP A 1052 -40.71 87.78 -6.14
C TRP A 1052 -39.70 88.24 -5.09
N SER A 1053 -39.95 87.93 -3.81
CA SER A 1053 -39.04 88.25 -2.70
C SER A 1053 -38.59 86.96 -2.00
N GLY A 1054 -37.28 86.74 -1.86
CA GLY A 1054 -36.71 85.53 -1.24
C GLY A 1054 -35.87 84.67 -2.20
N PRO A 1055 -35.55 83.42 -1.82
CA PRO A 1055 -34.77 82.50 -2.67
C PRO A 1055 -35.51 82.16 -3.97
N ALA A 1056 -34.75 81.73 -4.99
CA ALA A 1056 -35.31 81.37 -6.29
C ALA A 1056 -36.49 80.39 -6.15
N PRO A 1057 -37.58 80.59 -6.94
CA PRO A 1057 -38.73 79.70 -6.94
C PRO A 1057 -38.32 78.24 -7.13
N ARG A 1058 -38.97 77.33 -6.42
CA ARG A 1058 -38.77 75.89 -6.57
C ARG A 1058 -40.08 75.15 -6.49
N ILE A 1059 -40.16 74.01 -7.17
CA ILE A 1059 -41.25 73.04 -7.05
C ILE A 1059 -40.67 71.70 -6.64
N THR A 1060 -41.49 70.84 -6.05
CA THR A 1060 -41.16 69.42 -5.94
C THR A 1060 -41.53 68.77 -7.28
N LEU A 1061 -40.59 68.08 -7.89
CA LEU A 1061 -40.77 67.37 -9.15
C LEU A 1061 -40.20 65.97 -9.02
N GLY A 1062 -41.00 64.98 -9.39
CA GLY A 1062 -40.60 63.58 -9.33
C GLY A 1062 -41.39 62.68 -10.28
N TRP A 1063 -40.97 61.43 -10.33
CA TRP A 1063 -41.64 60.36 -11.07
C TRP A 1063 -41.75 59.13 -10.17
N THR A 1064 -42.94 58.56 -10.08
CA THR A 1064 -43.20 57.36 -9.26
C THR A 1064 -44.05 56.35 -10.00
N GLY A 1065 -43.78 55.06 -9.80
CA GLY A 1065 -44.55 53.97 -10.41
C GLY A 1065 -43.68 52.76 -10.77
N ALA A 1066 -44.26 51.80 -11.49
CA ALA A 1066 -43.51 50.66 -12.01
C ALA A 1066 -42.65 51.05 -13.22
N VAL A 1067 -41.58 50.30 -13.48
CA VAL A 1067 -40.78 50.42 -14.71
C VAL A 1067 -41.68 50.15 -15.92
N GLY A 1068 -41.98 51.19 -16.71
CA GLY A 1068 -42.94 51.13 -17.83
C GLY A 1068 -44.24 51.93 -17.62
N ALA A 1069 -44.56 52.31 -16.39
CA ALA A 1069 -45.79 53.04 -16.04
C ALA A 1069 -45.51 54.15 -15.01
N MET A 1070 -44.43 54.90 -15.20
CA MET A 1070 -44.07 56.01 -14.32
C MET A 1070 -45.03 57.19 -14.49
N THR A 1071 -45.45 57.77 -13.37
CA THR A 1071 -46.31 58.96 -13.33
C THR A 1071 -45.53 60.14 -12.76
N ARG A 1072 -45.61 61.30 -13.43
CA ARG A 1072 -44.99 62.55 -12.96
C ARG A 1072 -45.80 63.12 -11.79
N ASP A 1073 -45.14 63.38 -10.67
CA ASP A 1073 -45.70 64.05 -9.49
C ASP A 1073 -45.12 65.47 -9.38
N VAL A 1074 -46.01 66.46 -9.32
CA VAL A 1074 -45.65 67.88 -9.26
C VAL A 1074 -46.35 68.54 -8.09
N ASP A 1075 -45.57 69.06 -7.13
CA ASP A 1075 -46.11 69.84 -6.01
C ASP A 1075 -45.62 71.29 -6.08
N THR A 1076 -46.58 72.19 -6.28
CA THR A 1076 -46.38 73.65 -6.31
C THR A 1076 -46.59 74.33 -4.96
N GLY A 1077 -46.82 73.56 -3.89
CA GLY A 1077 -46.93 74.04 -2.51
C GLY A 1077 -45.85 75.06 -2.12
N PRO A 1078 -44.55 74.83 -2.40
CA PRO A 1078 -43.49 75.80 -2.11
C PRO A 1078 -43.63 77.16 -2.82
N LEU A 1079 -44.34 77.22 -3.97
CA LEU A 1079 -44.60 78.45 -4.70
C LEU A 1079 -45.72 79.29 -4.08
N THR A 1080 -46.66 78.67 -3.37
CA THR A 1080 -47.88 79.31 -2.86
C THR A 1080 -47.58 80.55 -2.01
N ASN A 1081 -46.59 80.48 -1.13
CA ASN A 1081 -46.20 81.60 -0.27
C ASN A 1081 -45.63 82.78 -1.07
N GLY A 1082 -44.83 82.52 -2.10
CA GLY A 1082 -44.27 83.57 -2.96
C GLY A 1082 -45.33 84.19 -3.88
N VAL A 1083 -46.23 83.38 -4.43
CA VAL A 1083 -47.40 83.86 -5.20
C VAL A 1083 -48.33 84.69 -4.31
N ALA A 1084 -48.59 84.26 -3.06
CA ALA A 1084 -49.41 85.01 -2.11
C ALA A 1084 -48.81 86.38 -1.78
N GLN A 1085 -47.48 86.47 -1.65
CA GLN A 1085 -46.81 87.76 -1.49
C GLN A 1085 -46.95 88.66 -2.72
N ILE A 1086 -46.81 88.12 -3.93
CA ILE A 1086 -47.01 88.90 -5.17
C ILE A 1086 -48.45 89.38 -5.31
N VAL A 1087 -49.44 88.52 -5.02
CA VAL A 1087 -50.87 88.87 -5.05
C VAL A 1087 -51.21 89.89 -3.96
N LEU A 1088 -50.69 89.72 -2.74
CA LEU A 1088 -50.86 90.69 -1.66
C LEU A 1088 -50.23 92.04 -2.01
N GLN A 1089 -49.04 92.05 -2.61
CA GLN A 1089 -48.38 93.28 -3.06
C GLN A 1089 -49.19 93.95 -4.18
N ARG A 1090 -49.71 93.18 -5.16
CA ARG A 1090 -50.60 93.71 -6.21
C ARG A 1090 -51.91 94.24 -5.65
N GLU A 1091 -52.47 93.62 -4.62
CA GLU A 1091 -53.71 94.08 -3.98
C GLU A 1091 -53.45 95.30 -3.08
N LEU A 1092 -52.30 95.36 -2.39
CA LEU A 1092 -51.82 96.57 -1.71
C LEU A 1092 -51.61 97.71 -2.70
N ASP A 1093 -50.98 97.46 -3.84
CA ASP A 1093 -50.77 98.45 -4.91
C ASP A 1093 -52.12 98.87 -5.54
N ARG A 1094 -53.10 97.96 -5.64
CA ARG A 1094 -54.47 98.23 -6.10
C ARG A 1094 -55.27 99.03 -5.07
N ILE A 1095 -55.12 98.74 -3.78
CA ILE A 1095 -55.71 99.51 -2.67
C ILE A 1095 -55.08 100.90 -2.61
N GLU A 1096 -53.76 101.02 -2.73
CA GLU A 1096 -53.05 102.31 -2.80
C GLU A 1096 -53.41 103.10 -4.08
N ALA A 1097 -53.75 102.44 -5.17
CA ALA A 1097 -54.26 103.08 -6.39
C ALA A 1097 -55.72 103.55 -6.22
N PHE A 1098 -56.57 102.78 -5.53
CA PHE A 1098 -57.94 103.18 -5.16
C PHE A 1098 -57.97 104.28 -4.09
N GLU A 1099 -57.04 104.27 -3.14
CA GLU A 1099 -56.85 105.34 -2.14
C GLU A 1099 -56.25 106.61 -2.77
N ARG A 1100 -55.44 106.49 -3.82
CA ARG A 1100 -55.02 107.67 -4.63
C ARG A 1100 -56.20 108.34 -5.34
N GLU A 1101 -57.22 107.58 -5.74
CA GLU A 1101 -58.44 108.12 -6.38
C GLU A 1101 -59.46 108.68 -5.37
N ALA A 1102 -59.52 108.12 -4.15
CA ALA A 1102 -60.34 108.64 -3.05
C ALA A 1102 -59.69 109.83 -2.30
N GLY A 1103 -58.36 109.91 -2.23
CA GLY A 1103 -57.59 110.92 -1.53
C GLY A 1103 -57.61 112.32 -2.17
N GLU A 1104 -57.91 112.44 -3.47
CA GLU A 1104 -58.08 113.75 -4.12
C GLU A 1104 -59.36 114.48 -3.67
N ARG A 1105 -60.39 113.77 -3.19
CA ARG A 1105 -61.59 114.37 -2.58
C ARG A 1105 -61.39 114.80 -1.13
N THR A 1106 -60.48 114.15 -0.40
CA THR A 1106 -60.25 114.39 1.04
C THR A 1106 -59.21 115.50 1.29
N ARG A 1107 -58.29 115.76 0.36
CA ARG A 1107 -57.34 116.90 0.42
C ARG A 1107 -58.01 118.28 0.46
N ARG A 1108 -59.26 118.39 -0.01
CA ARG A 1108 -60.07 119.62 0.12
C ARG A 1108 -60.75 119.79 1.49
N LEU A 1109 -60.82 118.73 2.30
CA LEU A 1109 -61.44 118.73 3.64
C LEU A 1109 -60.38 118.74 4.77
N GLU A 1110 -59.14 118.34 4.50
CA GLU A 1110 -58.04 118.30 5.48
C GLU A 1110 -57.33 119.64 5.72
N GLN A 1111 -57.43 120.62 4.81
CA GLN A 1111 -57.01 122.01 5.09
C GLN A 1111 -57.78 122.63 6.27
N LEU A 1112 -58.96 122.09 6.62
CA LEU A 1112 -59.79 122.52 7.75
C LEU A 1112 -59.59 121.69 9.04
N ARG A 1113 -58.84 120.57 8.99
CA ARG A 1113 -58.54 119.72 10.16
C ARG A 1113 -57.11 119.87 10.69
N MET A 1114 -56.19 120.41 9.87
CA MET A 1114 -54.80 120.74 10.25
C MET A 1114 -54.68 121.70 11.45
N GLU A 1115 -55.74 122.44 11.80
CA GLU A 1115 -55.74 123.28 12.99
C GLU A 1115 -56.18 122.57 14.28
N ARG A 1116 -56.98 121.49 14.22
CA ARG A 1116 -57.58 120.89 15.43
C ARG A 1116 -56.86 119.64 15.98
N ALA A 1117 -55.95 119.04 15.21
CA ALA A 1117 -55.20 117.84 15.63
C ALA A 1117 -53.80 118.13 16.21
N ARG A 1118 -53.29 119.37 16.07
CA ARG A 1118 -51.98 119.81 16.63
C ARG A 1118 -51.95 119.91 18.16
N GLU A 1119 -53.11 119.84 18.82
CA GLU A 1119 -53.25 119.95 20.27
C GLU A 1119 -53.48 118.60 20.98
N ALA A 1120 -54.05 117.59 20.33
CA ALA A 1120 -54.35 116.29 20.96
C ALA A 1120 -53.16 115.30 20.96
N ALA A 1121 -52.31 115.33 19.93
CA ALA A 1121 -51.20 114.38 19.78
C ALA A 1121 -49.99 114.67 20.70
N ARG A 1122 -49.93 115.84 21.36
CA ARG A 1122 -48.91 116.14 22.38
C ARG A 1122 -49.15 115.41 23.70
N GLN A 1123 -50.40 115.01 24.00
CA GLN A 1123 -50.75 114.46 25.31
C GLN A 1123 -50.74 112.92 25.37
N GLU A 1124 -50.78 112.22 24.23
CA GLU A 1124 -50.74 110.75 24.18
C GLU A 1124 -49.31 110.19 23.97
N TRP A 1125 -48.39 111.03 23.48
CA TRP A 1125 -46.97 110.69 23.29
C TRP A 1125 -46.18 110.63 24.61
N GLU A 1126 -46.60 111.37 25.65
CA GLU A 1126 -45.95 111.37 26.98
C GLU A 1126 -46.32 110.12 27.82
N ALA A 1127 -47.49 109.51 27.63
CA ALA A 1127 -47.96 108.38 28.43
C ALA A 1127 -47.45 106.99 27.98
N LEU A 1128 -47.01 106.86 26.72
CA LEU A 1128 -46.56 105.58 26.13
C LEU A 1128 -45.05 105.32 26.25
N LEU A 1129 -44.27 106.34 26.63
CA LEU A 1129 -42.82 106.27 26.81
C LEU A 1129 -42.41 105.73 28.20
N GLU A 1130 -43.22 105.92 29.25
CA GLU A 1130 -42.92 105.47 30.61
C GLU A 1130 -43.14 103.96 30.84
N GLU A 1131 -44.04 103.31 30.09
CA GLU A 1131 -44.40 101.90 30.34
C GLU A 1131 -43.49 100.90 29.60
N ARG A 1132 -42.88 101.30 28.46
CA ARG A 1132 -41.95 100.45 27.70
C ARG A 1132 -40.48 100.59 28.15
N ALA A 1133 -40.11 101.70 28.79
CA ALA A 1133 -38.78 101.89 29.37
C ALA A 1133 -38.49 100.97 30.57
N ARG A 1134 -39.53 100.43 31.24
CA ARG A 1134 -39.39 99.50 32.38
C ARG A 1134 -39.26 98.02 32.01
N ARG A 1135 -39.68 97.58 30.82
CA ARG A 1135 -39.62 96.15 30.42
C ARG A 1135 -38.48 95.80 29.46
N ALA A 1136 -37.79 96.81 28.93
CA ALA A 1136 -36.67 96.62 27.99
C ALA A 1136 -35.26 96.66 28.63
N ALA A 1137 -35.13 96.90 29.95
CA ALA A 1137 -33.84 97.14 30.61
C ALA A 1137 -33.31 96.00 31.51
N GLU A 1138 -34.05 94.94 31.80
CA GLU A 1138 -33.66 93.97 32.85
C GLU A 1138 -33.29 92.53 32.41
N VAL A 1139 -33.55 92.09 31.17
CA VAL A 1139 -33.46 90.63 30.86
C VAL A 1139 -32.48 90.27 29.73
N ARG A 1140 -31.77 91.24 29.14
CA ARG A 1140 -30.92 91.00 27.96
C ARG A 1140 -29.43 90.64 28.19
N PRO A 1141 -28.79 90.80 29.37
CA PRO A 1141 -27.40 90.33 29.55
C PRO A 1141 -27.22 89.00 30.33
N ALA A 1142 -28.21 88.48 31.09
CA ALA A 1142 -27.98 87.39 32.06
C ALA A 1142 -28.30 85.95 31.58
N VAL A 1143 -29.06 85.77 30.50
CA VAL A 1143 -29.44 84.40 30.04
C VAL A 1143 -28.41 83.82 29.05
N ILE A 1144 -27.63 84.68 28.38
CA ILE A 1144 -26.55 84.26 27.47
C ILE A 1144 -25.36 83.68 28.25
N GLU A 1145 -25.11 84.12 29.49
CA GLU A 1145 -24.11 83.51 30.40
C GLU A 1145 -24.61 82.24 31.10
N ALA A 1146 -25.90 82.15 31.43
CA ALA A 1146 -26.50 80.95 32.02
C ALA A 1146 -26.54 79.75 31.04
N ALA A 1147 -26.64 80.01 29.73
CA ALA A 1147 -26.60 79.00 28.68
C ALA A 1147 -25.21 78.37 28.44
N GLN A 1148 -24.12 79.06 28.83
CA GLN A 1148 -22.74 78.57 28.64
C GLN A 1148 -22.17 77.83 29.87
N ALA A 1149 -22.74 78.03 31.07
CA ALA A 1149 -22.35 77.33 32.29
C ALA A 1149 -23.01 75.94 32.43
N ILE A 1150 -24.25 75.77 31.96
CA ILE A 1150 -24.97 74.47 32.00
C ILE A 1150 -24.41 73.48 30.97
N ALA A 1151 -23.85 73.96 29.86
CA ALA A 1151 -23.21 73.12 28.84
C ALA A 1151 -21.83 72.54 29.26
N ARG A 1152 -21.15 73.16 30.24
CA ARG A 1152 -19.86 72.66 30.78
C ARG A 1152 -20.07 71.67 31.93
N ALA A 1153 -21.13 71.83 32.73
CA ALA A 1153 -21.46 70.92 33.83
C ALA A 1153 -21.96 69.54 33.34
N ARG A 1154 -22.76 69.48 32.26
CA ARG A 1154 -23.23 68.20 31.68
C ARG A 1154 -22.15 67.38 30.97
N ARG A 1155 -21.07 68.00 30.48
CA ARG A 1155 -19.95 67.28 29.83
C ARG A 1155 -19.05 66.58 30.86
N ALA A 1156 -18.86 67.19 32.04
CA ALA A 1156 -18.10 66.59 33.14
C ALA A 1156 -18.84 65.41 33.83
N GLU A 1157 -20.18 65.42 33.82
CA GLU A 1157 -21.00 64.36 34.43
C GLU A 1157 -21.10 63.09 33.55
N ILE A 1158 -21.02 63.24 32.22
CA ILE A 1158 -21.02 62.12 31.26
C ILE A 1158 -19.63 61.45 31.16
N GLU A 1159 -18.53 62.22 31.29
CA GLU A 1159 -17.17 61.65 31.35
C GLU A 1159 -16.91 60.91 32.68
N ALA A 1160 -17.50 61.37 33.79
CA ALA A 1160 -17.45 60.68 35.08
C ALA A 1160 -18.25 59.36 35.09
N GLN A 1161 -19.35 59.26 34.33
CA GLN A 1161 -20.12 58.01 34.19
C GLN A 1161 -19.40 56.97 33.31
N ARG A 1162 -18.68 57.38 32.26
CA ARG A 1162 -17.88 56.46 31.43
C ARG A 1162 -16.63 55.93 32.13
N ALA A 1163 -15.98 56.75 32.97
CA ALA A 1163 -14.84 56.30 33.78
C ALA A 1163 -15.25 55.27 34.86
N ALA A 1164 -16.45 55.39 35.43
CA ALA A 1164 -16.99 54.43 36.39
C ALA A 1164 -17.43 53.08 35.74
N GLU A 1165 -17.92 53.12 34.50
CA GLU A 1165 -18.24 51.90 33.72
C GLU A 1165 -16.98 51.15 33.25
N GLU A 1166 -15.89 51.86 32.92
CA GLU A 1166 -14.61 51.24 32.56
C GLU A 1166 -13.84 50.68 33.78
N GLU A 1167 -14.01 51.24 34.98
CA GLU A 1167 -13.51 50.63 36.23
C GLU A 1167 -14.34 49.39 36.64
N ALA A 1168 -15.65 49.40 36.40
CA ALA A 1168 -16.51 48.22 36.61
C ALA A 1168 -16.20 47.08 35.62
N ARG A 1169 -15.90 47.39 34.35
CA ARG A 1169 -15.47 46.39 33.35
C ARG A 1169 -14.09 45.82 33.66
N ARG A 1170 -13.13 46.64 34.13
CA ARG A 1170 -11.81 46.15 34.58
C ARG A 1170 -11.89 45.28 35.84
N ALA A 1171 -12.80 45.58 36.77
CA ALA A 1171 -13.06 44.72 37.93
C ALA A 1171 -13.73 43.39 37.54
N GLN A 1172 -14.52 43.37 36.46
CA GLN A 1172 -15.14 42.15 35.93
C GLN A 1172 -14.15 41.30 35.12
N GLU A 1173 -13.24 41.91 34.36
CA GLU A 1173 -12.12 41.25 33.66
C GLU A 1173 -11.04 40.71 34.63
N GLU A 1174 -10.86 41.35 35.80
CA GLU A 1174 -9.98 40.86 36.88
C GLU A 1174 -10.62 39.70 37.66
N ALA A 1175 -11.95 39.71 37.82
CA ALA A 1175 -12.72 38.59 38.36
C ALA A 1175 -12.77 37.37 37.41
N GLU A 1176 -12.85 37.59 36.09
CA GLU A 1176 -12.72 36.51 35.09
C GLU A 1176 -11.29 35.97 35.00
N ARG A 1177 -10.25 36.80 35.22
CA ARG A 1177 -8.87 36.32 35.34
C ARG A 1177 -8.63 35.49 36.60
N LEU A 1178 -9.23 35.86 37.73
CA LEU A 1178 -9.19 35.05 38.96
C LEU A 1178 -9.98 33.74 38.80
N ALA A 1179 -11.11 33.76 38.08
CA ALA A 1179 -11.86 32.55 37.74
C ALA A 1179 -11.10 31.65 36.73
N ALA A 1180 -10.33 32.23 35.81
CA ALA A 1180 -9.44 31.50 34.90
C ALA A 1180 -8.18 30.96 35.62
N GLU A 1181 -7.66 31.64 36.64
CA GLU A 1181 -6.61 31.11 37.54
C GLU A 1181 -7.14 30.01 38.46
N GLU A 1182 -8.39 30.08 38.92
CA GLU A 1182 -9.04 29.00 39.67
C GLU A 1182 -9.37 27.80 38.78
N ALA A 1183 -9.75 28.02 37.52
CA ALA A 1183 -9.89 26.96 36.52
C ALA A 1183 -8.53 26.33 36.16
N ALA A 1184 -7.46 27.12 36.04
CA ALA A 1184 -6.10 26.62 35.83
C ALA A 1184 -5.55 25.88 37.07
N ARG A 1185 -5.92 26.28 38.29
CA ARG A 1185 -5.65 25.50 39.52
C ARG A 1185 -6.46 24.21 39.59
N ALA A 1186 -7.70 24.20 39.11
CA ALA A 1186 -8.49 22.97 38.97
C ALA A 1186 -7.94 22.04 37.88
N GLU A 1187 -7.35 22.59 36.81
CA GLU A 1187 -6.64 21.83 35.77
C GLU A 1187 -5.27 21.33 36.26
N GLU A 1188 -4.60 22.07 37.14
CA GLU A 1188 -3.38 21.68 37.84
C GLU A 1188 -3.65 20.65 38.95
N GLU A 1189 -4.77 20.71 39.66
CA GLU A 1189 -5.26 19.66 40.56
C GLU A 1189 -5.72 18.42 39.79
N ALA A 1190 -6.32 18.56 38.60
CA ALA A 1190 -6.61 17.44 37.71
C ALA A 1190 -5.35 16.83 37.09
N ARG A 1191 -4.30 17.63 36.84
CA ARG A 1191 -2.96 17.18 36.44
C ARG A 1191 -2.24 16.49 37.59
N LEU A 1192 -2.34 17.00 38.81
CA LEU A 1192 -1.83 16.36 40.03
C LEU A 1192 -2.60 15.06 40.36
N ALA A 1193 -3.89 14.99 40.07
CA ALA A 1193 -4.68 13.76 40.17
C ALA A 1193 -4.34 12.74 39.06
N ARG A 1194 -3.95 13.19 37.86
CA ARG A 1194 -3.38 12.34 36.80
C ARG A 1194 -1.94 11.92 37.09
N GLU A 1195 -1.15 12.74 37.78
CA GLU A 1195 0.17 12.38 38.32
C GLU A 1195 0.09 11.48 39.56
N GLU A 1196 -0.96 11.57 40.38
CA GLU A 1196 -1.27 10.61 41.44
C GLU A 1196 -1.84 9.31 40.89
N ALA A 1197 -2.60 9.34 39.79
CA ALA A 1197 -3.00 8.14 39.05
C ALA A 1197 -1.82 7.50 38.31
N ALA A 1198 -0.88 8.29 37.78
CA ALA A 1198 0.38 7.81 37.21
C ALA A 1198 1.34 7.28 38.29
N ARG A 1199 1.40 7.90 39.49
CA ARG A 1199 2.11 7.36 40.66
C ARG A 1199 1.43 6.15 41.28
N ALA A 1200 0.10 6.01 41.15
CA ALA A 1200 -0.62 4.79 41.51
C ALA A 1200 -0.35 3.65 40.51
N ALA A 1201 -0.24 3.96 39.21
CA ALA A 1201 0.19 3.03 38.18
C ALA A 1201 1.69 2.68 38.29
N GLU A 1202 2.56 3.61 38.72
CA GLU A 1202 3.96 3.35 39.07
C GLU A 1202 4.09 2.58 40.40
N ALA A 1203 3.18 2.76 41.36
CA ALA A 1203 3.10 1.97 42.60
C ALA A 1203 2.47 0.58 42.38
N GLU A 1204 1.72 0.39 41.30
CA GLU A 1204 1.20 -0.89 40.85
C GLU A 1204 2.24 -1.61 39.97
N ALA A 1205 2.99 -0.89 39.13
CA ALA A 1205 4.18 -1.37 38.44
C ALA A 1205 5.34 -1.66 39.42
N ALA A 1206 5.47 -0.91 40.53
CA ALA A 1206 6.41 -1.22 41.61
C ALA A 1206 5.92 -2.41 42.45
N ARG A 1207 4.61 -2.61 42.66
CA ARG A 1207 4.07 -3.84 43.28
C ARG A 1207 4.16 -5.06 42.36
N GLN A 1208 4.10 -4.89 41.04
CA GLN A 1208 4.37 -5.94 40.05
C GLN A 1208 5.87 -6.20 39.88
N ALA A 1209 6.73 -5.18 40.02
CA ALA A 1209 8.18 -5.33 40.08
C ALA A 1209 8.65 -5.87 41.45
N GLU A 1210 7.91 -5.64 42.53
CA GLU A 1210 8.14 -6.23 43.86
C GLU A 1210 7.57 -7.65 43.94
N ALA A 1211 6.50 -7.98 43.19
CA ALA A 1211 6.06 -9.35 42.96
C ALA A 1211 7.02 -10.12 42.04
N ALA A 1212 7.55 -9.51 40.99
CA ALA A 1212 8.61 -10.06 40.14
C ALA A 1212 9.97 -10.10 40.87
N ALA A 1213 10.23 -9.20 41.82
CA ALA A 1213 11.40 -9.26 42.70
C ALA A 1213 11.22 -10.27 43.83
N GLN A 1214 10.01 -10.52 44.34
CA GLN A 1214 9.70 -11.62 45.26
C GLN A 1214 9.72 -12.98 44.55
N GLU A 1215 9.38 -13.04 43.26
CA GLU A 1215 9.52 -14.23 42.42
C GLU A 1215 10.99 -14.44 42.00
N ALA A 1216 11.74 -13.37 41.72
CA ALA A 1216 13.19 -13.40 41.55
C ALA A 1216 13.95 -13.65 42.86
N GLU A 1217 13.39 -13.31 44.03
CA GLU A 1217 13.90 -13.64 45.37
C GLU A 1217 13.49 -15.07 45.76
N ARG A 1218 12.37 -15.60 45.27
CA ARG A 1218 12.02 -17.03 45.34
C ARG A 1218 12.91 -17.88 44.44
N THR A 1219 13.28 -17.36 43.27
CA THR A 1219 14.20 -17.97 42.32
C THR A 1219 15.66 -17.84 42.80
N ARG A 1220 16.04 -16.70 43.41
CA ARG A 1220 17.32 -16.53 44.13
C ARG A 1220 17.38 -17.31 45.44
N MET A 1221 16.27 -17.56 46.13
CA MET A 1221 16.22 -18.44 47.31
C MET A 1221 16.18 -19.92 46.91
N GLN A 1222 15.67 -20.28 45.72
CA GLN A 1222 15.86 -21.60 45.12
C GLN A 1222 17.30 -21.80 44.60
N ASP A 1223 17.93 -20.78 44.04
CA ASP A 1223 19.36 -20.78 43.64
C ASP A 1223 20.32 -20.66 44.84
N ASP A 1224 19.94 -19.99 45.93
CA ASP A 1224 20.72 -19.92 47.18
C ASP A 1224 20.52 -21.19 48.03
N ILE A 1225 19.39 -21.90 47.92
CA ILE A 1225 19.24 -23.28 48.45
C ILE A 1225 20.07 -24.28 47.60
N ARG A 1226 20.23 -24.04 46.29
CA ARG A 1226 21.13 -24.82 45.42
C ARG A 1226 22.61 -24.52 45.69
N ARG A 1227 22.96 -23.25 45.94
CA ARG A 1227 24.32 -22.80 46.31
C ARG A 1227 24.68 -23.06 47.79
N LEU A 1228 23.70 -23.27 48.67
CA LEU A 1228 23.91 -23.78 50.04
C LEU A 1228 24.03 -25.31 50.10
N LEU A 1229 23.63 -26.03 49.04
CA LEU A 1229 23.91 -27.46 48.84
C LEU A 1229 25.27 -27.72 48.15
N GLU A 1230 25.89 -26.70 47.54
CA GLU A 1230 27.25 -26.77 46.98
C GLU A 1230 28.34 -26.15 47.89
N ARG A 1231 27.96 -25.56 49.03
CA ARG A 1231 28.90 -25.03 50.05
C ARG A 1231 29.30 -26.01 51.16
N GLU A 1232 29.21 -27.31 50.90
CA GLU A 1232 29.76 -28.36 51.76
C GLU A 1232 30.87 -29.20 51.10
N ARG A 1233 31.54 -28.66 50.07
CA ARG A 1233 32.83 -29.18 49.60
C ARG A 1233 33.87 -28.06 49.49
N GLU A 1234 34.87 -28.15 50.39
CA GLU A 1234 36.23 -27.60 50.26
C GLU A 1234 36.31 -26.06 50.36
N ARG A 1235 36.75 -25.38 51.44
CA ARG A 1235 37.85 -25.59 52.40
C ARG A 1235 39.20 -25.90 51.75
N ASP A 1236 39.91 -24.85 51.26
CA ASP A 1236 41.22 -24.46 51.80
C ASP A 1236 41.94 -23.35 50.98
N PHE A 1237 42.61 -22.46 51.74
CA PHE A 1237 43.90 -21.77 51.47
C PHE A 1237 44.02 -20.44 50.67
N TRP A 1238 45.10 -19.70 51.01
CA TRP A 1238 45.38 -18.24 50.99
C TRP A 1238 46.39 -17.81 49.86
N PRO A 1239 46.83 -16.52 49.68
CA PRO A 1239 46.75 -15.71 48.42
C PRO A 1239 48.06 -14.99 47.94
N GLY A 1240 47.93 -14.10 46.94
CA GLY A 1240 48.85 -12.98 46.55
C GLY A 1240 49.15 -12.95 45.02
N LEU A 1241 49.44 -11.86 44.28
CA LEU A 1241 49.75 -10.43 44.49
C LEU A 1241 50.14 -9.82 43.09
N PHE A 1242 50.19 -8.48 42.95
CA PHE A 1242 50.84 -7.61 41.89
C PHE A 1242 50.07 -7.22 40.60
N GLU A 1243 49.76 -5.92 40.37
CA GLU A 1243 50.52 -4.83 39.64
C GLU A 1243 50.43 -5.01 38.08
N ASP A 1244 50.25 -4.01 37.19
CA ASP A 1244 50.67 -2.60 37.17
C ASP A 1244 50.02 -1.83 35.98
N GLY A 1245 50.06 -0.48 35.98
CA GLY A 1245 50.36 0.31 34.75
C GLY A 1245 49.28 1.03 33.90
N SER A 1246 48.67 2.11 34.45
CA SER A 1246 48.56 3.55 33.98
C SER A 1246 48.89 4.03 32.52
N PRO A 1247 48.63 5.32 32.12
CA PRO A 1247 47.52 5.75 31.24
C PRO A 1247 47.88 6.86 30.19
N GLY A 1248 46.88 7.52 29.57
CA GLY A 1248 47.01 8.85 28.92
C GLY A 1248 45.92 9.09 27.85
N SER A 1249 44.86 9.89 28.09
CA SER A 1249 44.76 11.37 28.17
C SER A 1249 44.46 12.03 26.82
N GLY A 1250 43.39 12.84 26.75
CA GLY A 1250 43.16 13.82 25.69
C GLY A 1250 41.71 14.27 25.49
N ASP A 1251 41.28 15.29 26.25
CA ASP A 1251 40.18 16.24 25.97
C ASP A 1251 40.25 16.78 24.51
N GLU A 1252 39.20 17.26 23.83
CA GLU A 1252 38.41 18.48 24.12
C GLU A 1252 37.31 18.66 23.03
N ALA A 1253 36.14 19.21 23.37
CA ALA A 1253 35.08 19.71 22.44
C ALA A 1253 35.27 21.24 22.18
N PRO A 1254 34.38 22.07 21.55
CA PRO A 1254 33.06 21.86 20.91
C PRO A 1254 32.75 22.75 19.64
N MET A 1255 31.48 22.74 19.19
CA MET A 1255 30.66 23.81 18.56
C MET A 1255 30.49 23.99 17.01
N LEU A 1256 29.20 23.82 16.59
CA LEU A 1256 28.33 24.69 15.76
C LEU A 1256 28.61 24.98 14.26
N LEU A 1257 27.71 24.51 13.35
CA LEU A 1257 26.84 25.29 12.44
C LEU A 1257 26.37 24.50 11.19
N LEU A 1258 25.10 24.73 10.82
CA LEU A 1258 24.28 24.20 9.71
C LEU A 1258 24.38 25.13 8.45
N PRO A 1259 23.73 24.83 7.29
CA PRO A 1259 24.23 24.36 5.97
C PRO A 1259 24.28 25.51 4.89
N PRO A 1260 24.44 25.35 3.54
CA PRO A 1260 23.63 24.59 2.53
C PRO A 1260 24.52 23.88 1.44
N GLY A 1261 24.09 22.95 0.57
CA GLY A 1261 23.19 23.08 -0.59
C GLY A 1261 23.93 22.83 -1.93
N PHE A 1262 23.40 21.92 -2.77
CA PHE A 1262 23.63 21.70 -4.22
C PHE A 1262 25.02 21.23 -4.74
N ALA A 1263 25.05 20.04 -5.36
CA ALA A 1263 25.23 19.84 -6.82
C ALA A 1263 25.82 18.45 -7.16
N ASP A 1264 25.03 17.65 -7.89
CA ASP A 1264 25.47 16.68 -8.92
C ASP A 1264 26.40 17.39 -9.96
N PRO A 1265 27.29 16.73 -10.75
CA PRO A 1265 26.94 15.56 -11.56
C PRO A 1265 28.03 14.47 -11.80
N ALA A 1266 27.52 13.26 -12.07
CA ALA A 1266 27.91 12.34 -13.15
C ALA A 1266 29.23 11.53 -13.15
N SER A 1267 29.04 10.29 -13.66
CA SER A 1267 29.98 9.37 -14.36
C SER A 1267 30.80 8.39 -13.52
N ASN A 1268 30.26 7.20 -13.25
CA ASN A 1268 30.43 6.02 -14.11
C ASN A 1268 29.42 4.92 -13.77
#